data_AF-W0RPX6-F1
#
_entry.id   AF-W0RPX6-F1
#
_cell.length_a   1.000
_cell.length_b   1.000
_cell.length_c   1.000
_cell.angle_alpha   90.00
_cell.angle_beta   90.00
_cell.angle_gamma   90.00
#
_symmetry.space_group_name_H-M   'P 1'
#
loop_
_entity.id
_entity.type
_entity.pdbx_description
1 polymer ?
#
loop_
_entity_poly.entity_id
_entity_poly.type
_entity_poly.pdbx_seq_one_letter_code
_entity_poly.pdbx_strand_id
1 'polypeptide(L)'
;MEPTAALAAQAAHASQTLATTISRARRRWRLRVALRGLAVAVGATVAALLVAAWVMQRLQYADGAITGARLGVWLVAAVTLAGWLVRPLARKLPDDRVALYVERHEPSLDAALVSALEAGRAADPMGRQVVLQAAERARAVEYGARVERPALRRESLTLLGIAALASVLLVASPLPVRTAARLVFWPWSAASEPVPVMTVMVQPGNVTIARGADVAITATPQNFIGDVAELFVRRGKATEWERVPMAATGHPATFHARIFDVDSAAEYRVEADGVRSPVYAIAVTDRATVRTLALEIRYPAYTGREVERVPDGGDVAAVRGTVVRVKATPTKRVRGGRLIVEGGDTVRLAMDSAGALVGALRVDKPGFYHVELEELDGVVERGSLDYVLDVLPDRPPTISIAKPGRDIQATRLEEIFTSIEADDDFGVARVELSYAVNGGPEQTVVLHDGAKRVEQVTAGHTFFLEELPLKPGDVISYHARALDNDAIDGAQSAETDIYFLRIRPFDRAYKQAESGGGGGGGGGGGSATELAEQQKEIVAATYKLVRDSALAKTAAQQKQRREDLATLALAQGRLRQQVEELSQRVRQRGNASDSTTRQIAEALPLAAQAMKGAEESLGRRAPKDAMSPEQVALQQLQRAEAAFREMQVSFGGGGGGGGGGGGQRPEDLADLFGLQTDRLRNQYESVQRSEAEREQTSAEVDRTAERLRELAQRQQRESERLRREAEALRNRIPPSGSQGGQQSSGQQSGGQQSGGQQSGGQQSGGQQSGGTQSSGGGQQSGGSQSGRSQSGGSQSGGSQGSGSQSGGSQTSSAPNGGMSGGGEAQRQLAQEVEQLARQLERLTRDNPSPELQQSTKQLQEAADAMRRAAAAQGDAAAGSAAAAQRALDAARRALEAGRAAQSEERLRGLQRRADALAEAQRDAGAEAERVTRNGRGTEAEAQLQQQKDSLAAGVGALERDLERAGRETATDRPEASRRLREGAAAIRDSRVVDKLRASKMVVRSGSAEYVHNVEEQIQQNLDDVRDRVAEAVASARTPSAGQRTQDALERARALAQGMSSLADRLRQRREEGAMGNGGTPNNGTSNNETPNGGTPNGGTPNGGQQQGGQQQGGQRQGGGQPGGGRIEGSPRGDRALGIGPLAPPAYGSRLDPEDARQLGRELRERRTEAEALRRDLAAQGLDPRELDALLERMRALEAQGFGDITDNLLAAQQSVAEGLKTFEFGLRRKLAGAAADGPRAGRGDEVPPGYRALVDEYFKALARGRQP
;
A
#
# COMPACT_ATOMS: atom_id res chain seq x y z
N MET A 1 143.61 -11.70 -24.88
CA MET A 1 142.90 -11.43 -23.61
C MET A 1 141.38 -11.50 -23.84
N GLU A 2 140.83 -12.67 -24.19
CA GLU A 2 139.39 -12.81 -24.50
C GLU A 2 138.52 -13.66 -23.54
N PRO A 3 139.03 -14.63 -22.72
CA PRO A 3 138.12 -15.50 -21.97
C PRO A 3 137.43 -14.81 -20.78
N THR A 4 137.99 -13.71 -20.26
CA THR A 4 137.43 -12.99 -19.10
C THR A 4 136.18 -12.18 -19.43
N ALA A 5 136.07 -11.64 -20.65
CA ALA A 5 134.91 -10.88 -21.10
C ALA A 5 133.68 -11.80 -21.33
N ALA A 6 133.90 -12.98 -21.94
CA ALA A 6 132.84 -13.97 -22.15
C ALA A 6 132.25 -14.48 -20.83
N LEU A 7 133.11 -14.80 -19.84
CA LEU A 7 132.67 -15.19 -18.50
C LEU A 7 131.93 -14.07 -17.76
N ALA A 8 132.36 -12.81 -17.91
CA ALA A 8 131.65 -11.67 -17.34
C ALA A 8 130.25 -11.47 -17.95
N ALA A 9 130.11 -11.63 -19.27
CA ALA A 9 128.82 -11.55 -19.97
C ALA A 9 127.87 -12.71 -19.57
N GLN A 10 128.40 -13.94 -19.48
CA GLN A 10 127.62 -15.10 -19.01
C GLN A 10 127.19 -14.94 -17.55
N ALA A 11 128.06 -14.48 -16.66
CA ALA A 11 127.72 -14.21 -15.26
C ALA A 11 126.69 -13.06 -15.12
N ALA A 12 126.76 -12.03 -15.96
CA ALA A 12 125.76 -10.96 -15.99
C ALA A 12 124.38 -11.46 -16.48
N HIS A 13 124.34 -12.32 -17.51
CA HIS A 13 123.10 -12.94 -17.97
C HIS A 13 122.55 -13.95 -16.93
N ALA A 14 123.41 -14.67 -16.22
CA ALA A 14 123.06 -15.54 -15.10
C ALA A 14 122.48 -14.75 -13.91
N SER A 15 123.04 -13.59 -13.56
CA SER A 15 122.51 -12.73 -12.49
C SER A 15 121.16 -12.11 -12.88
N GLN A 16 120.96 -11.73 -14.15
CA GLN A 16 119.66 -11.26 -14.66
C GLN A 16 118.60 -12.38 -14.70
N THR A 17 118.96 -13.61 -15.06
CA THR A 17 118.03 -14.76 -15.01
C THR A 17 117.70 -15.18 -13.57
N LEU A 18 118.65 -15.09 -12.63
CA LEU A 18 118.38 -15.24 -11.19
C LEU A 18 117.45 -14.12 -10.67
N ALA A 19 117.71 -12.85 -10.97
CA ALA A 19 116.86 -11.74 -10.55
C ALA A 19 115.42 -11.84 -11.10
N THR A 20 115.26 -12.22 -12.37
CA THR A 20 113.93 -12.40 -13.00
C THR A 20 113.21 -13.66 -12.50
N THR A 21 113.90 -14.67 -11.97
CA THR A 21 113.28 -15.85 -11.37
C THR A 21 112.90 -15.63 -9.91
N ILE A 22 113.73 -14.92 -9.14
CA ILE A 22 113.39 -14.41 -7.80
C ILE A 22 112.18 -13.47 -7.86
N SER A 23 112.06 -12.61 -8.88
CA SER A 23 110.88 -11.75 -9.05
C SER A 23 109.62 -12.55 -9.40
N ARG A 24 109.74 -13.63 -10.19
CA ARG A 24 108.64 -14.60 -10.45
C ARG A 24 108.21 -15.36 -9.19
N ALA A 25 109.16 -15.81 -8.36
CA ALA A 25 108.87 -16.45 -7.07
C ALA A 25 108.15 -15.49 -6.12
N ARG A 26 108.65 -14.24 -5.99
CA ARG A 26 107.99 -13.15 -5.24
C ARG A 26 106.57 -12.88 -5.73
N ARG A 27 106.34 -12.89 -7.06
CA ARG A 27 105.01 -12.71 -7.65
C ARG A 27 104.06 -13.86 -7.31
N ARG A 28 104.53 -15.11 -7.31
CA ARG A 28 103.74 -16.29 -6.91
C ARG A 28 103.38 -16.28 -5.42
N TRP A 29 104.34 -15.97 -4.55
CA TRP A 29 104.10 -15.80 -3.12
C TRP A 29 103.08 -14.67 -2.84
N ARG A 30 103.26 -13.51 -3.48
CA ARG A 30 102.29 -12.40 -3.40
C ARG A 30 100.91 -12.80 -3.91
N LEU A 31 100.82 -13.58 -4.99
CA LEU A 31 99.55 -14.09 -5.52
C LEU A 31 98.86 -15.04 -4.53
N ARG A 32 99.60 -15.93 -3.87
CA ARG A 32 99.05 -16.83 -2.84
C ARG A 32 98.50 -16.06 -1.64
N VAL A 33 99.28 -15.09 -1.14
CA VAL A 33 98.85 -14.17 -0.08
C VAL A 33 97.62 -13.37 -0.52
N ALA A 34 97.57 -12.93 -1.78
CA ALA A 34 96.43 -12.22 -2.34
C ALA A 34 95.16 -13.10 -2.38
N LEU A 35 95.26 -14.32 -2.89
CA LEU A 35 94.14 -15.26 -2.96
C LEU A 35 93.57 -15.58 -1.57
N ARG A 36 94.43 -15.85 -0.58
CA ARG A 36 94.00 -16.10 0.80
C ARG A 36 93.36 -14.86 1.45
N GLY A 37 93.94 -13.68 1.24
CA GLY A 37 93.39 -12.42 1.74
C GLY A 37 92.02 -12.11 1.13
N LEU A 38 91.85 -12.37 -0.17
CA LEU A 38 90.59 -12.17 -0.89
C LEU A 38 89.53 -13.21 -0.48
N ALA A 39 89.90 -14.46 -0.26
CA ALA A 39 89.00 -15.49 0.28
C ALA A 39 88.43 -15.11 1.66
N VAL A 40 89.28 -14.59 2.56
CA VAL A 40 88.85 -14.09 3.89
C VAL A 40 87.95 -12.86 3.75
N ALA A 41 88.30 -11.90 2.91
CA ALA A 41 87.51 -10.69 2.70
C ALA A 41 86.11 -10.99 2.11
N VAL A 42 86.03 -11.87 1.10
CA VAL A 42 84.74 -12.30 0.52
C VAL A 42 83.89 -13.03 1.55
N GLY A 43 84.45 -14.01 2.27
CA GLY A 43 83.72 -14.76 3.30
C GLY A 43 83.17 -13.87 4.41
N ALA A 44 83.99 -12.95 4.92
CA ALA A 44 83.58 -12.00 5.97
C ALA A 44 82.51 -11.01 5.49
N THR A 45 82.60 -10.53 4.24
CA THR A 45 81.60 -9.61 3.66
C THR A 45 80.25 -10.31 3.48
N VAL A 46 80.24 -11.58 3.03
CA VAL A 46 79.01 -12.38 2.90
C VAL A 46 78.38 -12.64 4.27
N ALA A 47 79.18 -12.99 5.29
CA ALA A 47 78.68 -13.16 6.65
C ALA A 47 78.08 -11.87 7.23
N ALA A 48 78.76 -10.73 7.03
CA ALA A 48 78.25 -9.42 7.45
C ALA A 48 76.93 -9.06 6.77
N LEU A 49 76.76 -9.39 5.48
CA LEU A 49 75.51 -9.16 4.75
C LEU A 49 74.36 -10.00 5.32
N LEU A 50 74.59 -11.27 5.64
CA LEU A 50 73.55 -12.14 6.22
C LEU A 50 73.09 -11.64 7.60
N VAL A 51 74.04 -11.19 8.44
CA VAL A 51 73.72 -10.54 9.73
C VAL A 51 72.95 -9.24 9.50
N ALA A 52 73.38 -8.40 8.56
CA ALA A 52 72.71 -7.15 8.22
C ALA A 52 71.27 -7.37 7.72
N ALA A 53 71.03 -8.40 6.89
CA ALA A 53 69.69 -8.77 6.42
C ALA A 53 68.78 -9.20 7.58
N TRP A 54 69.30 -10.02 8.51
CA TRP A 54 68.56 -10.45 9.71
C TRP A 54 68.20 -9.27 10.63
N VAL A 55 69.13 -8.34 10.83
CA VAL A 55 68.90 -7.10 11.61
C VAL A 55 67.88 -6.19 10.93
N MET A 56 67.99 -5.95 9.61
CA MET A 56 67.02 -5.14 8.87
C MET A 56 65.60 -5.72 8.89
N GLN A 57 65.47 -7.05 8.85
CA GLN A 57 64.17 -7.73 8.99
C GLN A 57 63.56 -7.50 10.38
N ARG A 58 64.36 -7.57 11.45
CA ARG A 58 63.91 -7.27 12.82
C ARG A 58 63.52 -5.80 13.04
N LEU A 59 64.11 -4.88 12.27
CA LEU A 59 63.89 -3.44 12.35
C LEU A 59 62.99 -2.90 11.22
N GLN A 60 62.19 -3.79 10.59
CA GLN A 60 61.19 -3.45 9.55
C GLN A 60 61.73 -2.54 8.43
N TYR A 61 63.00 -2.69 8.04
CA TYR A 61 63.67 -1.89 7.00
C TYR A 61 63.67 -0.36 7.22
N ALA A 62 63.65 0.12 8.47
CA ALA A 62 63.79 1.55 8.77
C ALA A 62 65.06 2.18 8.14
N ASP A 63 64.98 3.45 7.70
CA ASP A 63 66.06 4.14 6.97
C ASP A 63 67.41 4.15 7.70
N GLY A 64 67.38 4.32 9.02
CA GLY A 64 68.56 4.24 9.88
C GLY A 64 69.16 2.83 9.93
N ALA A 65 68.33 1.79 9.87
CA ALA A 65 68.79 0.39 9.82
C ALA A 65 69.45 0.05 8.47
N ILE A 66 68.90 0.54 7.35
CA ILE A 66 69.51 0.37 6.02
C ILE A 66 70.87 1.10 5.96
N THR A 67 70.93 2.32 6.48
CA THR A 67 72.17 3.12 6.50
C THR A 67 73.22 2.50 7.41
N GLY A 68 72.84 2.06 8.62
CA GLY A 68 73.72 1.35 9.56
C GLY A 68 74.22 0.02 9.01
N ALA A 69 73.34 -0.77 8.37
CA ALA A 69 73.70 -2.01 7.68
C ALA A 69 74.74 -1.77 6.57
N ARG A 70 74.53 -0.75 5.74
CA ARG A 70 75.46 -0.36 4.67
C ARG A 70 76.83 0.01 5.24
N LEU A 71 76.88 0.90 6.23
CA LEU A 71 78.14 1.30 6.88
C LEU A 71 78.85 0.10 7.53
N GLY A 72 78.11 -0.77 8.22
CA GLY A 72 78.66 -1.98 8.84
C GLY A 72 79.28 -2.96 7.84
N VAL A 73 78.58 -3.30 6.76
CA VAL A 73 79.10 -4.23 5.74
C VAL A 73 80.32 -3.65 5.01
N TRP A 74 80.28 -2.37 4.64
CA TRP A 74 81.43 -1.70 4.00
C TRP A 74 82.62 -1.53 4.96
N LEU A 75 82.39 -1.30 6.25
CA LEU A 75 83.45 -1.28 7.27
C LEU A 75 84.12 -2.66 7.40
N VAL A 76 83.34 -3.75 7.51
CA VAL A 76 83.88 -5.12 7.58
C VAL A 76 84.68 -5.47 6.33
N ALA A 77 84.17 -5.13 5.14
CA ALA A 77 84.89 -5.30 3.88
C ALA A 77 86.20 -4.50 3.87
N ALA A 78 86.18 -3.21 4.24
CA ALA A 78 87.37 -2.37 4.28
C ALA A 78 88.42 -2.84 5.29
N VAL A 79 88.02 -3.21 6.51
CA VAL A 79 88.92 -3.71 7.57
C VAL A 79 89.56 -5.04 7.17
N THR A 80 88.78 -5.98 6.63
CA THR A 80 89.32 -7.29 6.22
C THR A 80 90.25 -7.17 5.02
N LEU A 81 89.89 -6.36 4.02
CA LEU A 81 90.69 -6.12 2.82
C LEU A 81 91.98 -5.33 3.18
N ALA A 82 91.91 -4.33 4.06
CA ALA A 82 93.11 -3.63 4.56
C ALA A 82 94.04 -4.57 5.35
N GLY A 83 93.49 -5.37 6.28
CA GLY A 83 94.26 -6.23 7.18
C GLY A 83 94.88 -7.46 6.50
N TRP A 84 94.12 -8.15 5.64
CA TRP A 84 94.49 -9.44 5.07
C TRP A 84 94.93 -9.40 3.60
N LEU A 85 94.62 -8.32 2.87
CA LEU A 85 95.08 -8.11 1.50
C LEU A 85 96.16 -7.01 1.44
N VAL A 86 95.80 -5.75 1.73
CA VAL A 86 96.70 -4.60 1.52
C VAL A 86 97.95 -4.65 2.41
N ARG A 87 97.79 -4.79 3.72
CA ARG A 87 98.90 -4.79 4.69
C ARG A 87 99.98 -5.85 4.42
N PRO A 88 99.67 -7.12 4.08
CA PRO A 88 100.72 -8.09 3.74
C PRO A 88 101.31 -7.90 2.33
N LEU A 89 100.54 -7.39 1.35
CA LEU A 89 101.06 -7.10 -0.01
C LEU A 89 101.98 -5.86 -0.04
N ALA A 90 101.71 -4.85 0.78
CA ALA A 90 102.47 -3.60 0.88
C ALA A 90 103.84 -3.76 1.58
N ARG A 91 104.07 -4.87 2.31
CA ARG A 91 105.37 -5.15 2.94
C ARG A 91 106.45 -5.37 1.88
N LYS A 92 107.52 -4.58 1.94
CA LYS A 92 108.74 -4.80 1.14
C LYS A 92 109.44 -6.07 1.65
N LEU A 93 109.44 -7.13 0.83
CA LEU A 93 110.27 -8.32 1.07
C LEU A 93 111.61 -8.13 0.35
N PRO A 94 112.75 -8.07 1.07
CA PRO A 94 114.07 -8.05 0.47
C PRO A 94 114.38 -9.39 -0.20
N ASP A 95 115.19 -9.33 -1.24
CA ASP A 95 115.52 -10.44 -2.14
C ASP A 95 116.14 -11.62 -1.39
N ASP A 96 116.99 -11.36 -0.38
CA ASP A 96 117.66 -12.37 0.46
C ASP A 96 116.64 -13.21 1.25
N ARG A 97 115.54 -12.61 1.73
CA ARG A 97 114.45 -13.35 2.41
C ARG A 97 113.62 -14.19 1.45
N VAL A 98 113.57 -13.82 0.16
CA VAL A 98 112.88 -14.63 -0.86
C VAL A 98 113.75 -15.82 -1.26
N ALA A 99 115.06 -15.64 -1.39
CA ALA A 99 116.02 -16.73 -1.61
C ALA A 99 115.98 -17.74 -0.46
N LEU A 100 116.13 -17.28 0.79
CA LEU A 100 116.05 -18.12 1.99
C LEU A 100 114.70 -18.86 2.13
N TYR A 101 113.60 -18.23 1.70
CA TYR A 101 112.28 -18.88 1.69
C TYR A 101 112.20 -20.01 0.66
N VAL A 102 112.77 -19.83 -0.53
CA VAL A 102 112.80 -20.87 -1.57
C VAL A 102 113.69 -22.04 -1.13
N GLU A 103 114.89 -21.77 -0.62
CA GLU A 103 115.81 -22.81 -0.11
C GLU A 103 115.23 -23.58 1.09
N ARG A 104 114.54 -22.92 2.03
CA ARG A 104 113.89 -23.60 3.16
C ARG A 104 112.82 -24.61 2.74
N HIS A 105 112.22 -24.44 1.57
CA HIS A 105 111.21 -25.36 1.03
C HIS A 105 111.75 -26.29 -0.07
N GLU A 106 112.98 -26.07 -0.54
CA GLU A 106 113.72 -26.95 -1.43
C GLU A 106 115.17 -27.11 -0.94
N PRO A 107 115.40 -28.05 0.01
CA PRO A 107 116.73 -28.31 0.59
C PRO A 107 117.79 -28.69 -0.45
N SER A 108 117.35 -29.14 -1.64
CA SER A 108 118.18 -29.46 -2.80
C SER A 108 119.05 -28.31 -3.33
N LEU A 109 118.78 -27.07 -2.90
CA LEU A 109 119.50 -25.88 -3.34
C LEU A 109 120.72 -25.52 -2.47
N ASP A 110 120.84 -26.10 -1.26
CA ASP A 110 122.04 -26.05 -0.39
C ASP A 110 122.75 -24.67 -0.33
N ALA A 111 122.02 -23.66 0.16
CA ALA A 111 122.44 -22.25 0.29
C ALA A 111 122.93 -21.55 -0.99
N ALA A 112 122.78 -22.14 -2.18
CA ALA A 112 123.35 -21.61 -3.42
C ALA A 112 122.71 -20.30 -3.90
N LEU A 113 121.41 -20.06 -3.64
CA LEU A 113 120.73 -18.82 -4.04
C LEU A 113 121.12 -17.65 -3.13
N VAL A 114 121.19 -17.89 -1.82
CA VAL A 114 121.65 -16.88 -0.84
C VAL A 114 123.12 -16.56 -1.09
N SER A 115 123.97 -17.58 -1.23
CA SER A 115 125.40 -17.41 -1.52
C SER A 115 125.65 -16.67 -2.83
N ALA A 116 124.84 -16.90 -3.88
CA ALA A 116 124.96 -16.17 -5.15
C ALA A 116 124.47 -14.72 -5.08
N LEU A 117 123.50 -14.40 -4.23
CA LEU A 117 123.05 -13.02 -3.95
C LEU A 117 124.11 -12.22 -3.19
N GLU A 118 124.83 -12.86 -2.27
CA GLU A 118 125.93 -12.24 -1.54
C GLU A 118 127.20 -12.14 -2.40
N ALA A 119 127.62 -13.23 -3.05
CA ALA A 119 128.77 -13.25 -3.95
C ALA A 119 128.59 -12.32 -5.16
N GLY A 120 127.38 -12.19 -5.70
CA GLY A 120 127.07 -11.27 -6.81
C GLY A 120 127.19 -9.79 -6.47
N ARG A 121 127.32 -9.42 -5.18
CA ARG A 121 127.60 -8.05 -4.72
C ARG A 121 129.11 -7.75 -4.66
N ALA A 122 129.96 -8.77 -4.60
CA ALA A 122 131.42 -8.64 -4.64
C ALA A 122 131.92 -8.87 -6.08
N ALA A 123 132.66 -7.92 -6.65
CA ALA A 123 133.08 -7.95 -8.05
C ALA A 123 134.27 -8.89 -8.36
N ASP A 124 134.36 -10.02 -7.65
CA ASP A 124 135.49 -10.96 -7.67
C ASP A 124 135.31 -12.11 -8.70
N PRO A 125 136.39 -12.65 -9.31
CA PRO A 125 136.28 -13.75 -10.27
C PRO A 125 135.65 -15.03 -9.70
N MET A 126 135.89 -15.35 -8.42
CA MET A 126 135.35 -16.55 -7.78
C MET A 126 133.84 -16.40 -7.54
N GLY A 127 133.38 -15.19 -7.20
CA GLY A 127 131.95 -14.88 -7.08
C GLY A 127 131.16 -15.09 -8.37
N ARG A 128 131.78 -14.86 -9.54
CA ARG A 128 131.14 -15.13 -10.85
C ARG A 128 130.88 -16.62 -11.10
N GLN A 129 131.76 -17.51 -10.64
CA GLN A 129 131.51 -18.96 -10.73
C GLN A 129 130.38 -19.40 -9.78
N VAL A 130 130.31 -18.85 -8.56
CA VAL A 130 129.22 -19.13 -7.61
C VAL A 130 127.85 -18.74 -8.21
N VAL A 131 127.76 -17.56 -8.84
CA VAL A 131 126.52 -17.11 -9.53
C VAL A 131 126.12 -18.04 -10.68
N LEU A 132 127.09 -18.52 -11.48
CA LEU A 132 126.81 -19.45 -12.58
C LEU A 132 126.31 -20.80 -12.07
N GLN A 133 126.99 -21.38 -11.08
CA GLN A 133 126.63 -22.68 -10.50
C GLN A 133 125.27 -22.63 -9.77
N ALA A 134 124.98 -21.51 -9.10
CA ALA A 134 123.66 -21.27 -8.50
C ALA A 134 122.56 -21.08 -9.55
N ALA A 135 122.83 -20.40 -10.66
CA ALA A 135 121.85 -20.25 -11.76
C ALA A 135 121.49 -21.60 -12.39
N GLU A 136 122.44 -22.52 -12.49
CA GLU A 136 122.25 -23.88 -13.00
C GLU A 136 121.48 -24.78 -12.02
N ARG A 137 121.88 -24.82 -10.74
CA ARG A 137 121.14 -25.54 -9.67
C ARG A 137 119.71 -25.02 -9.54
N ALA A 138 119.50 -23.70 -9.58
CA ALA A 138 118.18 -23.10 -9.52
C ALA A 138 117.32 -23.44 -10.76
N ARG A 139 117.94 -23.66 -11.93
CA ARG A 139 117.26 -24.11 -13.16
C ARG A 139 116.75 -25.55 -13.04
N ALA A 140 117.52 -26.43 -12.42
CA ALA A 140 117.14 -27.84 -12.20
C ALA A 140 115.87 -28.00 -11.34
N VAL A 141 115.61 -27.07 -10.41
CA VAL A 141 114.44 -27.09 -9.49
C VAL A 141 113.29 -26.18 -9.99
N GLU A 142 113.26 -25.85 -11.29
CA GLU A 142 112.30 -24.90 -11.91
C GLU A 142 112.18 -23.56 -11.13
N TYR A 143 113.25 -23.11 -10.48
CA TYR A 143 113.29 -21.91 -9.62
C TYR A 143 112.17 -21.88 -8.57
N GLY A 144 111.92 -23.02 -7.89
CA GLY A 144 110.91 -23.15 -6.84
C GLY A 144 109.46 -23.21 -7.36
N ALA A 145 109.23 -23.44 -8.66
CA ALA A 145 107.87 -23.51 -9.22
C ALA A 145 107.01 -24.64 -8.61
N ARG A 146 107.62 -25.75 -8.20
CA ARG A 146 106.90 -26.91 -7.63
C ARG A 146 106.38 -26.64 -6.22
N VAL A 147 107.08 -25.83 -5.42
CA VAL A 147 106.73 -25.49 -4.03
C VAL A 147 105.38 -24.75 -3.95
N GLU A 148 105.17 -23.73 -4.79
CA GLU A 148 103.95 -22.89 -4.69
C GLU A 148 102.75 -23.41 -5.48
N ARG A 149 102.93 -24.28 -6.50
CA ARG A 149 101.81 -24.86 -7.29
C ARG A 149 100.70 -25.52 -6.44
N PRO A 150 100.99 -26.46 -5.51
CA PRO A 150 99.93 -27.11 -4.72
C PRO A 150 99.26 -26.13 -3.74
N ALA A 151 100.02 -25.19 -3.18
CA ALA A 151 99.48 -24.21 -2.26
C ALA A 151 98.61 -23.15 -2.96
N LEU A 152 99.05 -22.63 -4.11
CA LEU A 152 98.25 -21.76 -4.98
C LEU A 152 96.95 -22.46 -5.40
N ARG A 153 97.01 -23.73 -5.81
CA ARG A 153 95.82 -24.52 -6.17
C ARG A 153 94.85 -24.62 -4.99
N ARG A 154 95.33 -24.90 -3.78
CA ARG A 154 94.50 -24.96 -2.56
C ARG A 154 93.82 -23.62 -2.27
N GLU A 155 94.55 -22.51 -2.25
CA GLU A 155 93.96 -21.18 -1.98
C GLU A 155 93.01 -20.73 -3.11
N SER A 156 93.26 -21.09 -4.37
CA SER A 156 92.31 -20.82 -5.46
C SER A 156 91.02 -21.65 -5.34
N LEU A 157 91.12 -22.90 -4.87
CA LEU A 157 89.95 -23.76 -4.63
C LEU A 157 89.14 -23.30 -3.41
N THR A 158 89.78 -22.80 -2.34
CA THR A 158 89.05 -22.24 -1.19
C THR A 158 88.32 -20.96 -1.58
N LEU A 159 88.94 -20.07 -2.35
CA LEU A 159 88.27 -18.88 -2.89
C LEU A 159 87.07 -19.25 -3.78
N LEU A 160 87.26 -20.20 -4.71
CA LEU A 160 86.20 -20.62 -5.64
C LEU A 160 85.05 -21.32 -4.89
N GLY A 161 85.36 -22.13 -3.87
CA GLY A 161 84.38 -22.75 -2.98
C GLY A 161 83.57 -21.72 -2.18
N ILE A 162 84.21 -20.70 -1.62
CA ILE A 162 83.54 -19.60 -0.90
C ILE A 162 82.64 -18.80 -1.87
N ALA A 163 83.13 -18.50 -3.08
CA ALA A 163 82.35 -17.79 -4.10
C ALA A 163 81.12 -18.60 -4.57
N ALA A 164 81.28 -19.91 -4.78
CA ALA A 164 80.19 -20.81 -5.13
C ALA A 164 79.16 -20.92 -4.00
N LEU A 165 79.60 -21.12 -2.75
CA LEU A 165 78.72 -21.17 -1.59
C LEU A 165 77.95 -19.86 -1.39
N ALA A 166 78.63 -18.72 -1.51
CA ALA A 166 78.00 -17.40 -1.45
C ALA A 166 76.95 -17.22 -2.55
N SER A 167 77.24 -17.68 -3.78
CA SER A 167 76.31 -17.62 -4.91
C SER A 167 75.06 -18.48 -4.67
N VAL A 168 75.24 -19.71 -4.19
CA VAL A 168 74.13 -20.62 -3.84
C VAL A 168 73.29 -20.04 -2.71
N LEU A 169 73.92 -19.54 -1.64
CA LEU A 169 73.22 -18.88 -0.53
C LEU A 169 72.42 -17.66 -1.00
N LEU A 170 72.99 -16.83 -1.89
CA LEU A 170 72.28 -15.67 -2.42
C LEU A 170 71.05 -16.06 -3.25
N VAL A 171 71.19 -17.05 -4.15
CA VAL A 171 70.11 -17.52 -5.03
C VAL A 171 69.00 -18.24 -4.26
N ALA A 172 69.37 -19.09 -3.29
CA ALA A 172 68.43 -19.85 -2.47
C ALA A 172 67.84 -19.07 -1.28
N SER A 173 68.31 -17.84 -1.02
CA SER A 173 67.84 -17.07 0.14
C SER A 173 66.41 -16.54 -0.02
N PRO A 174 65.65 -16.42 1.10
CA PRO A 174 64.33 -15.81 1.10
C PRO A 174 64.31 -14.40 0.51
N LEU A 175 63.17 -13.98 -0.05
CA LEU A 175 62.98 -12.65 -0.66
C LEU A 175 63.53 -11.49 0.20
N PRO A 176 63.31 -11.42 1.53
CA PRO A 176 63.92 -10.41 2.42
C PRO A 176 65.44 -10.25 2.28
N VAL A 177 66.18 -11.36 2.15
CA VAL A 177 67.65 -11.37 2.09
C VAL A 177 68.14 -10.92 0.71
N ARG A 178 67.43 -11.32 -0.36
CA ARG A 178 67.72 -10.89 -1.74
C ARG A 178 67.49 -9.38 -1.91
N THR A 179 66.42 -8.84 -1.32
CA THR A 179 66.14 -7.39 -1.29
C THR A 179 67.18 -6.63 -0.48
N ALA A 180 67.53 -7.12 0.73
CA ALA A 180 68.59 -6.55 1.55
C ALA A 180 69.95 -6.49 0.83
N ALA A 181 70.34 -7.57 0.13
CA ALA A 181 71.58 -7.63 -0.61
C ALA A 181 71.67 -6.55 -1.71
N ARG A 182 70.57 -6.34 -2.45
CA ARG A 182 70.47 -5.29 -3.49
C ARG A 182 70.62 -3.88 -2.90
N LEU A 183 69.95 -3.60 -1.78
CA LEU A 183 69.97 -2.28 -1.11
C LEU A 183 71.34 -1.91 -0.48
N VAL A 184 72.12 -2.91 -0.06
CA VAL A 184 73.45 -2.72 0.54
C VAL A 184 74.55 -2.59 -0.52
N PHE A 185 74.54 -3.42 -1.56
CA PHE A 185 75.61 -3.43 -2.57
C PHE A 185 75.48 -2.41 -3.71
N TRP A 186 74.27 -1.95 -4.04
CA TRP A 186 74.05 -1.07 -5.20
C TRP A 186 73.55 0.34 -4.80
N PRO A 187 74.39 1.16 -4.15
CA PRO A 187 73.98 2.41 -3.50
C PRO A 187 73.40 3.46 -4.46
N TRP A 188 73.71 3.37 -5.75
CA TRP A 188 73.23 4.30 -6.78
C TRP A 188 71.89 3.91 -7.42
N SER A 189 71.25 2.80 -7.02
CA SER A 189 70.07 2.26 -7.75
C SER A 189 68.70 2.70 -7.23
N ALA A 190 68.60 3.34 -6.05
CA ALA A 190 67.37 3.96 -5.54
C ALA A 190 67.70 4.86 -4.33
N ALA A 191 67.90 6.15 -4.56
CA ALA A 191 68.02 7.17 -3.51
C ALA A 191 66.96 8.29 -3.64
N SER A 192 66.03 8.16 -4.59
CA SER A 192 65.06 9.20 -4.97
C SER A 192 63.62 8.70 -5.11
N GLU A 193 63.36 7.41 -5.00
CA GLU A 193 62.00 6.88 -4.79
C GLU A 193 62.04 5.89 -3.62
N PRO A 194 61.19 6.06 -2.60
CA PRO A 194 60.93 4.99 -1.65
C PRO A 194 60.16 3.91 -2.40
N VAL A 195 60.85 2.88 -2.88
CA VAL A 195 60.21 1.63 -3.30
C VAL A 195 59.76 0.95 -2.01
N PRO A 196 58.49 1.11 -1.57
CA PRO A 196 58.15 0.76 -0.21
C PRO A 196 57.98 -0.75 -0.19
N VAL A 197 58.85 -1.42 0.55
CA VAL A 197 59.00 -2.89 0.53
C VAL A 197 57.68 -3.58 0.93
N MET A 198 56.79 -2.86 1.62
CA MET A 198 55.43 -3.22 1.98
C MET A 198 54.54 -1.97 1.82
N THR A 199 53.40 -2.04 1.12
CA THR A 199 52.44 -0.92 0.99
C THR A 199 51.00 -1.36 1.21
N VAL A 200 50.16 -0.46 1.72
CA VAL A 200 48.70 -0.64 1.73
C VAL A 200 48.10 0.24 0.63
N MET A 201 47.63 -0.37 -0.45
CA MET A 201 46.91 0.33 -1.52
C MET A 201 45.46 0.51 -1.12
N VAL A 202 45.03 1.76 -0.98
CA VAL A 202 43.69 2.14 -0.53
C VAL A 202 42.89 2.74 -1.69
N GLN A 203 41.67 2.26 -1.89
CA GLN A 203 40.68 2.80 -2.84
C GLN A 203 39.45 3.28 -2.07
N PRO A 204 38.84 4.43 -2.43
CA PRO A 204 39.16 5.29 -3.57
C PRO A 204 40.40 6.19 -3.39
N GLY A 205 40.87 6.39 -2.16
CA GLY A 205 41.91 7.38 -1.84
C GLY A 205 41.27 8.76 -1.64
N ASN A 206 41.81 9.80 -2.27
CA ASN A 206 41.17 11.12 -2.21
C ASN A 206 39.85 11.11 -2.99
N VAL A 207 38.74 11.46 -2.34
CA VAL A 207 37.40 11.41 -2.94
C VAL A 207 36.60 12.65 -2.58
N THR A 208 35.80 13.14 -3.54
CA THR A 208 34.80 14.19 -3.28
C THR A 208 33.42 13.57 -3.37
N ILE A 209 32.61 13.72 -2.34
CA ILE A 209 31.27 13.14 -2.22
C ILE A 209 30.21 14.21 -1.94
N ALA A 210 28.95 13.87 -2.17
CA ALA A 210 27.84 14.67 -1.68
C ALA A 210 27.73 14.55 -0.15
N ARG A 211 27.25 15.60 0.51
CA ARG A 211 26.92 15.58 1.94
C ARG A 211 25.90 14.48 2.25
N GLY A 212 26.19 13.69 3.29
CA GLY A 212 25.35 12.57 3.73
C GLY A 212 25.52 11.27 2.92
N ALA A 213 26.51 11.20 2.04
CA ALA A 213 26.80 9.98 1.29
C ALA A 213 27.68 8.99 2.08
N ASP A 214 27.46 7.69 1.86
CA ASP A 214 28.32 6.61 2.36
C ASP A 214 29.61 6.50 1.54
N VAL A 215 30.74 6.21 2.21
CA VAL A 215 32.04 5.93 1.57
C VAL A 215 32.48 4.51 1.88
N ALA A 216 32.59 3.67 0.85
CA ALA A 216 33.23 2.36 0.95
C ALA A 216 34.74 2.48 0.73
N ILE A 217 35.53 2.04 1.72
CA ILE A 217 36.99 2.07 1.70
C ILE A 217 37.50 0.64 1.60
N THR A 218 38.35 0.38 0.60
CA THR A 218 38.98 -0.93 0.38
C THR A 218 40.48 -0.77 0.50
N ALA A 219 41.13 -1.63 1.28
CA ALA A 219 42.56 -1.66 1.48
C ALA A 219 43.14 -3.01 1.09
N THR A 220 44.20 -3.00 0.28
CA THR A 220 44.87 -4.18 -0.25
C THR A 220 46.36 -4.13 0.11
N PRO A 221 46.89 -5.09 0.89
CA PRO A 221 48.31 -5.15 1.16
C PRO A 221 49.07 -5.61 -0.09
N GLN A 222 50.14 -4.89 -0.46
CA GLN A 222 51.05 -5.26 -1.54
C GLN A 222 52.42 -5.60 -0.97
N ASN A 223 53.02 -6.67 -1.50
CA ASN A 223 54.32 -7.21 -1.09
C ASN A 223 54.39 -7.75 0.36
N PHE A 224 53.24 -7.82 1.06
CA PHE A 224 53.07 -8.56 2.31
C PHE A 224 51.68 -9.18 2.39
N ILE A 225 51.51 -10.13 3.31
CA ILE A 225 50.22 -10.66 3.73
C ILE A 225 49.93 -9.99 5.06
N GLY A 226 48.78 -9.30 5.16
CA GLY A 226 48.30 -8.72 6.41
C GLY A 226 47.12 -9.53 6.92
N ASP A 227 47.10 -9.82 8.22
CA ASP A 227 46.01 -10.55 8.89
C ASP A 227 44.98 -9.57 9.51
N VAL A 228 45.42 -8.39 9.94
CA VAL A 228 44.56 -7.35 10.55
C VAL A 228 44.82 -5.99 9.92
N ALA A 229 43.74 -5.24 9.64
CA ALA A 229 43.82 -3.84 9.23
C ALA A 229 42.81 -2.96 9.98
N GLU A 230 43.24 -1.74 10.29
CA GLU A 230 42.45 -0.69 10.92
C GLU A 230 42.43 0.56 10.04
N LEU A 231 41.23 1.09 9.83
CA LEU A 231 40.95 2.39 9.25
C LEU A 231 40.95 3.43 10.38
N PHE A 232 41.79 4.45 10.26
CA PHE A 232 41.79 5.61 11.14
C PHE A 232 41.09 6.77 10.41
N VAL A 233 40.09 7.39 11.03
CA VAL A 233 39.32 8.52 10.48
C VAL A 233 39.44 9.74 11.39
N ARG A 234 39.47 10.95 10.82
CA ARG A 234 39.51 12.21 11.55
C ARG A 234 38.54 13.20 10.91
N ARG A 235 37.41 13.47 11.58
CA ARG A 235 36.33 14.31 11.05
C ARG A 235 36.51 15.77 11.44
N GLY A 236 36.31 16.70 10.51
CA GLY A 236 36.35 18.14 10.75
C GLY A 236 37.67 18.63 11.36
N LYS A 237 37.59 19.22 12.56
CA LYS A 237 38.74 19.76 13.32
C LYS A 237 39.18 18.88 14.49
N ALA A 238 38.70 17.64 14.57
CA ALA A 238 39.11 16.73 15.65
C ALA A 238 40.63 16.50 15.63
N THR A 239 41.28 16.54 16.79
CA THR A 239 42.72 16.27 16.92
C THR A 239 43.06 14.77 17.02
N GLU A 240 42.09 13.95 17.40
CA GLU A 240 42.24 12.52 17.59
C GLU A 240 41.76 11.71 16.37
N TRP A 241 42.26 10.49 16.23
CA TRP A 241 41.90 9.58 15.14
C TRP A 241 40.95 8.49 15.66
N GLU A 242 39.72 8.49 15.15
CA GLU A 242 38.71 7.44 15.33
C GLU A 242 39.22 6.13 14.71
N ARG A 243 39.28 5.04 15.48
CA ARG A 243 39.74 3.72 15.02
C ARG A 243 38.56 2.83 14.63
N VAL A 244 38.48 2.50 13.35
CA VAL A 244 37.47 1.64 12.73
C VAL A 244 38.15 0.37 12.23
N PRO A 245 37.76 -0.83 12.70
CA PRO A 245 38.29 -2.10 12.20
C PRO A 245 37.88 -2.32 10.73
N MET A 246 38.69 -3.05 9.96
CA MET A 246 38.31 -3.47 8.61
C MET A 246 38.02 -4.97 8.53
N ALA A 247 37.00 -5.35 7.78
CA ALA A 247 36.64 -6.75 7.56
C ALA A 247 37.51 -7.38 6.46
N ALA A 248 38.23 -8.45 6.78
CA ALA A 248 39.08 -9.18 5.84
C ALA A 248 38.26 -10.12 4.93
N THR A 249 38.57 -10.14 3.64
CA THR A 249 37.87 -10.95 2.62
C THR A 249 38.86 -11.54 1.63
N GLY A 250 38.77 -12.86 1.37
CA GLY A 250 39.64 -13.56 0.42
C GLY A 250 41.07 -13.85 0.92
N HIS A 251 41.90 -14.43 0.05
CA HIS A 251 43.32 -14.71 0.27
C HIS A 251 44.09 -14.40 -1.03
N PRO A 252 45.05 -13.44 -1.05
CA PRO A 252 45.44 -12.56 0.05
C PRO A 252 44.28 -11.67 0.54
N ALA A 253 44.30 -11.36 1.84
CA ALA A 253 43.21 -10.65 2.49
C ALA A 253 43.03 -9.23 1.91
N THR A 254 41.85 -8.95 1.39
CA THR A 254 41.39 -7.61 1.05
C THR A 254 40.50 -7.09 2.17
N PHE A 255 40.80 -5.91 2.68
CA PHE A 255 40.12 -5.33 3.83
C PHE A 255 39.09 -4.30 3.37
N HIS A 256 37.86 -4.39 3.89
CA HIS A 256 36.79 -3.44 3.60
C HIS A 256 36.25 -2.78 4.87
N ALA A 257 35.99 -1.48 4.78
CA ALA A 257 35.21 -0.72 5.76
C ALA A 257 34.25 0.23 5.04
N ARG A 258 33.20 0.69 5.73
CA ARG A 258 32.30 1.73 5.23
C ARG A 258 32.12 2.80 6.30
N ILE A 259 32.30 4.05 5.90
CA ILE A 259 31.90 5.21 6.68
C ILE A 259 30.50 5.59 6.20
N PHE A 260 29.54 5.66 7.11
CA PHE A 260 28.16 6.04 6.82
C PHE A 260 27.94 7.53 7.05
N ASP A 261 27.01 8.12 6.28
CA ASP A 261 26.47 9.47 6.49
C ASP A 261 27.53 10.56 6.70
N VAL A 262 28.38 10.79 5.69
CA VAL A 262 29.49 11.75 5.80
C VAL A 262 29.00 13.18 5.56
N ASP A 263 28.77 13.90 6.66
CA ASP A 263 28.21 15.26 6.71
C ASP A 263 29.24 16.39 6.51
N SER A 264 30.52 16.08 6.75
CA SER A 264 31.62 17.04 6.91
C SER A 264 32.93 16.46 6.36
N ALA A 265 33.87 17.34 5.98
CA ALA A 265 35.15 16.92 5.44
C ALA A 265 35.94 16.09 6.48
N ALA A 266 36.54 14.99 6.04
CA ALA A 266 37.25 14.06 6.90
C ALA A 266 38.57 13.61 6.26
N GLU A 267 39.59 13.36 7.09
CA GLU A 267 40.81 12.67 6.67
C GLU A 267 40.76 11.21 7.10
N TYR A 268 41.40 10.32 6.35
CA TYR A 268 41.50 8.92 6.71
C TYR A 268 42.81 8.27 6.25
N ARG A 269 43.24 7.23 6.98
CA ARG A 269 44.41 6.40 6.64
C ARG A 269 44.14 4.96 7.07
N VAL A 270 44.80 3.99 6.45
CA VAL A 270 44.70 2.57 6.84
C VAL A 270 46.05 2.10 7.37
N GLU A 271 46.03 1.25 8.40
CA GLU A 271 47.20 0.60 8.98
C GLU A 271 46.96 -0.90 8.99
N ALA A 272 47.82 -1.69 8.33
CA ALA A 272 47.73 -3.14 8.30
C ALA A 272 49.07 -3.74 8.74
N ASP A 273 49.05 -4.54 9.82
CA ASP A 273 50.23 -5.11 10.50
C ASP A 273 51.43 -4.14 10.65
N GLY A 274 51.13 -2.89 11.05
CA GLY A 274 52.10 -1.83 11.27
C GLY A 274 52.50 -1.03 10.03
N VAL A 275 52.11 -1.46 8.83
CA VAL A 275 52.32 -0.72 7.57
C VAL A 275 51.20 0.29 7.38
N ARG A 276 51.55 1.59 7.33
CA ARG A 276 50.60 2.70 7.17
C ARG A 276 50.46 3.13 5.72
N SER A 277 49.23 3.38 5.28
CA SER A 277 48.95 4.10 4.03
C SER A 277 49.28 5.59 4.18
N PRO A 278 49.38 6.34 3.07
CA PRO A 278 49.21 7.78 3.06
C PRO A 278 47.89 8.21 3.74
N VAL A 279 47.83 9.47 4.17
CA VAL A 279 46.57 10.11 4.57
C VAL A 279 45.83 10.57 3.32
N TYR A 280 44.55 10.25 3.25
CA TYR A 280 43.63 10.63 2.18
C TYR A 280 42.55 11.56 2.73
N ALA A 281 42.01 12.42 1.86
CA ALA A 281 40.95 13.36 2.20
C ALA A 281 39.62 12.98 1.53
N ILE A 282 38.55 13.00 2.33
CA ILE A 282 37.15 12.99 1.89
C ILE A 282 36.69 14.44 1.91
N ALA A 283 36.58 15.03 0.72
CA ALA A 283 35.97 16.34 0.54
C ALA A 283 34.44 16.18 0.45
N VAL A 284 33.70 16.94 1.24
CA VAL A 284 32.24 17.02 1.10
C VAL A 284 31.91 18.24 0.24
N THR A 285 31.22 18.03 -0.87
CA THR A 285 30.68 19.10 -1.71
C THR A 285 29.16 19.14 -1.63
N ASP A 286 28.62 20.34 -1.48
CA ASP A 286 27.19 20.57 -1.67
C ASP A 286 26.90 20.65 -3.17
N ARG A 287 26.15 19.71 -3.73
CA ARG A 287 25.72 19.75 -5.14
C ARG A 287 24.65 20.82 -5.34
N ALA A 288 24.52 21.36 -6.55
CA ALA A 288 23.37 22.20 -6.89
C ALA A 288 22.10 21.34 -6.87
N THR A 289 21.13 21.73 -6.04
CA THR A 289 19.82 21.07 -5.89
C THR A 289 18.70 22.09 -6.05
N VAL A 290 17.50 21.64 -6.36
CA VAL A 290 16.30 22.50 -6.35
C VAL A 290 15.90 22.76 -4.90
N ARG A 291 15.91 24.02 -4.47
CA ARG A 291 15.52 24.45 -3.11
C ARG A 291 14.01 24.50 -2.94
N THR A 292 13.30 24.95 -3.99
CA THR A 292 11.84 25.07 -4.04
C THR A 292 11.38 24.86 -5.47
N LEU A 293 10.33 24.08 -5.67
CA LEU A 293 9.74 23.80 -6.98
C LEU A 293 8.31 24.39 -7.04
N ALA A 294 8.19 25.63 -7.50
CA ALA A 294 6.87 26.24 -7.65
C ALA A 294 6.21 25.77 -8.95
N LEU A 295 4.97 25.30 -8.88
CA LEU A 295 4.17 24.85 -10.01
C LEU A 295 3.00 25.82 -10.25
N GLU A 296 2.80 26.22 -11.50
CA GLU A 296 1.63 26.98 -11.94
C GLU A 296 0.87 26.13 -12.96
N ILE A 297 -0.24 25.56 -12.51
CA ILE A 297 -1.03 24.56 -13.25
C ILE A 297 -2.15 25.27 -14.00
N ARG A 298 -2.10 25.21 -15.33
CA ARG A 298 -3.08 25.83 -16.24
C ARG A 298 -3.89 24.74 -16.90
N TYR A 299 -5.07 24.47 -16.33
CA TYR A 299 -6.02 23.51 -16.88
C TYR A 299 -6.53 23.91 -18.27
N PRO A 300 -7.02 22.95 -19.09
CA PRO A 300 -7.63 23.25 -20.37
C PRO A 300 -8.82 24.20 -20.24
N ALA A 301 -9.04 25.06 -21.24
CA ALA A 301 -10.09 26.09 -21.20
C ALA A 301 -11.50 25.53 -20.96
N TYR A 302 -11.80 24.33 -21.48
CA TYR A 302 -13.09 23.66 -21.28
C TYR A 302 -13.36 23.33 -19.81
N THR A 303 -12.32 23.12 -18.98
CA THR A 303 -12.47 22.89 -17.54
C THR A 303 -12.80 24.15 -16.75
N GLY A 304 -12.53 25.35 -17.29
CA GLY A 304 -12.78 26.67 -16.66
C GLY A 304 -12.23 26.88 -15.25
N ARG A 305 -11.35 26.00 -14.78
CA ARG A 305 -10.66 26.15 -13.51
C ARG A 305 -9.70 27.32 -13.60
N GLU A 306 -9.61 28.09 -12.52
CA GLU A 306 -8.59 29.13 -12.40
C GLU A 306 -7.18 28.51 -12.37
N VAL A 307 -6.16 29.35 -12.60
CA VAL A 307 -4.77 28.91 -12.60
C VAL A 307 -4.32 28.60 -11.18
N GLU A 308 -4.16 27.32 -10.88
CA GLU A 308 -3.68 26.86 -9.57
C GLU A 308 -2.17 27.14 -9.43
N ARG A 309 -1.75 27.57 -8.24
CA ARG A 309 -0.35 27.88 -7.92
C ARG A 309 0.06 27.13 -6.66
N VAL A 310 0.95 26.17 -6.83
CA VAL A 310 1.52 25.36 -5.74
C VAL A 310 2.94 25.88 -5.46
N PRO A 311 3.18 26.59 -4.34
CA PRO A 311 4.48 27.24 -4.10
C PRO A 311 5.65 26.28 -3.91
N ASP A 312 5.37 25.09 -3.39
CA ASP A 312 6.32 24.00 -3.18
C ASP A 312 5.63 22.69 -3.59
N GLY A 313 5.59 22.47 -4.90
CA GLY A 313 4.95 21.31 -5.52
C GLY A 313 5.97 20.23 -5.89
N GLY A 314 5.46 19.13 -6.42
CA GLY A 314 6.25 17.99 -6.86
C GLY A 314 5.41 17.14 -7.79
N ASP A 315 4.77 16.11 -7.25
CA ASP A 315 3.82 15.29 -7.98
C ASP A 315 2.67 16.13 -8.54
N VAL A 316 2.23 15.81 -9.76
CA VAL A 316 1.12 16.47 -10.44
C VAL A 316 0.09 15.44 -10.84
N ALA A 317 -1.14 15.60 -10.37
CA ALA A 317 -2.32 14.91 -10.89
C ALA A 317 -3.23 15.94 -11.57
N ALA A 318 -3.41 15.82 -12.89
CA ALA A 318 -4.21 16.77 -13.66
C ALA A 318 -4.89 16.11 -14.86
N VAL A 319 -5.95 16.74 -15.37
CA VAL A 319 -6.60 16.25 -16.60
C VAL A 319 -5.69 16.40 -17.81
N ARG A 320 -5.91 15.54 -18.80
CA ARG A 320 -5.13 15.52 -20.04
C ARG A 320 -5.18 16.88 -20.76
N GLY A 321 -4.03 17.30 -21.30
CA GLY A 321 -3.87 18.60 -21.95
C GLY A 321 -3.63 19.79 -21.00
N THR A 322 -3.61 19.58 -19.68
CA THR A 322 -3.15 20.60 -18.71
C THR A 322 -1.72 21.03 -19.01
N VAL A 323 -1.42 22.32 -18.85
CA VAL A 323 -0.08 22.88 -19.01
C VAL A 323 0.46 23.29 -17.64
N VAL A 324 1.50 22.60 -17.18
CA VAL A 324 2.20 22.87 -15.91
C VAL A 324 3.41 23.73 -16.19
N ARG A 325 3.42 24.96 -15.70
CA ARG A 325 4.61 25.82 -15.72
C ARG A 325 5.42 25.57 -14.45
N VAL A 326 6.60 24.96 -14.62
CA VAL A 326 7.51 24.59 -13.55
C VAL A 326 8.51 25.73 -13.32
N LYS A 327 8.67 26.18 -12.07
CA LYS A 327 9.67 27.16 -11.64
C LYS A 327 10.56 26.56 -10.54
N ALA A 328 11.70 26.00 -10.95
CA ALA A 328 12.71 25.43 -10.06
C ALA A 328 13.69 26.52 -9.60
N THR A 329 13.81 26.75 -8.29
CA THR A 329 14.81 27.69 -7.75
C THR A 329 16.00 26.93 -7.16
N PRO A 330 17.21 27.04 -7.72
CA PRO A 330 18.35 26.25 -7.26
C PRO A 330 18.96 26.79 -5.94
N THR A 331 19.65 25.90 -5.21
CA THR A 331 20.42 26.23 -3.99
C THR A 331 21.69 27.02 -4.28
N LYS A 332 22.27 26.86 -5.47
CA LYS A 332 23.47 27.55 -5.96
C LYS A 332 23.21 28.24 -7.30
N ARG A 333 24.09 29.15 -7.72
CA ARG A 333 24.05 29.73 -9.08
C ARG A 333 24.49 28.65 -10.09
N VAL A 334 23.59 28.31 -10.99
CA VAL A 334 23.78 27.34 -12.09
C VAL A 334 23.94 28.07 -13.42
N ARG A 335 24.43 27.38 -14.45
CA ARG A 335 24.48 27.88 -15.84
C ARG A 335 23.15 27.70 -16.57
N GLY A 336 22.40 26.65 -16.23
CA GLY A 336 21.10 26.34 -16.82
C GLY A 336 20.48 25.10 -16.19
N GLY A 337 19.46 24.56 -16.84
CA GLY A 337 18.87 23.27 -16.48
C GLY A 337 17.87 22.78 -17.52
N ARG A 338 17.39 21.54 -17.32
CA ARG A 338 16.42 20.88 -18.18
C ARG A 338 15.44 20.06 -17.35
N LEU A 339 14.18 20.02 -17.78
CA LEU A 339 13.15 19.15 -17.28
C LEU A 339 13.19 17.87 -18.14
N ILE A 340 13.39 16.73 -17.50
CA ILE A 340 13.30 15.42 -18.13
C ILE A 340 11.93 14.83 -17.81
N VAL A 341 11.25 14.27 -18.80
CA VAL A 341 10.00 13.53 -18.64
C VAL A 341 10.23 12.11 -19.14
N GLU A 342 10.01 11.11 -18.30
CA GLU A 342 10.21 9.71 -18.67
C GLU A 342 9.20 9.30 -19.76
N GLY A 343 9.72 8.82 -20.91
CA GLY A 343 8.89 8.50 -22.08
C GLY A 343 8.34 9.71 -22.84
N GLY A 344 8.81 10.94 -22.53
CA GLY A 344 8.42 12.19 -23.19
C GLY A 344 9.62 13.03 -23.66
N ASP A 345 9.35 14.28 -24.04
CA ASP A 345 10.37 15.21 -24.51
C ASP A 345 11.15 15.88 -23.36
N THR A 346 12.42 16.18 -23.62
CA THR A 346 13.26 17.00 -22.71
C THR A 346 13.00 18.49 -22.94
N VAL A 347 12.50 19.20 -21.92
CA VAL A 347 12.23 20.64 -22.00
C VAL A 347 13.38 21.43 -21.39
N ARG A 348 14.05 22.26 -22.20
CA ARG A 348 15.11 23.15 -21.70
C ARG A 348 14.49 24.27 -20.85
N LEU A 349 15.01 24.48 -19.64
CA LEU A 349 14.52 25.54 -18.74
C LEU A 349 15.21 26.87 -19.08
N ALA A 350 14.42 27.95 -19.13
CA ALA A 350 14.90 29.31 -19.29
C ALA A 350 15.14 29.95 -17.92
N MET A 351 16.26 30.66 -17.75
CA MET A 351 16.56 31.36 -16.50
C MET A 351 15.80 32.70 -16.43
N ASP A 352 15.14 32.97 -15.31
CA ASP A 352 14.50 34.26 -15.03
C ASP A 352 15.49 35.28 -14.43
N SER A 353 15.04 36.52 -14.26
CA SER A 353 15.86 37.62 -13.72
C SER A 353 16.27 37.44 -12.24
N ALA A 354 15.67 36.49 -11.52
CA ALA A 354 16.03 36.12 -10.15
C ALA A 354 16.96 34.88 -10.09
N GLY A 355 17.30 34.28 -11.24
CA GLY A 355 18.13 33.07 -11.33
C GLY A 355 17.37 31.76 -11.10
N ALA A 356 16.03 31.79 -11.10
CA ALA A 356 15.21 30.59 -11.10
C ALA A 356 15.02 30.07 -12.53
N LEU A 357 14.88 28.75 -12.67
CA LEU A 357 14.72 28.07 -13.95
C LEU A 357 13.25 27.77 -14.22
N VAL A 358 12.75 28.22 -15.37
CA VAL A 358 11.32 28.17 -15.74
C VAL A 358 11.13 27.38 -17.02
N GLY A 359 10.17 26.45 -17.02
CA GLY A 359 9.77 25.66 -18.18
C GLY A 359 8.28 25.38 -18.19
N ALA A 360 7.78 24.75 -19.25
CA ALA A 360 6.39 24.32 -19.36
C ALA A 360 6.32 22.86 -19.83
N LEU A 361 5.51 22.08 -19.14
CA LEU A 361 5.22 20.67 -19.37
C LEU A 361 3.74 20.55 -19.78
N ARG A 362 3.42 19.72 -20.76
CA ARG A 362 2.04 19.34 -21.07
C ARG A 362 1.75 17.94 -20.52
N VAL A 363 0.63 17.81 -19.82
CA VAL A 363 0.18 16.57 -19.19
C VAL A 363 -0.59 15.73 -20.21
N ASP A 364 0.13 14.88 -20.97
CA ASP A 364 -0.48 14.06 -22.03
C ASP A 364 -0.47 12.55 -21.75
N LYS A 365 0.49 12.06 -20.95
CA LYS A 365 0.65 10.64 -20.58
C LYS A 365 1.15 10.52 -19.12
N PRO A 366 0.77 9.45 -18.39
CA PRO A 366 1.32 9.21 -17.06
C PRO A 366 2.80 8.83 -17.16
N GLY A 367 3.58 9.21 -16.16
CA GLY A 367 5.03 8.97 -16.12
C GLY A 367 5.70 9.64 -14.92
N PHE A 368 7.01 9.85 -15.01
CA PHE A 368 7.80 10.58 -14.01
C PHE A 368 8.50 11.78 -14.64
N TYR A 369 8.80 12.80 -13.86
CA TYR A 369 9.58 13.94 -14.32
C TYR A 369 10.57 14.44 -13.25
N HIS A 370 11.74 14.91 -13.68
CA HIS A 370 12.77 15.45 -12.79
C HIS A 370 13.50 16.65 -13.41
N VAL A 371 14.12 17.47 -12.56
CA VAL A 371 14.92 18.63 -12.96
C VAL A 371 16.40 18.27 -12.87
N GLU A 372 17.11 18.49 -13.98
CA GLU A 372 18.57 18.42 -14.04
C GLU A 372 19.16 19.82 -14.15
N LEU A 373 20.25 20.06 -13.40
CA LEU A 373 20.90 21.35 -13.26
C LEU A 373 22.29 21.30 -13.90
N GLU A 374 22.61 22.30 -14.73
CA GLU A 374 23.95 22.47 -15.32
C GLU A 374 24.75 23.41 -14.41
N GLU A 375 25.74 22.89 -13.69
CA GLU A 375 26.64 23.69 -12.84
C GLU A 375 27.60 24.56 -13.67
N LEU A 376 28.31 25.48 -13.02
CA LEU A 376 29.15 26.49 -13.69
C LEU A 376 30.39 25.90 -14.39
N ASP A 377 30.78 24.68 -14.02
CA ASP A 377 31.83 23.89 -14.66
C ASP A 377 31.34 23.10 -15.89
N GLY A 378 30.02 23.14 -16.18
CA GLY A 378 29.38 22.42 -17.27
C GLY A 378 28.98 20.98 -16.94
N VAL A 379 29.14 20.54 -15.68
CA VAL A 379 28.60 19.25 -15.21
C VAL A 379 27.08 19.36 -15.12
N VAL A 380 26.36 18.41 -15.73
CA VAL A 380 24.89 18.32 -15.63
C VAL A 380 24.52 17.13 -14.78
N GLU A 381 23.82 17.40 -13.68
CA GLU A 381 23.48 16.42 -12.66
C GLU A 381 22.01 16.53 -12.25
N ARG A 382 21.48 15.47 -11.64
CA ARG A 382 20.11 15.43 -11.15
C ARG A 382 19.95 16.35 -9.94
N GLY A 383 19.12 17.38 -10.07
CA GLY A 383 18.91 18.42 -9.06
C GLY A 383 17.64 18.26 -8.23
N SER A 384 16.70 17.41 -8.63
CA SER A 384 15.48 17.06 -7.90
C SER A 384 15.28 15.56 -7.75
N LEU A 385 14.28 15.16 -6.96
CA LEU A 385 13.72 13.81 -6.99
C LEU A 385 12.93 13.58 -8.30
N ASP A 386 12.57 12.32 -8.52
CA ASP A 386 11.61 11.91 -9.56
C ASP A 386 10.18 12.14 -9.04
N TYR A 387 9.44 13.04 -9.69
CA TYR A 387 8.06 13.38 -9.35
C TYR A 387 7.07 12.64 -10.25
N VAL A 388 5.93 12.23 -9.69
CA VAL A 388 4.86 11.54 -10.42
C VAL A 388 4.10 12.53 -11.30
N LEU A 389 3.85 12.14 -12.55
CA LEU A 389 2.90 12.77 -13.45
C LEU A 389 1.73 11.81 -13.65
N ASP A 390 0.59 12.12 -13.04
CA ASP A 390 -0.65 11.35 -13.17
C ASP A 390 -1.66 12.08 -14.06
N VAL A 391 -2.35 11.33 -14.93
CA VAL A 391 -3.28 11.85 -15.93
C VAL A 391 -4.68 11.43 -15.54
N LEU A 392 -5.44 12.37 -15.00
CA LEU A 392 -6.83 12.15 -14.62
C LEU A 392 -7.67 12.05 -15.91
N PRO A 393 -8.41 10.94 -16.12
CA PRO A 393 -9.30 10.81 -17.27
C PRO A 393 -10.55 11.65 -17.05
N ASP A 394 -11.00 12.30 -18.11
CA ASP A 394 -12.28 13.00 -18.16
C ASP A 394 -13.45 12.01 -18.12
N ARG A 395 -14.55 12.37 -17.46
CA ARG A 395 -15.69 11.47 -17.25
C ARG A 395 -16.84 11.85 -18.17
N PRO A 396 -17.57 10.88 -18.74
CA PRO A 396 -18.77 11.20 -19.49
C PRO A 396 -19.85 11.74 -18.54
N PRO A 397 -20.78 12.56 -19.05
CA PRO A 397 -21.83 13.16 -18.24
C PRO A 397 -22.75 12.08 -17.69
N THR A 398 -23.42 12.36 -16.57
CA THR A 398 -24.52 11.53 -16.07
C THR A 398 -25.85 12.18 -16.43
N ILE A 399 -26.86 11.37 -16.77
CA ILE A 399 -28.18 11.87 -17.17
C ILE A 399 -29.28 10.92 -16.68
N SER A 400 -30.38 11.49 -16.18
CA SER A 400 -31.57 10.76 -15.76
C SER A 400 -32.86 11.51 -16.09
N ILE A 401 -33.97 10.78 -16.19
CA ILE A 401 -35.31 11.38 -16.29
C ILE A 401 -35.94 11.41 -14.89
N ALA A 402 -35.74 12.50 -14.17
CA ALA A 402 -36.23 12.68 -12.80
C ALA A 402 -37.76 12.65 -12.67
N LYS A 403 -38.48 13.10 -13.70
CA LYS A 403 -39.95 12.96 -13.82
C LYS A 403 -40.31 12.59 -15.26
N PRO A 404 -41.16 11.58 -15.50
CA PRO A 404 -41.77 10.68 -14.53
C PRO A 404 -40.84 9.62 -13.93
N GLY A 405 -39.68 9.36 -14.55
CA GLY A 405 -38.76 8.30 -14.17
C GLY A 405 -39.28 6.86 -14.36
N ARG A 406 -40.41 6.70 -15.05
CA ARG A 406 -41.07 5.41 -15.34
C ARG A 406 -42.02 5.53 -16.52
N ASP A 407 -42.43 4.39 -17.07
CA ASP A 407 -43.54 4.29 -18.02
C ASP A 407 -44.83 4.92 -17.44
N ILE A 408 -45.58 5.67 -18.26
CA ILE A 408 -46.89 6.20 -17.89
C ILE A 408 -47.97 5.65 -18.83
N GLN A 409 -49.17 5.43 -18.29
CA GLN A 409 -50.39 5.29 -19.07
C GLN A 409 -51.19 6.60 -19.00
N ALA A 410 -51.31 7.31 -20.11
CA ALA A 410 -51.95 8.62 -20.22
C ALA A 410 -53.13 8.58 -21.21
N THR A 411 -54.14 9.43 -21.04
CA THR A 411 -55.15 9.67 -22.10
C THR A 411 -54.61 10.67 -23.13
N ARG A 412 -55.24 10.77 -24.30
CA ARG A 412 -54.88 11.75 -25.35
C ARG A 412 -54.94 13.22 -24.88
N LEU A 413 -55.68 13.51 -23.80
CA LEU A 413 -55.89 14.88 -23.30
C LEU A 413 -55.08 15.18 -22.02
N GLU A 414 -54.13 14.32 -21.66
CA GLU A 414 -53.25 14.52 -20.50
C GLU A 414 -51.92 15.15 -20.95
N GLU A 415 -51.58 16.30 -20.39
CA GLU A 415 -50.24 16.89 -20.51
C GLU A 415 -49.24 16.14 -19.63
N ILE A 416 -48.14 15.64 -20.20
CA ILE A 416 -47.10 14.94 -19.44
C ILE A 416 -45.82 15.78 -19.37
N PHE A 417 -45.56 16.36 -18.20
CA PHE A 417 -44.31 17.05 -17.90
C PHE A 417 -43.17 16.07 -17.62
N THR A 418 -42.15 16.11 -18.49
CA THR A 418 -40.91 15.36 -18.39
C THR A 418 -39.80 16.28 -17.88
N SER A 419 -39.09 15.87 -16.83
CA SER A 419 -37.94 16.58 -16.25
C SER A 419 -36.70 15.72 -16.40
N ILE A 420 -35.65 16.29 -16.98
CA ILE A 420 -34.35 15.67 -17.19
C ILE A 420 -33.33 16.38 -16.33
N GLU A 421 -32.52 15.61 -15.63
CA GLU A 421 -31.41 16.06 -14.80
C GLU A 421 -30.13 15.48 -15.38
N ALA A 422 -29.16 16.35 -15.70
CA ALA A 422 -27.85 15.98 -16.22
C ALA A 422 -26.75 16.67 -15.40
N ASP A 423 -25.72 15.91 -15.05
CA ASP A 423 -24.66 16.31 -14.12
C ASP A 423 -23.29 15.86 -14.67
N ASP A 424 -22.33 16.77 -14.71
CA ASP A 424 -21.00 16.58 -15.30
C ASP A 424 -19.92 17.33 -14.51
N ASP A 425 -18.70 16.77 -14.38
CA ASP A 425 -17.65 17.32 -13.53
C ASP A 425 -16.88 18.49 -14.14
N PHE A 426 -17.00 18.70 -15.46
CA PHE A 426 -16.60 19.94 -16.13
C PHE A 426 -17.78 20.68 -16.77
N GLY A 427 -18.98 20.13 -16.78
CA GLY A 427 -20.24 20.80 -17.06
C GLY A 427 -20.84 20.52 -18.43
N VAL A 428 -22.15 20.35 -18.43
CA VAL A 428 -22.92 19.84 -19.57
C VAL A 428 -22.96 20.88 -20.70
N ALA A 429 -22.55 20.49 -21.91
CA ALA A 429 -22.61 21.34 -23.10
C ALA A 429 -23.97 21.31 -23.80
N ARG A 430 -24.68 20.19 -23.77
CA ARG A 430 -25.98 20.05 -24.44
C ARG A 430 -26.84 18.97 -23.77
N VAL A 431 -28.14 19.24 -23.66
CA VAL A 431 -29.14 18.25 -23.24
C VAL A 431 -30.24 18.19 -24.28
N GLU A 432 -30.57 16.98 -24.72
CA GLU A 432 -31.58 16.70 -25.73
C GLU A 432 -32.58 15.67 -25.22
N LEU A 433 -33.85 15.82 -25.62
CA LEU A 433 -34.89 14.81 -25.47
C LEU A 433 -35.27 14.31 -26.86
N SER A 434 -35.08 13.03 -27.10
CA SER A 434 -35.48 12.35 -28.33
C SER A 434 -36.70 11.49 -28.08
N TYR A 435 -37.71 11.58 -28.96
CA TYR A 435 -38.90 10.74 -28.89
C TYR A 435 -39.37 10.26 -30.27
N ALA A 436 -39.92 9.07 -30.32
CA ALA A 436 -40.54 8.49 -31.50
C ALA A 436 -41.99 8.10 -31.19
N VAL A 437 -42.91 8.48 -32.08
CA VAL A 437 -44.32 8.10 -31.99
C VAL A 437 -44.52 6.87 -32.87
N ASN A 438 -45.00 5.77 -32.27
CA ASN A 438 -45.38 4.54 -32.98
C ASN A 438 -44.28 3.93 -33.87
N GLY A 439 -43.00 4.03 -33.48
CA GLY A 439 -41.87 3.51 -34.26
C GLY A 439 -41.54 4.32 -35.53
N GLY A 440 -42.11 5.51 -35.68
CA GLY A 440 -41.80 6.47 -36.74
C GLY A 440 -40.44 7.16 -36.60
N PRO A 441 -40.14 8.18 -37.42
CA PRO A 441 -38.89 8.94 -37.31
C PRO A 441 -38.80 9.66 -35.97
N GLU A 442 -37.61 9.61 -35.38
CA GLU A 442 -37.30 10.23 -34.10
C GLU A 442 -37.27 11.76 -34.21
N GLN A 443 -37.87 12.44 -33.24
CA GLN A 443 -37.90 13.89 -33.10
C GLN A 443 -37.05 14.28 -31.89
N THR A 444 -36.08 15.18 -32.10
CA THR A 444 -35.16 15.63 -31.05
C THR A 444 -35.45 17.08 -30.68
N VAL A 445 -35.67 17.31 -29.39
CA VAL A 445 -35.87 18.63 -28.78
C VAL A 445 -34.62 19.00 -27.99
N VAL A 446 -33.99 20.11 -28.32
CA VAL A 446 -32.86 20.65 -27.55
C VAL A 446 -33.42 21.36 -26.32
N LEU A 447 -33.05 20.89 -25.12
CA LEU A 447 -33.50 21.44 -23.85
C LEU A 447 -32.44 22.33 -23.19
N HIS A 448 -31.16 22.11 -23.52
CA HIS A 448 -30.04 22.96 -23.16
C HIS A 448 -28.99 22.95 -24.26
N ASP A 449 -28.40 24.11 -24.56
CA ASP A 449 -27.49 24.34 -25.70
C ASP A 449 -26.09 24.82 -25.31
N GLY A 450 -25.77 24.88 -24.02
CA GLY A 450 -24.45 25.27 -23.51
C GLY A 450 -24.22 26.78 -23.45
N ALA A 451 -25.23 27.62 -23.73
CA ALA A 451 -25.09 29.09 -23.72
C ALA A 451 -24.63 29.65 -22.35
N LYS A 452 -24.84 28.90 -21.27
CA LYS A 452 -24.18 29.10 -19.98
C LYS A 452 -23.67 27.77 -19.49
N ARG A 453 -22.37 27.71 -19.20
CA ARG A 453 -21.75 26.53 -18.63
C ARG A 453 -22.16 26.33 -17.18
N VAL A 454 -22.72 25.17 -16.89
CA VAL A 454 -23.16 24.73 -15.56
C VAL A 454 -22.80 23.26 -15.38
N GLU A 455 -22.39 22.89 -14.15
CA GLU A 455 -22.08 21.50 -13.78
C GLU A 455 -23.34 20.63 -13.76
N GLN A 456 -24.47 21.22 -13.33
CA GLN A 456 -25.79 20.60 -13.27
C GLN A 456 -26.80 21.34 -14.16
N VAL A 457 -27.53 20.59 -15.00
CA VAL A 457 -28.65 21.06 -15.83
C VAL A 457 -29.91 20.31 -15.42
N THR A 458 -30.92 21.04 -14.93
CA THR A 458 -32.30 20.55 -14.87
C THR A 458 -33.10 21.22 -15.98
N ALA A 459 -33.66 20.44 -16.91
CA ALA A 459 -34.45 20.95 -18.02
C ALA A 459 -35.77 20.16 -18.18
N GLY A 460 -36.84 20.85 -18.59
CA GLY A 460 -38.18 20.30 -18.67
C GLY A 460 -38.80 20.39 -20.06
N HIS A 461 -39.63 19.41 -20.41
CA HIS A 461 -40.43 19.38 -21.63
C HIS A 461 -41.83 18.83 -21.33
N THR A 462 -42.87 19.51 -21.80
CA THR A 462 -44.25 19.02 -21.68
C THR A 462 -44.66 18.35 -22.99
N PHE A 463 -45.05 17.08 -22.93
CA PHE A 463 -45.74 16.41 -24.03
C PHE A 463 -47.22 16.81 -24.02
N PHE A 464 -47.62 17.66 -24.96
CA PHE A 464 -49.01 17.99 -25.29
C PHE A 464 -49.57 16.87 -26.18
N LEU A 465 -50.20 15.86 -25.55
CA LEU A 465 -50.64 14.64 -26.24
C LEU A 465 -51.83 14.86 -27.19
N GLU A 466 -52.49 16.00 -27.07
CA GLU A 466 -53.59 16.47 -27.91
C GLU A 466 -53.12 17.02 -29.27
N GLU A 467 -51.87 17.51 -29.36
CA GLU A 467 -51.27 17.97 -30.62
C GLU A 467 -50.82 16.79 -31.50
N LEU A 468 -50.64 15.61 -30.90
CA LEU A 468 -50.24 14.39 -31.58
C LEU A 468 -51.48 13.57 -32.02
N PRO A 469 -51.48 12.99 -33.24
CA PRO A 469 -52.65 12.26 -33.79
C PRO A 469 -52.82 10.84 -33.20
N LEU A 470 -52.78 10.72 -31.87
CA LEU A 470 -52.69 9.47 -31.13
C LEU A 470 -54.03 8.73 -31.03
N LYS A 471 -54.00 7.40 -30.98
CA LYS A 471 -55.16 6.52 -30.73
C LYS A 471 -54.92 5.65 -29.48
N PRO A 472 -55.97 5.15 -28.82
CA PRO A 472 -55.80 4.14 -27.77
C PRO A 472 -54.97 2.95 -28.30
N GLY A 473 -53.97 2.52 -27.52
CA GLY A 473 -52.98 1.51 -27.92
C GLY A 473 -51.77 2.05 -28.70
N ASP A 474 -51.69 3.35 -28.98
CA ASP A 474 -50.47 3.98 -29.49
C ASP A 474 -49.43 4.23 -28.38
N VAL A 475 -48.16 4.32 -28.79
CA VAL A 475 -47.00 4.39 -27.90
C VAL A 475 -46.07 5.51 -28.33
N ILE A 476 -45.62 6.32 -27.36
CA ILE A 476 -44.49 7.23 -27.52
C ILE A 476 -43.31 6.63 -26.76
N SER A 477 -42.23 6.30 -27.45
CA SER A 477 -40.96 5.95 -26.81
C SER A 477 -40.08 7.19 -26.73
N TYR A 478 -39.44 7.43 -25.58
CA TYR A 478 -38.60 8.61 -25.39
C TYR A 478 -37.38 8.31 -24.52
N HIS A 479 -36.29 9.02 -24.78
CA HIS A 479 -35.04 8.97 -24.03
C HIS A 479 -34.35 10.33 -24.08
N ALA A 480 -33.45 10.60 -23.15
CA ALA A 480 -32.68 11.85 -23.13
C ALA A 480 -31.19 11.58 -23.34
N ARG A 481 -30.47 12.57 -23.89
CA ARG A 481 -29.03 12.55 -24.15
C ARG A 481 -28.36 13.80 -23.58
N ALA A 482 -27.25 13.61 -22.87
CA ALA A 482 -26.33 14.67 -22.47
C ALA A 482 -25.02 14.57 -23.26
N LEU A 483 -24.41 15.73 -23.54
CA LEU A 483 -23.05 15.87 -24.05
C LEU A 483 -22.24 16.74 -23.08
N ASP A 484 -21.00 16.33 -22.78
CA ASP A 484 -20.04 17.16 -22.06
C ASP A 484 -19.40 18.22 -22.97
N ASN A 485 -18.42 18.95 -22.42
CA ASN A 485 -17.66 19.98 -23.10
C ASN A 485 -16.20 19.59 -23.43
N ASP A 486 -15.85 18.29 -23.41
CA ASP A 486 -14.49 17.80 -23.69
C ASP A 486 -14.04 18.23 -25.10
N ALA A 487 -13.08 19.16 -25.14
CA ALA A 487 -12.49 19.70 -26.36
C ALA A 487 -11.13 19.05 -26.71
N ILE A 488 -10.66 18.08 -25.93
CA ILE A 488 -9.35 17.43 -26.07
C ILE A 488 -9.49 16.04 -26.69
N ASP A 489 -10.30 15.17 -26.10
CA ASP A 489 -10.61 13.84 -26.66
C ASP A 489 -11.94 13.84 -27.45
N GLY A 490 -12.73 14.91 -27.29
CA GLY A 490 -13.95 15.19 -28.05
C GLY A 490 -15.20 14.79 -27.30
N ALA A 491 -16.22 15.65 -27.36
CA ALA A 491 -17.38 15.60 -26.47
C ALA A 491 -17.96 14.20 -26.28
N GLN A 492 -17.87 13.68 -25.06
CA GLN A 492 -18.46 12.40 -24.71
C GLN A 492 -19.96 12.61 -24.46
N SER A 493 -20.72 11.52 -24.51
CA SER A 493 -22.17 11.58 -24.33
C SER A 493 -22.71 10.40 -23.58
N ALA A 494 -23.70 10.66 -22.73
CA ALA A 494 -24.51 9.64 -22.08
C ALA A 494 -25.97 9.78 -22.48
N GLU A 495 -26.69 8.66 -22.45
CA GLU A 495 -28.11 8.58 -22.78
C GLU A 495 -28.83 7.83 -21.64
N THR A 496 -30.09 8.15 -21.41
CA THR A 496 -30.91 7.48 -20.38
C THR A 496 -31.27 6.05 -20.82
N ASP A 497 -32.03 5.32 -19.99
CA ASP A 497 -32.86 4.23 -20.51
C ASP A 497 -34.02 4.80 -21.36
N ILE A 498 -34.65 3.94 -22.18
CA ILE A 498 -35.83 4.28 -22.98
C ILE A 498 -37.11 4.06 -22.15
N TYR A 499 -38.00 5.04 -22.15
CA TYR A 499 -39.27 5.01 -21.43
C TYR A 499 -40.46 5.04 -22.39
N PHE A 500 -41.60 4.51 -21.96
CA PHE A 500 -42.80 4.38 -22.80
C PHE A 500 -44.00 5.12 -22.21
N LEU A 501 -44.60 5.97 -23.04
CA LEU A 501 -45.89 6.60 -22.81
C LEU A 501 -46.96 5.82 -23.59
N ARG A 502 -47.87 5.16 -22.87
CA ARG A 502 -48.94 4.33 -23.46
C ARG A 502 -50.27 5.07 -23.45
N ILE A 503 -50.93 5.17 -24.59
CA ILE A 503 -52.19 5.89 -24.71
C ILE A 503 -53.38 4.99 -24.40
N ARG A 504 -54.09 5.27 -23.30
CA ARG A 504 -55.30 4.56 -22.89
C ARG A 504 -56.58 5.25 -23.41
N PRO A 505 -57.71 4.54 -23.56
CA PRO A 505 -59.00 5.19 -23.80
C PRO A 505 -59.38 6.13 -22.64
N PHE A 506 -60.15 7.16 -22.95
CA PHE A 506 -60.61 8.17 -21.99
C PHE A 506 -61.67 7.60 -21.03
N ASP A 507 -62.55 6.74 -21.53
CA ASP A 507 -63.68 6.20 -20.78
C ASP A 507 -63.25 5.07 -19.83
N ARG A 508 -63.14 5.39 -18.53
CA ARG A 508 -63.03 4.36 -17.48
C ARG A 508 -64.42 3.89 -17.06
N ALA A 509 -64.83 2.71 -17.53
CA ALA A 509 -65.98 2.00 -16.99
C ALA A 509 -65.70 1.53 -15.55
N TYR A 510 -66.06 2.34 -14.56
CA TYR A 510 -65.99 1.96 -13.15
C TYR A 510 -67.01 0.85 -12.84
N LYS A 511 -66.54 -0.33 -12.44
CA LYS A 511 -67.35 -1.33 -11.75
C LYS A 511 -67.21 -1.16 -10.25
N GLN A 512 -68.32 -0.98 -9.54
CA GLN A 512 -68.36 -1.10 -8.10
C GLN A 512 -68.26 -2.58 -7.74
N ALA A 513 -67.14 -3.00 -7.15
CA ALA A 513 -66.96 -4.36 -6.66
C ALA A 513 -67.80 -4.51 -5.38
N GLU A 514 -69.04 -4.97 -5.53
CA GLU A 514 -69.93 -5.20 -4.41
C GLU A 514 -69.46 -6.39 -3.58
N SER A 515 -69.58 -6.25 -2.26
CA SER A 515 -69.18 -7.17 -1.21
C SER A 515 -69.69 -8.61 -1.42
N GLY A 516 -68.87 -9.46 -2.05
CA GLY A 516 -69.05 -10.91 -2.12
C GLY A 516 -67.90 -11.64 -1.40
N GLY A 517 -68.21 -12.32 -0.29
CA GLY A 517 -67.20 -13.04 0.49
C GLY A 517 -66.83 -14.41 -0.09
N GLY A 518 -65.55 -14.76 -0.02
CA GLY A 518 -65.04 -16.12 -0.27
C GLY A 518 -64.36 -16.33 -1.63
N GLY A 519 -63.09 -16.76 -1.60
CA GLY A 519 -62.39 -17.30 -2.79
C GLY A 519 -61.85 -16.27 -3.77
N GLY A 520 -60.81 -15.53 -3.39
CA GLY A 520 -60.13 -14.53 -4.24
C GLY A 520 -59.30 -15.13 -5.39
N GLY A 521 -59.95 -15.78 -6.36
CA GLY A 521 -59.36 -16.17 -7.64
C GLY A 521 -59.23 -14.96 -8.58
N GLY A 522 -58.23 -14.11 -8.34
CA GLY A 522 -57.99 -12.87 -9.10
C GLY A 522 -56.82 -12.99 -10.10
N GLY A 523 -56.95 -13.83 -11.13
CA GLY A 523 -55.85 -14.15 -12.08
C GLY A 523 -56.23 -14.10 -13.57
N GLY A 524 -57.33 -13.44 -13.95
CA GLY A 524 -57.93 -13.54 -15.30
C GLY A 524 -57.67 -12.36 -16.26
N GLY A 525 -56.40 -11.94 -16.45
CA GLY A 525 -56.07 -10.78 -17.31
C GLY A 525 -54.69 -10.76 -17.99
N GLY A 526 -53.93 -11.86 -17.97
CA GLY A 526 -52.49 -11.86 -18.27
C GLY A 526 -52.08 -11.78 -19.75
N SER A 527 -52.47 -12.76 -20.55
CA SER A 527 -51.89 -13.09 -21.87
C SER A 527 -51.54 -11.97 -22.89
N ALA A 528 -52.49 -11.12 -23.31
CA ALA A 528 -52.22 -10.11 -24.35
C ALA A 528 -51.30 -9.01 -23.81
N THR A 529 -51.46 -8.68 -22.52
CA THR A 529 -50.60 -7.78 -21.75
C THR A 529 -49.18 -8.36 -21.66
N GLU A 530 -49.03 -9.66 -21.39
CA GLU A 530 -47.74 -10.35 -21.30
C GLU A 530 -46.94 -10.29 -22.61
N LEU A 531 -47.58 -10.51 -23.77
CA LEU A 531 -46.90 -10.39 -25.07
C LEU A 531 -46.42 -8.96 -25.34
N ALA A 532 -47.22 -7.95 -24.95
CA ALA A 532 -46.86 -6.55 -25.11
C ALA A 532 -45.72 -6.14 -24.18
N GLU A 533 -45.72 -6.57 -22.91
CA GLU A 533 -44.60 -6.31 -21.99
C GLU A 533 -43.32 -7.07 -22.42
N GLN A 534 -43.40 -8.31 -22.92
CA GLN A 534 -42.25 -9.02 -23.49
C GLN A 534 -41.65 -8.28 -24.70
N GLN A 535 -42.47 -7.78 -25.62
CA GLN A 535 -41.95 -6.95 -26.73
C GLN A 535 -41.32 -5.65 -26.22
N LYS A 536 -41.86 -5.05 -25.15
CA LYS A 536 -41.28 -3.86 -24.52
C LYS A 536 -39.92 -4.15 -23.87
N GLU A 537 -39.77 -5.30 -23.21
CA GLU A 537 -38.50 -5.78 -22.67
C GLU A 537 -37.45 -5.97 -23.78
N ILE A 538 -37.84 -6.54 -24.93
CA ILE A 538 -36.95 -6.66 -26.09
C ILE A 538 -36.55 -5.28 -26.62
N VAL A 539 -37.49 -4.35 -26.83
CA VAL A 539 -37.16 -2.97 -27.27
C VAL A 539 -36.19 -2.29 -26.30
N ALA A 540 -36.42 -2.42 -25.00
CA ALA A 540 -35.56 -1.83 -23.97
C ALA A 540 -34.15 -2.46 -23.96
N ALA A 541 -34.05 -3.78 -24.15
CA ALA A 541 -32.78 -4.49 -24.21
C ALA A 541 -32.01 -4.23 -25.51
N THR A 542 -32.69 -4.18 -26.67
CA THR A 542 -32.11 -3.76 -27.96
C THR A 542 -31.62 -2.31 -27.88
N TYR A 543 -32.41 -1.41 -27.30
CA TYR A 543 -32.00 -0.01 -27.08
C TYR A 543 -30.77 0.09 -26.19
N LYS A 544 -30.75 -0.60 -25.03
CA LYS A 544 -29.60 -0.64 -24.13
C LYS A 544 -28.33 -1.10 -24.85
N LEU A 545 -28.43 -2.10 -25.72
CA LEU A 545 -27.33 -2.60 -26.52
C LEU A 545 -26.83 -1.60 -27.59
N VAL A 546 -27.75 -0.81 -28.16
CA VAL A 546 -27.44 0.29 -29.09
C VAL A 546 -26.75 1.44 -28.35
N ARG A 547 -27.25 1.84 -27.18
CA ARG A 547 -26.64 2.88 -26.34
C ARG A 547 -25.24 2.49 -25.88
N ASP A 548 -25.12 1.31 -25.26
CA ASP A 548 -23.86 0.79 -24.71
C ASP A 548 -22.90 0.34 -25.86
N SER A 549 -23.24 0.61 -27.13
CA SER A 549 -22.46 0.25 -28.31
C SER A 549 -21.09 0.97 -28.38
N ALA A 550 -20.97 2.17 -27.82
CA ALA A 550 -19.71 2.92 -27.74
C ALA A 550 -18.77 2.41 -26.63
N LEU A 551 -19.28 1.70 -25.63
CA LEU A 551 -18.53 1.37 -24.40
C LEU A 551 -17.68 0.08 -24.48
N ALA A 552 -17.98 -0.86 -25.38
CA ALA A 552 -17.20 -2.10 -25.54
C ALA A 552 -15.89 -1.89 -26.33
N LYS A 553 -14.90 -1.30 -25.67
CA LYS A 553 -13.56 -1.08 -26.23
C LYS A 553 -12.69 -2.35 -26.24
N THR A 554 -13.01 -3.37 -25.42
CA THR A 554 -12.21 -4.62 -25.31
C THR A 554 -12.79 -5.80 -26.08
N ALA A 555 -11.93 -6.75 -26.47
CA ALA A 555 -12.33 -7.97 -27.18
C ALA A 555 -13.31 -8.85 -26.37
N ALA A 556 -13.21 -8.86 -25.04
CA ALA A 556 -14.13 -9.60 -24.16
C ALA A 556 -15.54 -8.99 -24.18
N GLN A 557 -15.66 -7.67 -24.04
CA GLN A 557 -16.94 -6.97 -24.13
C GLN A 557 -17.56 -7.09 -25.54
N GLN A 558 -16.73 -7.08 -26.59
CA GLN A 558 -17.18 -7.33 -27.96
C GLN A 558 -17.67 -8.76 -28.19
N LYS A 559 -17.13 -9.76 -27.48
CA LYS A 559 -17.65 -11.13 -27.47
C LYS A 559 -19.02 -11.17 -26.77
N GLN A 560 -19.12 -10.63 -25.56
CA GLN A 560 -20.38 -10.58 -24.79
C GLN A 560 -21.51 -9.96 -25.61
N ARG A 561 -21.28 -8.77 -26.21
CA ARG A 561 -22.25 -8.10 -27.09
C ARG A 561 -22.77 -8.99 -28.23
N ARG A 562 -21.94 -9.86 -28.79
CA ARG A 562 -22.36 -10.78 -29.87
C ARG A 562 -23.25 -11.92 -29.35
N GLU A 563 -23.03 -12.34 -28.11
CA GLU A 563 -23.84 -13.35 -27.41
C GLU A 563 -25.18 -12.73 -26.97
N ASP A 564 -25.18 -11.49 -26.48
CA ASP A 564 -26.38 -10.71 -26.16
C ASP A 564 -27.24 -10.46 -27.41
N LEU A 565 -26.62 -10.03 -28.53
CA LEU A 565 -27.27 -9.88 -29.84
C LEU A 565 -27.96 -11.16 -30.31
N ALA A 566 -27.27 -12.30 -30.23
CA ALA A 566 -27.82 -13.59 -30.62
C ALA A 566 -28.99 -14.00 -29.71
N THR A 567 -28.91 -13.67 -28.42
CA THR A 567 -29.97 -13.94 -27.45
C THR A 567 -31.22 -13.11 -27.74
N LEU A 568 -31.07 -11.81 -28.07
CA LEU A 568 -32.17 -10.95 -28.48
C LEU A 568 -32.82 -11.40 -29.79
N ALA A 569 -32.02 -11.77 -30.80
CA ALA A 569 -32.56 -12.32 -32.06
C ALA A 569 -33.41 -13.57 -31.82
N LEU A 570 -32.95 -14.48 -30.94
CA LEU A 570 -33.70 -15.68 -30.55
C LEU A 570 -34.96 -15.36 -29.73
N ALA A 571 -34.91 -14.38 -28.83
CA ALA A 571 -36.08 -13.93 -28.07
C ALA A 571 -37.15 -13.32 -29.00
N GLN A 572 -36.73 -12.43 -29.91
CA GLN A 572 -37.62 -11.79 -30.88
C GLN A 572 -38.27 -12.80 -31.84
N GLY A 573 -37.51 -13.78 -32.32
CA GLY A 573 -38.03 -14.87 -33.18
C GLY A 573 -39.01 -15.80 -32.45
N ARG A 574 -38.75 -16.12 -31.18
CA ARG A 574 -39.70 -16.88 -30.33
C ARG A 574 -40.99 -16.10 -30.09
N LEU A 575 -40.90 -14.82 -29.77
CA LEU A 575 -42.08 -13.98 -29.53
C LEU A 575 -42.92 -13.85 -30.82
N ARG A 576 -42.27 -13.69 -31.98
CA ARG A 576 -42.96 -13.72 -33.28
C ARG A 576 -43.75 -15.02 -33.47
N GLN A 577 -43.13 -16.18 -33.21
CA GLN A 577 -43.82 -17.47 -33.32
C GLN A 577 -45.06 -17.56 -32.41
N GLN A 578 -44.95 -17.08 -31.16
CA GLN A 578 -46.10 -17.06 -30.22
C GLN A 578 -47.24 -16.16 -30.70
N VAL A 579 -46.91 -15.00 -31.30
CA VAL A 579 -47.88 -14.06 -31.89
C VAL A 579 -48.51 -14.63 -33.17
N GLU A 580 -47.75 -15.36 -34.00
CA GLU A 580 -48.27 -16.07 -35.18
C GLU A 580 -49.23 -17.21 -34.78
N GLU A 581 -48.86 -18.05 -33.82
CA GLU A 581 -49.71 -19.12 -33.27
C GLU A 581 -51.00 -18.56 -32.65
N LEU A 582 -50.91 -17.42 -31.95
CA LEU A 582 -52.08 -16.73 -31.43
C LEU A 582 -52.96 -16.18 -32.55
N SER A 583 -52.38 -15.46 -33.53
CA SER A 583 -53.11 -14.89 -34.66
C SER A 583 -53.86 -15.96 -35.46
N GLN A 584 -53.24 -17.12 -35.71
CA GLN A 584 -53.89 -18.26 -36.35
C GLN A 584 -55.08 -18.76 -35.54
N ARG A 585 -54.95 -18.93 -34.21
CA ARG A 585 -56.05 -19.39 -33.35
C ARG A 585 -57.20 -18.38 -33.25
N VAL A 586 -56.89 -17.08 -33.16
CA VAL A 586 -57.89 -16.00 -33.20
C VAL A 586 -58.64 -16.00 -34.54
N ARG A 587 -57.94 -16.19 -35.66
CA ARG A 587 -58.56 -16.26 -37.00
C ARG A 587 -59.36 -17.54 -37.25
N GLN A 588 -58.97 -18.67 -36.67
CA GLN A 588 -59.68 -19.94 -36.80
C GLN A 588 -60.97 -20.01 -35.97
N ARG A 589 -61.06 -19.25 -34.87
CA ARG A 589 -62.25 -19.24 -33.98
C ARG A 589 -63.10 -17.98 -34.08
N GLY A 590 -62.52 -16.84 -34.48
CA GLY A 590 -63.21 -15.56 -34.56
C GLY A 590 -64.16 -15.48 -35.76
N ASN A 591 -65.47 -15.46 -35.50
CA ASN A 591 -66.44 -15.05 -36.52
C ASN A 591 -66.32 -13.54 -36.77
N ALA A 592 -66.33 -13.14 -38.05
CA ALA A 592 -65.96 -11.78 -38.48
C ALA A 592 -67.01 -10.68 -38.18
N SER A 593 -68.06 -10.95 -37.41
CA SER A 593 -69.13 -9.99 -37.13
C SER A 593 -68.65 -8.80 -36.30
N ASP A 594 -67.89 -9.06 -35.24
CA ASP A 594 -67.60 -8.06 -34.23
C ASP A 594 -66.42 -7.17 -34.63
N SER A 595 -66.57 -5.85 -34.47
CA SER A 595 -65.54 -4.85 -34.82
C SER A 595 -64.25 -5.04 -34.03
N THR A 596 -64.35 -5.38 -32.75
CA THR A 596 -63.22 -5.53 -31.83
C THR A 596 -62.42 -6.80 -32.13
N THR A 597 -63.09 -7.91 -32.48
CA THR A 597 -62.44 -9.15 -32.94
C THR A 597 -61.69 -8.95 -34.26
N ARG A 598 -62.24 -8.14 -35.18
CA ARG A 598 -61.55 -7.75 -36.42
C ARG A 598 -60.27 -6.96 -36.14
N GLN A 599 -60.30 -5.97 -35.24
CA GLN A 599 -59.11 -5.20 -34.86
C GLN A 599 -57.97 -6.10 -34.33
N ILE A 600 -58.29 -7.09 -33.48
CA ILE A 600 -57.30 -8.06 -32.96
C ILE A 600 -56.76 -8.95 -34.10
N ALA A 601 -57.63 -9.45 -34.99
CA ALA A 601 -57.26 -10.32 -36.11
C ALA A 601 -56.46 -9.62 -37.24
N GLU A 602 -56.51 -8.29 -37.28
CA GLU A 602 -55.71 -7.41 -38.15
C GLU A 602 -54.38 -7.00 -37.51
N ALA A 603 -54.37 -6.67 -36.21
CA ALA A 603 -53.18 -6.17 -35.52
C ALA A 603 -52.10 -7.24 -35.26
N LEU A 604 -52.48 -8.45 -34.80
CA LEU A 604 -51.49 -9.50 -34.48
C LEU A 604 -50.61 -9.94 -35.68
N PRO A 605 -51.12 -10.12 -36.92
CA PRO A 605 -50.26 -10.39 -38.08
C PRO A 605 -49.31 -9.23 -38.41
N LEU A 606 -49.74 -7.98 -38.26
CA LEU A 606 -48.87 -6.81 -38.48
C LEU A 606 -47.76 -6.74 -37.43
N ALA A 607 -48.07 -7.09 -36.16
CA ALA A 607 -47.06 -7.27 -35.13
C ALA A 607 -46.03 -8.33 -35.54
N ALA A 608 -46.47 -9.54 -35.92
CA ALA A 608 -45.57 -10.61 -36.35
C ALA A 608 -44.71 -10.24 -37.57
N GLN A 609 -45.27 -9.51 -38.54
CA GLN A 609 -44.52 -9.01 -39.70
C GLN A 609 -43.43 -8.01 -39.29
N ALA A 610 -43.74 -7.08 -38.38
CA ALA A 610 -42.76 -6.13 -37.84
C ALA A 610 -41.67 -6.85 -37.02
N MET A 611 -42.05 -7.78 -36.15
CA MET A 611 -41.11 -8.64 -35.40
C MET A 611 -40.17 -9.43 -36.32
N LYS A 612 -40.63 -9.85 -37.51
CA LYS A 612 -39.77 -10.52 -38.50
C LYS A 612 -38.70 -9.56 -39.05
N GLY A 613 -39.07 -8.31 -39.34
CA GLY A 613 -38.12 -7.27 -39.74
C GLY A 613 -37.06 -7.00 -38.66
N ALA A 614 -37.48 -6.99 -37.39
CA ALA A 614 -36.56 -6.90 -36.25
C ALA A 614 -35.63 -8.12 -36.14
N GLU A 615 -36.18 -9.34 -36.20
CA GLU A 615 -35.42 -10.61 -36.17
C GLU A 615 -34.35 -10.65 -37.27
N GLU A 616 -34.67 -10.23 -38.49
CA GLU A 616 -33.72 -10.15 -39.61
C GLU A 616 -32.62 -9.09 -39.36
N SER A 617 -32.95 -7.92 -38.82
CA SER A 617 -31.99 -6.86 -38.49
C SER A 617 -31.05 -7.25 -37.34
N LEU A 618 -31.58 -7.84 -36.27
CA LEU A 618 -30.80 -8.42 -35.16
C LEU A 618 -29.88 -9.55 -35.66
N GLY A 619 -30.38 -10.43 -36.52
CA GLY A 619 -29.60 -11.49 -37.15
C GLY A 619 -28.44 -10.98 -38.03
N ARG A 620 -28.63 -9.85 -38.71
CA ARG A 620 -27.57 -9.11 -39.43
C ARG A 620 -26.62 -8.33 -38.51
N ARG A 621 -26.82 -8.39 -37.18
CA ARG A 621 -26.07 -7.65 -36.15
C ARG A 621 -26.22 -6.13 -36.24
N ALA A 622 -27.37 -5.67 -36.72
CA ALA A 622 -27.74 -4.27 -36.83
C ALA A 622 -28.89 -3.93 -35.85
N PRO A 623 -28.62 -3.85 -34.52
CA PRO A 623 -29.67 -3.61 -33.52
C PRO A 623 -30.33 -2.23 -33.66
N LYS A 624 -29.59 -1.21 -34.17
CA LYS A 624 -30.17 0.10 -34.46
C LYS A 624 -31.27 0.04 -35.53
N ASP A 625 -31.10 -0.83 -36.52
CA ASP A 625 -32.07 -1.03 -37.61
C ASP A 625 -33.27 -1.89 -37.16
N ALA A 626 -33.15 -2.60 -36.03
CA ALA A 626 -34.23 -3.37 -35.42
C ALA A 626 -35.19 -2.49 -34.58
N MET A 627 -34.71 -1.39 -33.99
CA MET A 627 -35.48 -0.53 -33.08
C MET A 627 -36.85 -0.08 -33.63
N SER A 628 -36.91 0.40 -34.88
CA SER A 628 -38.17 0.85 -35.49
C SER A 628 -39.17 -0.31 -35.68
N PRO A 629 -38.84 -1.44 -36.33
CA PRO A 629 -39.75 -2.57 -36.42
C PRO A 629 -40.14 -3.19 -35.06
N GLU A 630 -39.26 -3.20 -34.05
CA GLU A 630 -39.62 -3.63 -32.69
C GLU A 630 -40.65 -2.70 -32.02
N GLN A 631 -40.51 -1.38 -32.19
CA GLN A 631 -41.46 -0.39 -31.69
C GLN A 631 -42.82 -0.46 -32.43
N VAL A 632 -42.81 -0.71 -33.74
CA VAL A 632 -44.04 -0.97 -34.51
C VAL A 632 -44.72 -2.26 -34.04
N ALA A 633 -43.95 -3.32 -33.76
CA ALA A 633 -44.51 -4.55 -33.19
C ALA A 633 -45.17 -4.31 -31.83
N LEU A 634 -44.51 -3.55 -30.94
CA LEU A 634 -45.05 -3.15 -29.64
C LEU A 634 -46.37 -2.39 -29.76
N GLN A 635 -46.45 -1.43 -30.69
CA GLN A 635 -47.68 -0.69 -30.97
C GLN A 635 -48.83 -1.62 -31.41
N GLN A 636 -48.59 -2.52 -32.36
CA GLN A 636 -49.65 -3.41 -32.84
C GLN A 636 -50.12 -4.38 -31.75
N LEU A 637 -49.22 -4.86 -30.87
CA LEU A 637 -49.60 -5.65 -29.70
C LEU A 637 -50.45 -4.84 -28.71
N GLN A 638 -50.08 -3.59 -28.40
CA GLN A 638 -50.87 -2.76 -27.48
C GLN A 638 -52.24 -2.37 -28.05
N ARG A 639 -52.38 -2.22 -29.37
CA ARG A 639 -53.68 -2.08 -30.03
C ARG A 639 -54.53 -3.35 -29.90
N ALA A 640 -53.93 -4.53 -30.05
CA ALA A 640 -54.61 -5.80 -29.81
C ALA A 640 -55.01 -5.98 -28.34
N GLU A 641 -54.15 -5.60 -27.38
CA GLU A 641 -54.42 -5.61 -25.94
C GLU A 641 -55.57 -4.66 -25.58
N ALA A 642 -55.57 -3.43 -26.12
CA ALA A 642 -56.62 -2.45 -25.88
C ALA A 642 -57.99 -2.94 -26.37
N ALA A 643 -58.05 -3.48 -27.60
CA ALA A 643 -59.25 -4.10 -28.15
C ALA A 643 -59.70 -5.33 -27.32
N PHE A 644 -58.77 -6.18 -26.87
CA PHE A 644 -59.10 -7.32 -26.01
C PHE A 644 -59.67 -6.90 -24.65
N ARG A 645 -59.11 -5.85 -24.04
CA ARG A 645 -59.62 -5.28 -22.78
C ARG A 645 -61.02 -4.67 -22.95
N GLU A 646 -61.27 -3.97 -24.05
CA GLU A 646 -62.60 -3.44 -24.39
C GLU A 646 -63.62 -4.57 -24.55
N MET A 647 -63.26 -5.64 -25.27
CA MET A 647 -64.06 -6.85 -25.42
C MET A 647 -64.42 -7.50 -24.06
N GLN A 648 -63.44 -7.64 -23.16
CA GLN A 648 -63.65 -8.19 -21.82
C GLN A 648 -64.62 -7.32 -20.99
N VAL A 649 -64.53 -6.00 -21.12
CA VAL A 649 -65.44 -5.06 -20.45
C VAL A 649 -66.85 -5.13 -21.02
N SER A 650 -67.01 -5.22 -22.35
CA SER A 650 -68.33 -5.29 -22.99
C SER A 650 -69.09 -6.57 -22.64
N PHE A 651 -68.41 -7.72 -22.57
CA PHE A 651 -69.06 -8.98 -22.20
C PHE A 651 -69.37 -9.08 -20.71
N GLY A 652 -68.59 -8.42 -19.86
CA GLY A 652 -68.90 -8.30 -18.44
C GLY A 652 -70.11 -7.40 -18.11
N GLY A 653 -70.81 -6.86 -19.10
CA GLY A 653 -71.93 -5.91 -18.94
C GLY A 653 -73.34 -6.51 -18.95
N GLY A 654 -73.52 -7.80 -19.29
CA GLY A 654 -74.84 -8.42 -19.40
C GLY A 654 -74.89 -9.80 -18.73
N GLY A 655 -75.55 -9.89 -17.56
CA GLY A 655 -75.59 -11.16 -16.81
C GLY A 655 -76.49 -11.18 -15.56
N GLY A 656 -77.42 -10.24 -15.43
CA GLY A 656 -78.40 -10.22 -14.33
C GLY A 656 -79.73 -10.86 -14.74
N GLY A 657 -79.84 -12.19 -14.70
CA GLY A 657 -81.12 -12.90 -14.77
C GLY A 657 -81.22 -14.04 -15.78
N GLY A 658 -81.31 -15.27 -15.24
CA GLY A 658 -82.22 -16.35 -15.68
C GLY A 658 -82.22 -16.87 -17.12
N GLY A 659 -82.02 -18.18 -17.26
CA GLY A 659 -82.46 -18.96 -18.43
C GLY A 659 -81.32 -19.53 -19.27
N GLY A 660 -81.31 -20.85 -19.48
CA GLY A 660 -80.29 -21.51 -20.28
C GLY A 660 -80.53 -21.39 -21.79
N GLY A 661 -79.45 -21.37 -22.57
CA GLY A 661 -79.49 -21.51 -24.02
C GLY A 661 -78.49 -20.63 -24.78
N GLY A 662 -77.33 -21.20 -25.14
CA GLY A 662 -76.49 -20.72 -26.25
C GLY A 662 -75.60 -19.51 -25.98
N GLY A 663 -74.50 -19.69 -25.24
CA GLY A 663 -73.55 -18.61 -24.93
C GLY A 663 -72.04 -18.94 -24.90
N GLN A 664 -71.63 -20.17 -25.22
CA GLN A 664 -70.26 -20.73 -25.01
C GLN A 664 -69.13 -20.10 -25.89
N ARG A 665 -69.16 -18.81 -26.22
CA ARG A 665 -68.31 -18.22 -27.27
C ARG A 665 -67.25 -17.22 -26.77
N PRO A 666 -67.51 -16.36 -25.77
CA PRO A 666 -66.47 -15.44 -25.24
C PRO A 666 -65.50 -16.15 -24.29
N GLU A 667 -66.00 -17.13 -23.54
CA GLU A 667 -65.22 -17.94 -22.57
C GLU A 667 -64.11 -18.71 -23.29
N ASP A 668 -64.40 -19.33 -24.44
CA ASP A 668 -63.44 -20.04 -25.30
C ASP A 668 -62.22 -19.21 -25.75
N LEU A 669 -62.37 -17.88 -25.86
CA LEU A 669 -61.26 -16.97 -26.19
C LEU A 669 -60.48 -16.57 -24.93
N ALA A 670 -61.16 -16.28 -23.82
CA ALA A 670 -60.52 -16.02 -22.54
C ALA A 670 -59.71 -17.25 -22.05
N ASP A 671 -60.25 -18.46 -22.21
CA ASP A 671 -59.60 -19.73 -21.88
C ASP A 671 -58.42 -20.04 -22.80
N LEU A 672 -58.51 -19.71 -24.10
CA LEU A 672 -57.37 -19.80 -25.04
C LEU A 672 -56.15 -19.02 -24.56
N PHE A 673 -56.44 -17.81 -24.08
CA PHE A 673 -55.49 -16.84 -23.57
C PHE A 673 -54.99 -17.27 -22.17
N GLY A 674 -55.86 -17.78 -21.30
CA GLY A 674 -55.51 -18.38 -20.00
C GLY A 674 -54.56 -19.57 -20.14
N LEU A 675 -54.87 -20.53 -21.03
CA LEU A 675 -54.00 -21.69 -21.30
C LEU A 675 -52.61 -21.31 -21.82
N GLN A 676 -52.50 -20.19 -22.57
CA GLN A 676 -51.20 -19.66 -22.98
C GLN A 676 -50.47 -18.98 -21.81
N THR A 677 -51.19 -18.29 -20.94
CA THR A 677 -50.68 -17.69 -19.69
C THR A 677 -50.09 -18.77 -18.77
N ASP A 678 -50.80 -19.87 -18.54
CA ASP A 678 -50.30 -20.99 -17.73
C ASP A 678 -49.05 -21.63 -18.34
N ARG A 679 -48.99 -21.77 -19.67
CA ARG A 679 -47.79 -22.27 -20.36
C ARG A 679 -46.61 -21.31 -20.22
N LEU A 680 -46.82 -20.00 -20.33
CA LEU A 680 -45.79 -18.96 -20.16
C LEU A 680 -45.28 -18.94 -18.72
N ARG A 681 -46.18 -18.97 -17.73
CA ARG A 681 -45.84 -19.00 -16.30
C ARG A 681 -44.96 -20.20 -15.94
N ASN A 682 -45.34 -21.40 -16.39
CA ASN A 682 -44.52 -22.62 -16.19
C ASN A 682 -43.16 -22.56 -16.91
N GLN A 683 -43.04 -21.85 -18.04
CA GLN A 683 -41.77 -21.67 -18.75
C GLN A 683 -40.87 -20.62 -18.08
N TYR A 684 -41.41 -19.52 -17.58
CA TYR A 684 -40.64 -18.53 -16.82
C TYR A 684 -40.19 -19.07 -15.46
N GLU A 685 -41.05 -19.81 -14.75
CA GLU A 685 -40.73 -20.42 -13.46
C GLU A 685 -39.64 -21.52 -13.58
N SER A 686 -39.59 -22.22 -14.73
CA SER A 686 -38.50 -23.18 -15.01
C SER A 686 -37.20 -22.52 -15.48
N VAL A 687 -37.25 -21.38 -16.19
CA VAL A 687 -36.04 -20.59 -16.52
C VAL A 687 -35.47 -19.93 -15.28
N GLN A 688 -36.29 -19.29 -14.43
CA GLN A 688 -35.84 -18.74 -13.14
C GLN A 688 -35.30 -19.82 -12.21
N ARG A 689 -35.88 -21.03 -12.19
CA ARG A 689 -35.24 -22.18 -11.51
C ARG A 689 -33.88 -22.53 -12.11
N SER A 690 -33.71 -22.50 -13.43
CA SER A 690 -32.42 -22.80 -14.06
C SER A 690 -31.35 -21.73 -13.82
N GLU A 691 -31.74 -20.46 -13.65
CA GLU A 691 -30.84 -19.37 -13.26
C GLU A 691 -30.49 -19.45 -11.77
N ALA A 692 -31.47 -19.69 -10.90
CA ALA A 692 -31.24 -19.96 -9.48
C ALA A 692 -30.41 -21.24 -9.25
N GLU A 693 -30.59 -22.29 -10.06
CA GLU A 693 -29.76 -23.50 -10.04
C GLU A 693 -28.35 -23.23 -10.59
N ARG A 694 -28.17 -22.32 -11.56
CA ARG A 694 -26.83 -21.90 -12.03
C ARG A 694 -26.08 -21.05 -11.00
N GLU A 695 -26.75 -20.14 -10.31
CA GLU A 695 -26.19 -19.41 -9.18
C GLU A 695 -25.90 -20.35 -7.98
N GLN A 696 -26.76 -21.35 -7.75
CA GLN A 696 -26.53 -22.34 -6.69
C GLN A 696 -25.43 -23.33 -7.06
N THR A 697 -25.33 -23.81 -8.31
CA THR A 697 -24.23 -24.70 -8.72
C THR A 697 -22.90 -23.98 -8.84
N SER A 698 -22.84 -22.70 -9.26
CA SER A 698 -21.60 -21.92 -9.17
C SER A 698 -21.18 -21.71 -7.72
N ALA A 699 -22.11 -21.29 -6.85
CA ALA A 699 -21.85 -21.17 -5.41
C ALA A 699 -21.50 -22.52 -4.74
N GLU A 700 -22.01 -23.65 -5.22
CA GLU A 700 -21.70 -24.98 -4.68
C GLU A 700 -20.38 -25.54 -5.24
N VAL A 701 -20.02 -25.24 -6.49
CA VAL A 701 -18.68 -25.48 -7.05
C VAL A 701 -17.63 -24.64 -6.33
N ASP A 702 -17.91 -23.38 -6.03
CA ASP A 702 -17.00 -22.54 -5.25
C ASP A 702 -16.91 -23.02 -3.79
N ARG A 703 -18.02 -23.37 -3.14
CA ARG A 703 -17.99 -23.97 -1.78
C ARG A 703 -17.26 -25.33 -1.75
N THR A 704 -17.34 -26.14 -2.80
CA THR A 704 -16.61 -27.41 -2.86
C THR A 704 -15.13 -27.19 -3.19
N ALA A 705 -14.79 -26.20 -4.01
CA ALA A 705 -13.41 -25.76 -4.22
C ALA A 705 -12.79 -25.16 -2.95
N GLU A 706 -13.54 -24.36 -2.17
CA GLU A 706 -13.12 -23.87 -0.85
C GLU A 706 -12.96 -25.00 0.16
N ARG A 707 -13.90 -25.95 0.23
CA ARG A 707 -13.76 -27.15 1.09
C ARG A 707 -12.54 -27.98 0.70
N LEU A 708 -12.26 -28.17 -0.59
CA LEU A 708 -11.07 -28.87 -1.07
C LEU A 708 -9.78 -28.11 -0.74
N ARG A 709 -9.77 -26.77 -0.85
CA ARG A 709 -8.66 -25.92 -0.41
C ARG A 709 -8.45 -25.97 1.11
N GLU A 710 -9.53 -25.97 1.90
CA GLU A 710 -9.45 -26.08 3.36
C GLU A 710 -8.96 -27.48 3.78
N LEU A 711 -9.42 -28.54 3.11
CA LEU A 711 -8.97 -29.91 3.36
C LEU A 711 -7.48 -30.06 3.01
N ALA A 712 -7.04 -29.52 1.86
CA ALA A 712 -5.64 -29.49 1.46
C ALA A 712 -4.77 -28.67 2.43
N GLN A 713 -5.25 -27.52 2.91
CA GLN A 713 -4.55 -26.74 3.93
C GLN A 713 -4.49 -27.47 5.28
N ARG A 714 -5.54 -28.20 5.70
CA ARG A 714 -5.50 -29.03 6.91
C ARG A 714 -4.47 -30.15 6.77
N GLN A 715 -4.43 -30.83 5.61
CA GLN A 715 -3.47 -31.89 5.32
C GLN A 715 -2.01 -31.37 5.25
N GLN A 716 -1.80 -30.15 4.73
CA GLN A 716 -0.51 -29.45 4.80
C GLN A 716 -0.12 -29.07 6.24
N ARG A 717 -1.06 -28.55 7.05
CA ARG A 717 -0.79 -28.21 8.45
C ARG A 717 -0.51 -29.42 9.34
N GLU A 718 -1.14 -30.57 9.09
CA GLU A 718 -0.82 -31.83 9.78
C GLU A 718 0.54 -32.41 9.35
N SER A 719 0.85 -32.41 8.05
CA SER A 719 2.18 -32.86 7.58
C SER A 719 3.32 -31.94 8.04
N GLU A 720 3.08 -30.64 8.19
CA GLU A 720 4.00 -29.72 8.89
C GLU A 720 4.11 -30.02 10.38
N ARG A 721 3.01 -30.32 11.09
CA ARG A 721 3.06 -30.73 12.50
C ARG A 721 3.89 -32.00 12.69
N LEU A 722 3.65 -33.03 11.89
CA LEU A 722 4.39 -34.29 11.92
C LEU A 722 5.88 -34.08 11.60
N ARG A 723 6.22 -33.18 10.66
CA ARG A 723 7.63 -32.79 10.42
C ARG A 723 8.26 -32.11 11.63
N ARG A 724 7.59 -31.13 12.23
CA ARG A 724 8.10 -30.42 13.42
C ARG A 724 8.22 -31.34 14.64
N GLU A 725 7.32 -32.31 14.80
CA GLU A 725 7.37 -33.31 15.86
C GLU A 725 8.52 -34.30 15.64
N ALA A 726 8.76 -34.74 14.40
CA ALA A 726 9.93 -35.53 14.04
C ALA A 726 11.26 -34.77 14.24
N GLU A 727 11.32 -33.47 13.94
CA GLU A 727 12.49 -32.64 14.25
C GLU A 727 12.68 -32.39 15.76
N ALA A 728 11.59 -32.19 16.51
CA ALA A 728 11.64 -32.04 17.96
C ALA A 728 12.08 -33.32 18.69
N LEU A 729 11.69 -34.50 18.19
CA LEU A 729 12.18 -35.80 18.66
C LEU A 729 13.65 -36.02 18.29
N ARG A 730 14.07 -35.61 17.08
CA ARG A 730 15.46 -35.72 16.62
C ARG A 730 16.42 -34.82 17.40
N ASN A 731 15.96 -33.66 17.86
CA ASN A 731 16.75 -32.74 18.69
C ASN A 731 16.78 -33.09 20.20
N ARG A 732 16.14 -34.19 20.63
CA ARG A 732 16.15 -34.66 22.03
C ARG A 732 17.17 -35.77 22.34
N ILE A 733 18.00 -36.17 21.37
CA ILE A 733 19.02 -37.23 21.56
C ILE A 733 20.42 -36.58 21.59
N PRO A 734 21.15 -36.59 22.73
CA PRO A 734 22.52 -36.09 22.79
C PRO A 734 23.53 -37.11 22.22
N PRO A 735 24.67 -36.67 21.65
CA PRO A 735 25.63 -37.57 21.00
C PRO A 735 26.68 -38.12 21.98
N SER A 736 26.72 -39.46 22.11
CA SER A 736 27.85 -40.20 22.68
C SER A 736 28.65 -40.83 21.53
N GLY A 737 29.93 -40.48 21.38
CA GLY A 737 30.68 -40.79 20.16
C GLY A 737 31.55 -42.06 20.23
N SER A 738 32.00 -42.54 19.06
CA SER A 738 33.41 -42.89 18.82
C SER A 738 33.69 -43.30 17.37
N GLN A 739 34.82 -42.82 16.83
CA GLN A 739 35.69 -43.41 15.78
C GLN A 739 35.11 -43.89 14.42
N GLY A 740 35.74 -43.40 13.34
CA GLY A 740 36.16 -44.30 12.24
C GLY A 740 35.91 -43.87 10.79
N GLY A 741 36.90 -43.22 10.17
CA GLY A 741 37.36 -43.59 8.81
C GLY A 741 36.66 -43.04 7.54
N GLN A 742 37.46 -42.30 6.76
CA GLN A 742 37.47 -42.21 5.29
C GLN A 742 36.30 -41.59 4.48
N GLN A 743 36.65 -40.51 3.76
CA GLN A 743 36.58 -40.33 2.28
C GLN A 743 35.48 -41.09 1.49
N SER A 744 34.78 -40.50 0.51
CA SER A 744 34.90 -39.19 -0.16
C SER A 744 33.65 -38.92 -1.02
N SER A 745 33.35 -37.63 -1.28
CA SER A 745 32.67 -37.07 -2.49
C SER A 745 31.41 -37.76 -3.08
N GLY A 746 30.30 -37.00 -3.25
CA GLY A 746 29.31 -37.36 -4.29
C GLY A 746 27.83 -37.05 -4.05
N GLN A 747 27.50 -35.79 -3.73
CA GLN A 747 26.30 -35.06 -4.19
C GLN A 747 25.09 -35.86 -4.73
N GLN A 748 24.02 -35.93 -3.91
CA GLN A 748 22.61 -35.55 -4.20
C GLN A 748 22.15 -35.44 -5.68
N SER A 749 20.95 -35.91 -6.09
CA SER A 749 19.83 -36.48 -5.32
C SER A 749 18.85 -37.26 -6.23
N GLY A 750 18.24 -38.35 -5.74
CA GLY A 750 16.93 -38.81 -6.24
C GLY A 750 15.82 -37.82 -5.82
N GLY A 751 14.58 -37.87 -6.33
CA GLY A 751 13.81 -39.03 -6.80
C GLY A 751 13.24 -39.82 -5.61
N GLN A 752 11.96 -40.19 -5.53
CA GLN A 752 10.80 -40.00 -6.42
C GLN A 752 9.52 -40.44 -5.68
N GLN A 753 8.33 -39.97 -6.10
CA GLN A 753 7.00 -40.64 -6.02
C GLN A 753 6.37 -41.14 -4.69
N SER A 754 5.03 -40.95 -4.62
CA SER A 754 3.95 -41.95 -4.38
C SER A 754 4.03 -42.92 -3.18
N GLY A 755 2.96 -43.23 -2.44
CA GLY A 755 1.53 -42.85 -2.54
C GLY A 755 0.62 -43.93 -1.92
N GLY A 756 -0.69 -43.65 -1.76
CA GLY A 756 -1.71 -44.63 -1.34
C GLY A 756 -1.78 -44.95 0.17
N GLN A 757 -2.77 -45.69 0.70
CA GLN A 757 -4.10 -46.13 0.20
C GLN A 757 -4.87 -46.90 1.33
N GLN A 758 -6.20 -46.77 1.46
CA GLN A 758 -7.21 -47.77 1.94
C GLN A 758 -8.57 -47.05 2.18
N SER A 759 -9.78 -47.48 1.72
CA SER A 759 -10.53 -48.79 1.73
C SER A 759 -11.48 -48.89 2.95
N GLY A 760 -12.76 -49.32 2.93
CA GLY A 760 -13.73 -49.83 1.90
C GLY A 760 -15.00 -50.37 2.64
N GLY A 761 -16.16 -50.76 2.08
CA GLY A 761 -16.72 -50.85 0.71
C GLY A 761 -18.13 -50.17 0.62
N GLN A 762 -19.26 -50.78 0.21
CA GLN A 762 -19.57 -52.14 -0.30
C GLN A 762 -20.89 -52.16 -1.15
N GLN A 763 -20.93 -53.04 -2.17
CA GLN A 763 -22.11 -53.76 -2.75
C GLN A 763 -23.00 -53.18 -3.90
N SER A 764 -22.77 -53.74 -5.08
CA SER A 764 -23.75 -54.37 -6.03
C SER A 764 -24.63 -53.57 -7.00
N GLY A 765 -24.38 -53.81 -8.30
CA GLY A 765 -25.42 -54.25 -9.26
C GLY A 765 -25.56 -53.43 -10.56
N GLY A 766 -25.76 -54.11 -11.71
CA GLY A 766 -26.40 -53.48 -12.88
C GLY A 766 -25.61 -53.31 -14.19
N GLN A 767 -25.07 -54.39 -14.75
CA GLN A 767 -25.24 -54.79 -16.16
C GLN A 767 -25.40 -53.74 -17.31
N GLN A 768 -24.50 -53.88 -18.32
CA GLN A 768 -24.82 -54.25 -19.73
C GLN A 768 -24.59 -53.24 -20.87
N SER A 769 -24.03 -53.79 -21.97
CA SER A 769 -23.84 -53.25 -23.33
C SER A 769 -22.99 -51.97 -23.51
N GLY A 770 -22.09 -51.88 -24.49
CA GLY A 770 -21.76 -52.81 -25.59
C GLY A 770 -21.92 -52.12 -26.94
N GLY A 771 -20.80 -51.91 -27.66
CA GLY A 771 -20.83 -51.24 -28.96
C GLY A 771 -19.47 -50.72 -29.43
N THR A 772 -18.69 -51.62 -30.06
CA THR A 772 -18.13 -51.48 -31.42
C THR A 772 -17.36 -50.20 -31.83
N GLN A 773 -16.25 -50.21 -32.59
CA GLN A 773 -15.19 -51.16 -32.99
C GLN A 773 -14.27 -50.42 -34.00
N SER A 774 -12.97 -50.76 -34.10
CA SER A 774 -12.08 -50.42 -35.25
C SER A 774 -11.74 -48.93 -35.44
N SER A 775 -10.58 -48.46 -35.92
CA SER A 775 -9.21 -48.96 -36.23
C SER A 775 -8.28 -47.73 -36.13
N GLY A 776 -6.95 -47.76 -36.10
CA GLY A 776 -5.97 -48.84 -36.27
C GLY A 776 -4.80 -48.35 -37.16
N GLY A 777 -3.60 -48.19 -36.59
CA GLY A 777 -2.33 -47.99 -37.32
C GLY A 777 -1.99 -46.55 -37.74
N GLY A 778 -0.73 -46.12 -37.53
CA GLY A 778 -0.26 -44.78 -37.90
C GLY A 778 1.08 -44.37 -37.29
N GLN A 779 2.12 -45.17 -37.51
CA GLN A 779 3.46 -45.01 -36.93
C GLN A 779 4.37 -44.11 -37.78
N GLN A 780 4.90 -42.99 -37.26
CA GLN A 780 6.32 -42.62 -37.48
C GLN A 780 6.86 -41.46 -36.61
N SER A 781 8.19 -41.38 -36.57
CA SER A 781 9.04 -40.56 -35.70
C SER A 781 9.26 -39.13 -36.21
N GLY A 782 9.54 -38.21 -35.30
CA GLY A 782 9.89 -36.82 -35.61
C GLY A 782 10.35 -36.06 -34.37
N GLY A 783 11.56 -36.33 -33.88
CA GLY A 783 12.12 -35.65 -32.71
C GLY A 783 12.93 -34.41 -33.07
N SER A 784 12.53 -33.25 -32.53
CA SER A 784 13.39 -32.06 -32.40
C SER A 784 12.88 -31.12 -31.31
N GLN A 785 13.40 -31.34 -30.10
CA GLN A 785 14.26 -30.38 -29.39
C GLN A 785 13.77 -28.91 -29.37
N SER A 786 12.90 -28.58 -28.40
CA SER A 786 12.57 -27.20 -28.06
C SER A 786 13.73 -26.51 -27.32
N GLY A 787 14.23 -25.43 -27.92
CA GLY A 787 15.24 -24.57 -27.31
C GLY A 787 14.67 -23.75 -26.15
N ARG A 788 15.45 -23.65 -25.08
CA ARG A 788 15.17 -22.80 -23.91
C ARG A 788 15.50 -21.34 -24.25
N SER A 789 14.49 -20.47 -24.25
CA SER A 789 14.69 -19.02 -24.17
C SER A 789 13.79 -18.44 -23.08
N GLN A 790 14.41 -17.75 -22.13
CA GLN A 790 13.70 -16.99 -21.11
C GLN A 790 13.28 -15.64 -21.70
N SER A 791 12.01 -15.28 -21.55
CA SER A 791 11.57 -13.89 -21.57
C SER A 791 10.68 -13.66 -20.35
N GLY A 792 10.95 -12.59 -19.61
CA GLY A 792 10.24 -12.28 -18.37
C GLY A 792 8.85 -11.76 -18.66
N GLY A 793 7.82 -12.53 -18.31
CA GLY A 793 6.44 -12.04 -18.27
C GLY A 793 6.29 -11.05 -17.13
N SER A 794 6.08 -9.77 -17.45
CA SER A 794 5.70 -8.72 -16.51
C SER A 794 4.37 -9.06 -15.84
N GLN A 795 4.41 -9.43 -14.56
CA GLN A 795 3.21 -9.76 -13.80
C GLN A 795 2.57 -8.47 -13.25
N SER A 796 1.66 -7.88 -14.02
CA SER A 796 0.86 -6.73 -13.60
C SER A 796 -0.04 -7.09 -12.42
N GLY A 797 0.30 -6.60 -11.23
CA GLY A 797 -0.48 -6.77 -10.01
C GLY A 797 -1.75 -5.93 -10.00
N GLY A 798 -2.73 -6.29 -10.82
CA GLY A 798 -4.08 -5.71 -10.76
C GLY A 798 -4.87 -6.26 -9.57
N SER A 799 -4.63 -5.71 -8.37
CA SER A 799 -5.40 -6.08 -7.18
C SER A 799 -6.77 -5.39 -7.19
N GLN A 800 -7.76 -6.06 -7.78
CA GLN A 800 -9.17 -5.76 -7.51
C GLN A 800 -9.47 -6.08 -6.04
N GLY A 801 -9.52 -5.04 -5.20
CA GLY A 801 -9.98 -5.15 -3.83
C GLY A 801 -11.50 -5.27 -3.80
N SER A 802 -12.02 -6.45 -3.45
CA SER A 802 -13.44 -6.68 -3.24
C SER A 802 -13.93 -6.00 -1.95
N GLY A 803 -14.21 -4.70 -2.03
CA GLY A 803 -14.88 -3.94 -0.97
C GLY A 803 -16.37 -4.24 -0.94
N SER A 804 -16.78 -5.23 -0.14
CA SER A 804 -18.18 -5.54 0.09
C SER A 804 -18.85 -4.44 0.94
N GLN A 805 -19.68 -3.60 0.31
CA GLN A 805 -20.46 -2.58 1.02
C GLN A 805 -21.90 -2.57 0.51
N SER A 806 -22.72 -3.49 1.06
CA SER A 806 -24.15 -3.59 0.79
C SER A 806 -24.95 -2.89 1.90
N GLY A 807 -25.73 -1.88 1.52
CA GLY A 807 -26.64 -1.16 2.40
C GLY A 807 -26.34 0.34 2.48
N GLY A 808 -27.23 1.25 2.10
CA GLY A 808 -28.53 1.07 1.45
C GLY A 808 -29.46 2.25 1.69
N SER A 809 -30.41 2.49 0.79
CA SER A 809 -31.54 3.37 1.08
C SER A 809 -32.76 3.00 0.25
N GLN A 810 -33.81 2.51 0.91
CA GLN A 810 -35.19 2.71 0.48
C GLN A 810 -36.16 2.41 1.64
N THR A 811 -36.44 3.42 2.47
CA THR A 811 -37.70 3.51 3.24
C THR A 811 -38.09 4.97 3.49
N SER A 812 -38.94 5.52 2.62
CA SER A 812 -40.12 6.28 3.06
C SER A 812 -41.00 6.71 1.88
N SER A 813 -41.99 5.89 1.53
CA SER A 813 -43.31 6.31 1.05
C SER A 813 -44.25 5.11 1.13
N ALA A 814 -45.18 5.14 2.08
CA ALA A 814 -46.12 4.04 2.29
C ALA A 814 -47.27 4.08 1.27
N PRO A 815 -47.81 2.92 0.89
CA PRO A 815 -49.23 2.78 0.59
C PRO A 815 -49.98 2.37 1.87
N ASN A 816 -50.94 3.18 2.28
CA ASN A 816 -51.99 2.73 3.19
C ASN A 816 -52.97 1.86 2.38
N GLY A 817 -52.98 0.56 2.63
CA GLY A 817 -53.82 -0.43 1.93
C GLY A 817 -53.67 -1.79 2.61
N GLY A 818 -54.79 -2.36 3.08
CA GLY A 818 -54.77 -3.38 4.12
C GLY A 818 -54.23 -4.76 3.73
N MET A 819 -53.29 -5.26 4.54
CA MET A 819 -53.36 -6.60 5.15
C MET A 819 -53.26 -7.85 4.23
N SER A 820 -52.25 -7.94 3.37
CA SER A 820 -51.63 -9.26 3.04
C SER A 820 -50.23 -9.09 2.42
N GLY A 821 -49.19 -9.05 3.27
CA GLY A 821 -47.80 -8.88 2.80
C GLY A 821 -46.69 -9.06 3.83
N GLY A 822 -47.00 -9.20 5.12
CA GLY A 822 -45.98 -9.26 6.17
C GLY A 822 -45.06 -10.49 6.11
N GLY A 823 -45.54 -11.63 5.59
CA GLY A 823 -44.88 -12.93 5.76
C GLY A 823 -43.45 -13.04 5.22
N GLU A 824 -43.14 -12.45 4.06
CA GLU A 824 -41.79 -12.54 3.47
C GLU A 824 -40.83 -11.50 4.06
N ALA A 825 -41.29 -10.27 4.27
CA ALA A 825 -40.51 -9.24 4.94
C ALA A 825 -40.13 -9.66 6.38
N GLN A 826 -41.06 -10.26 7.14
CA GLN A 826 -40.75 -10.79 8.48
C GLN A 826 -39.70 -11.92 8.43
N ARG A 827 -39.72 -12.78 7.40
CA ARG A 827 -38.74 -13.88 7.21
C ARG A 827 -37.36 -13.33 6.87
N GLN A 828 -37.26 -12.35 5.97
CA GLN A 828 -36.00 -11.70 5.62
C GLN A 828 -35.41 -10.97 6.83
N LEU A 829 -36.23 -10.23 7.58
CA LEU A 829 -35.78 -9.54 8.79
C LEU A 829 -35.31 -10.52 9.86
N ALA A 830 -36.02 -11.63 10.08
CA ALA A 830 -35.61 -12.69 11.00
C ALA A 830 -34.27 -13.36 10.58
N GLN A 831 -34.02 -13.52 9.28
CA GLN A 831 -32.75 -14.02 8.76
C GLN A 831 -31.60 -13.01 8.97
N GLU A 832 -31.81 -11.71 8.74
CA GLU A 832 -30.82 -10.66 9.02
C GLU A 832 -30.45 -10.65 10.51
N VAL A 833 -31.45 -10.70 11.39
CA VAL A 833 -31.30 -10.79 12.85
C VAL A 833 -30.49 -12.02 13.26
N GLU A 834 -30.74 -13.20 12.66
CA GLU A 834 -30.01 -14.43 12.97
C GLU A 834 -28.56 -14.42 12.42
N GLN A 835 -28.28 -13.69 11.34
CA GLN A 835 -26.91 -13.44 10.86
C GLN A 835 -26.16 -12.47 11.79
N LEU A 836 -26.80 -11.37 12.19
CA LEU A 836 -26.25 -10.39 13.14
C LEU A 836 -25.97 -11.02 14.50
N ALA A 837 -26.90 -11.82 15.02
CA ALA A 837 -26.70 -12.59 16.26
C ALA A 837 -25.49 -13.52 16.18
N ARG A 838 -25.31 -14.24 15.06
CA ARG A 838 -24.12 -15.09 14.83
C ARG A 838 -22.81 -14.33 14.63
N GLN A 839 -22.85 -13.08 14.15
CA GLN A 839 -21.66 -12.22 14.10
C GLN A 839 -21.31 -11.69 15.51
N LEU A 840 -22.31 -11.20 16.25
CA LEU A 840 -22.15 -10.75 17.63
C LEU A 840 -21.73 -11.88 18.57
N GLU A 841 -22.23 -13.10 18.38
CA GLU A 841 -21.82 -14.27 19.18
C GLU A 841 -20.32 -14.58 19.03
N ARG A 842 -19.78 -14.52 17.81
CA ARG A 842 -18.33 -14.62 17.56
C ARG A 842 -17.58 -13.49 18.25
N LEU A 843 -18.06 -12.25 18.10
CA LEU A 843 -17.50 -11.06 18.75
C LEU A 843 -17.51 -11.17 20.30
N THR A 844 -18.57 -11.70 20.92
CA THR A 844 -18.62 -11.97 22.37
C THR A 844 -17.70 -13.11 22.80
N ARG A 845 -17.44 -14.08 21.93
CA ARG A 845 -16.53 -15.19 22.22
C ARG A 845 -15.07 -14.73 22.18
N ASP A 846 -14.75 -13.83 21.25
CA ASP A 846 -13.41 -13.25 21.11
C ASP A 846 -13.17 -12.10 22.11
N ASN A 847 -14.22 -11.37 22.51
CA ASN A 847 -14.18 -10.31 23.52
C ASN A 847 -15.48 -10.26 24.36
N PRO A 848 -15.54 -10.93 25.52
CA PRO A 848 -16.76 -11.03 26.34
C PRO A 848 -17.03 -9.75 27.14
N SER A 849 -17.63 -8.73 26.53
CA SER A 849 -18.16 -7.57 27.26
C SER A 849 -19.60 -7.82 27.75
N PRO A 850 -20.01 -7.26 28.92
CA PRO A 850 -21.39 -7.39 29.43
C PRO A 850 -22.44 -6.83 28.46
N GLU A 851 -22.13 -5.73 27.79
CA GLU A 851 -23.01 -5.06 26.82
C GLU A 851 -23.18 -5.91 25.54
N LEU A 852 -22.09 -6.47 25.02
CA LEU A 852 -22.15 -7.38 23.87
C LEU A 852 -22.98 -8.62 24.25
N GLN A 853 -22.77 -9.23 25.42
CA GLN A 853 -23.57 -10.36 25.90
C GLN A 853 -25.07 -10.02 26.07
N GLN A 854 -25.40 -8.82 26.55
CA GLN A 854 -26.78 -8.36 26.64
C GLN A 854 -27.39 -8.14 25.24
N SER A 855 -26.64 -7.56 24.30
CA SER A 855 -27.11 -7.36 22.91
C SER A 855 -27.35 -8.69 22.18
N THR A 856 -26.48 -9.69 22.36
CA THR A 856 -26.66 -11.04 21.79
C THR A 856 -27.90 -11.73 22.36
N LYS A 857 -28.17 -11.60 23.67
CA LYS A 857 -29.39 -12.12 24.29
C LYS A 857 -30.64 -11.42 23.76
N GLN A 858 -30.65 -10.09 23.69
CA GLN A 858 -31.77 -9.31 23.15
C GLN A 858 -32.06 -9.64 21.68
N LEU A 859 -31.03 -9.89 20.87
CA LEU A 859 -31.18 -10.38 19.49
C LEU A 859 -31.77 -11.79 19.41
N GLN A 860 -31.31 -12.71 20.25
CA GLN A 860 -31.85 -14.08 20.31
C GLN A 860 -33.32 -14.06 20.74
N GLU A 861 -33.66 -13.30 21.79
CA GLU A 861 -35.03 -13.09 22.26
C GLU A 861 -35.91 -12.44 21.18
N ALA A 862 -35.39 -11.47 20.42
CA ALA A 862 -36.08 -10.86 19.30
C ALA A 862 -36.29 -11.84 18.13
N ALA A 863 -35.27 -12.63 17.77
CA ALA A 863 -35.38 -13.68 16.73
C ALA A 863 -36.43 -14.73 17.10
N ASP A 864 -36.48 -15.16 18.36
CA ASP A 864 -37.45 -16.13 18.84
C ASP A 864 -38.84 -15.53 19.07
N ALA A 865 -38.94 -14.23 19.35
CA ALA A 865 -40.21 -13.50 19.29
C ALA A 865 -40.73 -13.39 17.85
N MET A 866 -39.86 -13.11 16.87
CA MET A 866 -40.20 -13.09 15.44
C MET A 866 -40.60 -14.47 14.90
N ARG A 867 -39.88 -15.54 15.28
CA ARG A 867 -40.28 -16.93 14.94
C ARG A 867 -41.67 -17.27 15.46
N ARG A 868 -41.98 -16.90 16.71
CA ARG A 868 -43.30 -17.13 17.31
C ARG A 868 -44.39 -16.27 16.68
N ALA A 869 -44.11 -15.00 16.37
CA ALA A 869 -45.05 -14.11 15.69
C ALA A 869 -45.31 -14.52 14.23
N ALA A 870 -44.31 -15.07 13.52
CA ALA A 870 -44.50 -15.62 12.18
C ALA A 870 -45.38 -16.89 12.16
N ALA A 871 -45.64 -17.51 13.31
CA ALA A 871 -46.52 -18.66 13.49
C ALA A 871 -47.92 -18.31 14.04
N ALA A 872 -48.18 -17.05 14.39
CA ALA A 872 -49.44 -16.60 15.00
C ALA A 872 -50.07 -15.44 14.21
N GLN A 873 -51.35 -15.57 13.83
CA GLN A 873 -52.10 -14.50 13.17
C GLN A 873 -52.69 -13.52 14.19
N GLY A 874 -52.41 -12.22 14.06
CA GLY A 874 -53.00 -11.14 14.88
C GLY A 874 -52.01 -10.05 15.31
N ASP A 875 -52.44 -9.16 16.21
CA ASP A 875 -51.71 -7.94 16.64
C ASP A 875 -50.32 -8.19 17.24
N ALA A 876 -50.04 -9.43 17.68
CA ALA A 876 -48.70 -9.86 18.10
C ALA A 876 -47.62 -9.67 17.00
N ALA A 877 -48.01 -9.66 15.72
CA ALA A 877 -47.12 -9.42 14.58
C ALA A 877 -46.59 -7.97 14.52
N ALA A 878 -47.37 -6.98 14.98
CA ALA A 878 -46.95 -5.58 14.98
C ALA A 878 -45.99 -5.27 16.14
N GLY A 879 -46.28 -5.78 17.34
CA GLY A 879 -45.43 -5.61 18.52
C GLY A 879 -44.05 -6.26 18.36
N SER A 880 -43.99 -7.43 17.72
CA SER A 880 -42.74 -8.14 17.45
C SER A 880 -41.85 -7.43 16.41
N ALA A 881 -42.43 -6.81 15.36
CA ALA A 881 -41.68 -6.02 14.39
C ALA A 881 -41.03 -4.77 15.03
N ALA A 882 -41.75 -4.06 15.90
CA ALA A 882 -41.22 -2.90 16.62
C ALA A 882 -40.20 -3.26 17.72
N ALA A 883 -40.22 -4.50 18.23
CA ALA A 883 -39.16 -5.04 19.09
C ALA A 883 -37.92 -5.44 18.27
N ALA A 884 -38.13 -6.06 17.10
CA ALA A 884 -37.07 -6.49 16.19
C ALA A 884 -36.19 -5.33 15.71
N GLN A 885 -36.79 -4.22 15.28
CA GLN A 885 -36.06 -3.03 14.82
C GLN A 885 -35.19 -2.45 15.94
N ARG A 886 -35.73 -2.33 17.17
CA ARG A 886 -34.96 -1.87 18.33
C ARG A 886 -33.81 -2.81 18.70
N ALA A 887 -33.99 -4.12 18.57
CA ALA A 887 -32.93 -5.10 18.77
C ALA A 887 -31.83 -5.00 17.68
N LEU A 888 -32.20 -4.76 16.42
CA LEU A 888 -31.26 -4.51 15.32
C LEU A 888 -30.45 -3.22 15.53
N ASP A 889 -31.08 -2.12 15.94
CA ASP A 889 -30.39 -0.84 16.20
C ASP A 889 -29.49 -0.90 17.45
N ALA A 890 -29.87 -1.68 18.46
CA ALA A 890 -29.00 -2.00 19.60
C ALA A 890 -27.81 -2.86 19.17
N ALA A 891 -28.05 -3.87 18.33
CA ALA A 891 -27.03 -4.78 17.82
C ALA A 891 -26.00 -4.09 16.92
N ARG A 892 -26.42 -3.23 15.99
CA ARG A 892 -25.52 -2.48 15.11
C ARG A 892 -24.58 -1.59 15.92
N ARG A 893 -25.11 -0.84 16.90
CA ARG A 893 -24.30 -0.03 17.83
C ARG A 893 -23.36 -0.87 18.70
N ALA A 894 -23.82 -2.00 19.23
CA ALA A 894 -22.98 -2.91 20.02
C ALA A 894 -21.83 -3.50 19.17
N LEU A 895 -22.09 -3.85 17.92
CA LEU A 895 -21.10 -4.39 16.98
C LEU A 895 -20.10 -3.32 16.51
N GLU A 896 -20.53 -2.08 16.31
CA GLU A 896 -19.66 -0.93 16.05
C GLU A 896 -18.77 -0.61 17.26
N ALA A 897 -19.33 -0.56 18.47
CA ALA A 897 -18.57 -0.39 19.71
C ALA A 897 -17.55 -1.53 19.92
N GLY A 898 -17.95 -2.78 19.63
CA GLY A 898 -17.06 -3.94 19.67
C GLY A 898 -15.90 -3.86 18.68
N ARG A 899 -16.16 -3.44 17.43
CA ARG A 899 -15.11 -3.18 16.43
C ARG A 899 -14.18 -2.04 16.84
N ALA A 900 -14.74 -0.95 17.36
CA ALA A 900 -13.95 0.19 17.87
C ALA A 900 -13.02 -0.25 19.02
N ALA A 901 -13.52 -0.99 20.00
CA ALA A 901 -12.72 -1.53 21.10
C ALA A 901 -11.62 -2.51 20.62
N GLN A 902 -11.93 -3.39 19.66
CA GLN A 902 -10.93 -4.27 19.05
C GLN A 902 -9.85 -3.52 18.26
N SER A 903 -10.21 -2.39 17.63
CA SER A 903 -9.23 -1.53 16.95
C SER A 903 -8.32 -0.82 17.96
N GLU A 904 -8.88 -0.28 19.05
CA GLU A 904 -8.08 0.42 20.06
C GLU A 904 -7.12 -0.54 20.79
N GLU A 905 -7.57 -1.74 21.16
CA GLU A 905 -6.68 -2.70 21.83
C GLU A 905 -5.59 -3.25 20.89
N ARG A 906 -5.85 -3.34 19.58
CA ARG A 906 -4.79 -3.60 18.58
C ARG A 906 -3.77 -2.47 18.53
N LEU A 907 -4.20 -1.20 18.48
CA LEU A 907 -3.31 -0.04 18.46
C LEU A 907 -2.48 0.07 19.75
N ARG A 908 -3.08 -0.15 20.92
CA ARG A 908 -2.37 -0.27 22.21
C ARG A 908 -1.38 -1.44 22.22
N GLY A 909 -1.73 -2.55 21.57
CA GLY A 909 -0.83 -3.68 21.36
C GLY A 909 0.39 -3.36 20.51
N LEU A 910 0.24 -2.52 19.48
CA LEU A 910 1.36 -2.01 18.66
C LEU A 910 2.22 -1.03 19.45
N GLN A 911 1.62 -0.14 20.24
CA GLN A 911 2.35 0.77 21.13
C GLN A 911 3.20 0.00 22.14
N ARG A 912 2.62 -0.95 22.88
CA ARG A 912 3.37 -1.79 23.84
C ARG A 912 4.52 -2.57 23.19
N ARG A 913 4.40 -2.95 21.91
CA ARG A 913 5.49 -3.60 21.15
C ARG A 913 6.57 -2.61 20.74
N ALA A 914 6.21 -1.39 20.32
CA ALA A 914 7.17 -0.32 20.02
C ALA A 914 7.93 0.09 21.28
N ASP A 915 7.23 0.29 22.40
CA ASP A 915 7.81 0.56 23.73
C ASP A 915 8.83 -0.53 24.12
N ALA A 916 8.42 -1.81 24.06
CA ALA A 916 9.26 -2.94 24.42
C ALA A 916 10.49 -3.10 23.50
N LEU A 917 10.39 -2.76 22.21
CA LEU A 917 11.53 -2.80 21.29
C LEU A 917 12.49 -1.63 21.51
N ALA A 918 11.99 -0.43 21.82
CA ALA A 918 12.81 0.73 22.18
C ALA A 918 13.50 0.55 23.55
N GLU A 919 12.87 -0.15 24.50
CA GLU A 919 13.47 -0.51 25.79
C GLU A 919 14.50 -1.64 25.65
N ALA A 920 14.17 -2.73 24.94
CA ALA A 920 15.10 -3.82 24.70
C ALA A 920 16.34 -3.38 23.87
N GLN A 921 16.20 -2.40 22.97
CA GLN A 921 17.36 -1.80 22.29
C GLN A 921 18.23 -0.98 23.26
N ARG A 922 17.64 -0.27 24.23
CA ARG A 922 18.38 0.50 25.24
C ARG A 922 19.21 -0.41 26.12
N ASP A 923 18.64 -1.53 26.56
CA ASP A 923 19.35 -2.57 27.30
C ASP A 923 20.46 -3.21 26.46
N ALA A 924 20.16 -3.61 25.22
CA ALA A 924 21.13 -4.22 24.31
C ALA A 924 22.25 -3.24 23.90
N GLY A 925 22.00 -1.94 23.86
CA GLY A 925 23.02 -0.90 23.67
C GLY A 925 23.94 -0.77 24.89
N ALA A 926 23.37 -0.71 26.10
CA ALA A 926 24.14 -0.70 27.34
C ALA A 926 24.97 -1.98 27.53
N GLU A 927 24.45 -3.14 27.11
CA GLU A 927 25.19 -4.41 27.10
C GLU A 927 26.30 -4.43 26.04
N ALA A 928 26.04 -3.92 24.82
CA ALA A 928 27.07 -3.75 23.78
C ALA A 928 28.26 -2.91 24.23
N GLU A 929 28.01 -1.80 24.92
CA GLU A 929 29.09 -0.99 25.51
C GLU A 929 29.85 -1.71 26.63
N ARG A 930 29.16 -2.46 27.49
CA ARG A 930 29.78 -3.23 28.59
C ARG A 930 30.67 -4.34 28.06
N VAL A 931 30.20 -5.10 27.07
CA VAL A 931 30.96 -6.16 26.39
C VAL A 931 32.20 -5.57 25.69
N THR A 932 32.07 -4.38 25.10
CA THR A 932 33.20 -3.71 24.43
C THR A 932 34.20 -3.12 25.43
N ARG A 933 33.76 -2.61 26.59
CA ARG A 933 34.64 -2.01 27.62
C ARG A 933 35.33 -3.03 28.54
N ASN A 934 34.63 -4.07 28.97
CA ASN A 934 35.13 -5.01 29.99
C ASN A 934 35.90 -6.22 29.42
N GLY A 935 36.01 -6.31 28.10
CA GLY A 935 36.65 -7.41 27.38
C GLY A 935 35.64 -8.39 26.78
N ARG A 936 35.90 -8.80 25.53
CA ARG A 936 35.02 -9.65 24.71
C ARG A 936 34.99 -11.09 25.23
N GLY A 937 34.07 -11.37 26.15
CA GLY A 937 33.76 -12.72 26.61
C GLY A 937 32.84 -13.45 25.62
N THR A 938 33.19 -14.69 25.26
CA THR A 938 32.47 -15.48 24.24
C THR A 938 30.99 -15.71 24.55
N GLU A 939 30.62 -15.83 25.82
CA GLU A 939 29.21 -16.05 26.22
C GLU A 939 28.39 -14.76 26.15
N ALA A 940 28.94 -13.63 26.63
CA ALA A 940 28.25 -12.33 26.61
C ALA A 940 28.08 -11.80 25.18
N GLU A 941 29.09 -11.95 24.31
CA GLU A 941 28.95 -11.64 22.88
C GLU A 941 27.87 -12.49 22.19
N ALA A 942 27.75 -13.77 22.54
CA ALA A 942 26.74 -14.66 21.96
C ALA A 942 25.31 -14.28 22.40
N GLN A 943 25.12 -13.98 23.69
CA GLN A 943 23.84 -13.52 24.23
C GLN A 943 23.41 -12.20 23.57
N LEU A 944 24.30 -11.22 23.49
CA LEU A 944 24.05 -9.94 22.83
C LEU A 944 23.74 -10.10 21.33
N GLN A 945 24.44 -10.98 20.61
CA GLN A 945 24.13 -11.26 19.21
C GLN A 945 22.72 -11.84 19.05
N GLN A 946 22.32 -12.76 19.93
CA GLN A 946 20.98 -13.34 19.96
C GLN A 946 19.89 -12.29 20.30
N GLN A 947 20.17 -11.36 21.21
CA GLN A 947 19.29 -10.21 21.49
C GLN A 947 19.17 -9.27 20.28
N LYS A 948 20.27 -8.94 19.60
CA LYS A 948 20.24 -8.09 18.39
C LYS A 948 19.51 -8.79 17.22
N ASP A 949 19.55 -10.12 17.15
CA ASP A 949 18.73 -10.90 16.20
C ASP A 949 17.23 -10.86 16.53
N SER A 950 16.85 -11.04 17.80
CA SER A 950 15.44 -10.95 18.20
C SER A 950 14.89 -9.53 18.06
N LEU A 951 15.69 -8.50 18.34
CA LEU A 951 15.39 -7.09 18.06
C LEU A 951 15.18 -6.86 16.56
N ALA A 952 16.11 -7.27 15.69
CA ALA A 952 15.98 -7.07 14.25
C ALA A 952 14.75 -7.79 13.66
N ALA A 953 14.44 -9.00 14.16
CA ALA A 953 13.23 -9.73 13.78
C ALA A 953 11.95 -9.05 14.31
N GLY A 954 11.99 -8.53 15.53
CA GLY A 954 10.89 -7.81 16.17
C GLY A 954 10.55 -6.48 15.49
N VAL A 955 11.56 -5.66 15.19
CA VAL A 955 11.41 -4.39 14.44
C VAL A 955 10.86 -4.64 13.03
N GLY A 956 11.37 -5.65 12.32
CA GLY A 956 10.82 -6.04 11.01
C GLY A 956 9.39 -6.62 11.09
N ALA A 957 8.99 -7.19 12.24
CA ALA A 957 7.60 -7.59 12.47
C ALA A 957 6.70 -6.38 12.78
N LEU A 958 7.19 -5.42 13.57
CA LEU A 958 6.51 -4.17 13.86
C LEU A 958 6.23 -3.38 12.57
N GLU A 959 7.20 -3.23 11.65
CA GLU A 959 6.99 -2.55 10.36
C GLU A 959 5.78 -3.11 9.60
N ARG A 960 5.71 -4.43 9.45
CA ARG A 960 4.60 -5.11 8.74
C ARG A 960 3.25 -4.98 9.45
N ASP A 961 3.25 -5.03 10.79
CA ASP A 961 2.04 -4.90 11.58
C ASP A 961 1.54 -3.43 11.60
N LEU A 962 2.44 -2.45 11.60
CA LEU A 962 2.12 -1.02 11.43
C LEU A 962 1.53 -0.72 10.04
N GLU A 963 2.12 -1.28 8.98
CA GLU A 963 1.54 -1.17 7.63
C GLU A 963 0.14 -1.76 7.54
N ARG A 964 -0.06 -2.98 8.10
CA ARG A 964 -1.37 -3.64 8.07
C ARG A 964 -2.40 -2.80 8.82
N ALA A 965 -2.08 -2.40 10.05
CA ALA A 965 -2.96 -1.55 10.86
C ALA A 965 -3.23 -0.20 10.18
N GLY A 966 -2.22 0.42 9.53
CA GLY A 966 -2.37 1.65 8.76
C GLY A 966 -3.19 1.52 7.47
N ARG A 967 -3.44 0.30 6.97
CA ARG A 967 -4.40 0.06 5.88
C ARG A 967 -5.80 -0.22 6.43
N GLU A 968 -5.92 -1.09 7.44
CA GLU A 968 -7.20 -1.43 8.08
C GLU A 968 -7.87 -0.21 8.74
N THR A 969 -7.07 0.69 9.33
CA THR A 969 -7.55 1.89 10.06
C THR A 969 -7.88 3.06 9.13
N ALA A 970 -7.60 2.95 7.82
CA ALA A 970 -7.70 4.07 6.88
C ALA A 970 -9.13 4.60 6.68
N THR A 971 -10.11 3.71 6.65
CA THR A 971 -11.53 4.05 6.46
C THR A 971 -12.12 4.72 7.70
N ASP A 972 -11.80 4.20 8.89
CA ASP A 972 -12.45 4.62 10.14
C ASP A 972 -11.75 5.82 10.81
N ARG A 973 -10.41 5.91 10.68
CA ARG A 973 -9.56 6.89 11.37
C ARG A 973 -8.35 7.31 10.51
N PRO A 974 -8.54 8.23 9.54
CA PRO A 974 -7.50 8.59 8.58
C PRO A 974 -6.21 9.15 9.23
N GLU A 975 -6.32 9.94 10.31
CA GLU A 975 -5.15 10.47 11.02
C GLU A 975 -4.32 9.37 11.71
N ALA A 976 -4.96 8.45 12.43
CA ALA A 976 -4.25 7.32 13.03
C ALA A 976 -3.61 6.43 11.97
N SER A 977 -4.32 6.17 10.85
CA SER A 977 -3.78 5.48 9.68
C SER A 977 -2.52 6.17 9.12
N ARG A 978 -2.54 7.50 8.99
CA ARG A 978 -1.40 8.29 8.51
C ARG A 978 -0.19 8.13 9.45
N ARG A 979 -0.36 8.32 10.76
CA ARG A 979 0.73 8.21 11.74
C ARG A 979 1.35 6.80 11.79
N LEU A 980 0.55 5.74 11.65
CA LEU A 980 1.05 4.36 11.57
C LEU A 980 1.91 4.12 10.31
N ARG A 981 1.52 4.68 9.16
CA ARG A 981 2.30 4.61 7.92
C ARG A 981 3.60 5.42 8.03
N GLU A 982 3.55 6.62 8.64
CA GLU A 982 4.72 7.44 8.93
C GLU A 982 5.71 6.72 9.87
N GLY A 983 5.22 5.93 10.83
CA GLY A 983 6.05 5.06 11.69
C GLY A 983 6.68 3.87 10.95
N ALA A 984 5.92 3.20 10.07
CA ALA A 984 6.47 2.13 9.23
C ALA A 984 7.54 2.64 8.24
N ALA A 985 7.31 3.81 7.62
CA ALA A 985 8.28 4.47 6.75
C ALA A 985 9.57 4.82 7.52
N ALA A 986 9.47 5.37 8.73
CA ALA A 986 10.64 5.68 9.56
C ALA A 986 11.55 4.47 9.84
N ILE A 987 10.98 3.28 10.11
CA ILE A 987 11.76 2.02 10.27
C ILE A 987 12.57 1.71 9.01
N ARG A 988 11.94 1.88 7.83
CA ARG A 988 12.51 1.52 6.53
C ARG A 988 13.57 2.51 6.06
N ASP A 989 13.25 3.80 6.09
CA ASP A 989 14.09 4.86 5.53
C ASP A 989 15.38 5.03 6.34
N SER A 990 15.29 4.96 7.68
CA SER A 990 16.46 4.95 8.57
C SER A 990 17.20 3.59 8.62
N ARG A 991 16.65 2.56 7.96
CA ARG A 991 17.18 1.19 7.83
C ARG A 991 17.51 0.53 9.18
N VAL A 992 16.64 0.68 10.19
CA VAL A 992 16.88 0.21 11.57
C VAL A 992 17.27 -1.27 11.62
N VAL A 993 16.59 -2.12 10.84
CA VAL A 993 16.85 -3.57 10.78
C VAL A 993 18.26 -3.88 10.29
N ASP A 994 18.79 -3.13 9.32
CA ASP A 994 20.14 -3.33 8.80
C ASP A 994 21.20 -2.71 9.72
N LYS A 995 20.91 -1.57 10.37
CA LYS A 995 21.76 -1.01 11.43
C LYS A 995 21.89 -1.97 12.62
N LEU A 996 20.80 -2.62 13.06
CA LEU A 996 20.82 -3.67 14.09
C LEU A 996 21.64 -4.90 13.70
N ARG A 997 21.61 -5.30 12.42
CA ARG A 997 22.46 -6.39 11.91
C ARG A 997 23.93 -5.98 11.82
N ALA A 998 24.21 -4.75 11.39
CA ALA A 998 25.56 -4.19 11.29
C ALA A 998 26.19 -3.97 12.68
N SER A 999 25.41 -3.55 13.68
CA SER A 999 25.82 -3.40 15.08
C SER A 999 26.57 -4.64 15.59
N LYS A 1000 26.14 -5.86 15.25
CA LYS A 1000 26.82 -7.11 15.64
C LYS A 1000 28.28 -7.20 15.15
N MET A 1001 28.55 -6.73 13.93
CA MET A 1001 29.90 -6.64 13.38
C MET A 1001 30.71 -5.55 14.09
N VAL A 1002 30.04 -4.43 14.40
CA VAL A 1002 30.61 -3.29 15.11
C VAL A 1002 31.00 -3.66 16.55
N VAL A 1003 30.20 -4.42 17.29
CA VAL A 1003 30.55 -4.88 18.66
C VAL A 1003 31.77 -5.82 18.66
N ARG A 1004 31.80 -6.78 17.73
CA ARG A 1004 32.92 -7.75 17.62
C ARG A 1004 34.27 -7.11 17.34
N SER A 1005 34.30 -5.95 16.70
CA SER A 1005 35.53 -5.41 16.11
C SER A 1005 35.82 -3.94 16.47
N GLY A 1006 34.79 -3.11 16.69
CA GLY A 1006 34.86 -1.67 16.87
C GLY A 1006 35.36 -1.20 18.24
N SER A 1007 35.63 0.10 18.33
CA SER A 1007 35.89 0.78 19.60
C SER A 1007 34.59 0.99 20.40
N ALA A 1008 34.70 1.14 21.73
CA ALA A 1008 33.53 1.38 22.58
C ALA A 1008 32.77 2.67 22.22
N GLU A 1009 33.49 3.69 21.75
CA GLU A 1009 32.95 4.99 21.31
C GLU A 1009 32.21 4.88 19.97
N TYR A 1010 32.73 4.09 19.02
CA TYR A 1010 32.04 3.82 17.76
C TYR A 1010 30.80 2.93 17.96
N VAL A 1011 30.87 1.95 18.87
CA VAL A 1011 29.69 1.18 19.32
C VAL A 1011 28.64 2.12 19.91
N HIS A 1012 29.01 3.01 20.84
CA HIS A 1012 28.09 3.97 21.46
C HIS A 1012 27.34 4.83 20.41
N ASN A 1013 28.06 5.44 19.47
CA ASN A 1013 27.45 6.25 18.40
C ASN A 1013 26.46 5.45 17.53
N VAL A 1014 26.79 4.21 17.17
CA VAL A 1014 25.89 3.35 16.37
C VAL A 1014 24.65 2.93 17.18
N GLU A 1015 24.82 2.58 18.45
CA GLU A 1015 23.72 2.18 19.32
C GLU A 1015 22.79 3.36 19.67
N GLU A 1016 23.34 4.57 19.87
CA GLU A 1016 22.57 5.79 20.05
C GLU A 1016 21.72 6.13 18.82
N GLN A 1017 22.29 6.03 17.61
CA GLN A 1017 21.51 6.24 16.38
C GLN A 1017 20.37 5.22 16.26
N ILE A 1018 20.59 3.94 16.57
CA ILE A 1018 19.52 2.93 16.53
C ILE A 1018 18.45 3.25 17.58
N GLN A 1019 18.85 3.71 18.77
CA GLN A 1019 17.94 4.13 19.84
C GLN A 1019 17.05 5.31 19.40
N GLN A 1020 17.64 6.38 18.88
CA GLN A 1020 16.91 7.57 18.41
C GLN A 1020 15.88 7.22 17.33
N ASN A 1021 16.23 6.33 16.37
CA ASN A 1021 15.30 5.90 15.33
C ASN A 1021 14.13 5.05 15.87
N LEU A 1022 14.33 4.25 16.93
CA LEU A 1022 13.25 3.50 17.57
C LEU A 1022 12.38 4.38 18.50
N ASP A 1023 12.95 5.40 19.14
CA ASP A 1023 12.18 6.37 19.92
C ASP A 1023 11.25 7.21 19.01
N ASP A 1024 11.68 7.65 17.82
CA ASP A 1024 10.80 8.30 16.83
C ASP A 1024 9.64 7.39 16.36
N VAL A 1025 9.94 6.11 16.10
CA VAL A 1025 8.92 5.11 15.75
C VAL A 1025 7.91 4.92 16.89
N ARG A 1026 8.38 4.82 18.15
CA ARG A 1026 7.51 4.74 19.32
C ARG A 1026 6.58 5.95 19.41
N ASP A 1027 7.14 7.15 19.25
CA ASP A 1027 6.39 8.40 19.43
C ASP A 1027 5.31 8.57 18.35
N ARG A 1028 5.61 8.25 17.08
CA ARG A 1028 4.60 8.22 16.00
C ARG A 1028 3.47 7.20 16.26
N VAL A 1029 3.78 6.05 16.88
CA VAL A 1029 2.76 5.05 17.27
C VAL A 1029 1.93 5.53 18.46
N ALA A 1030 2.54 6.21 19.44
CA ALA A 1030 1.83 6.85 20.54
C ALA A 1030 0.90 7.97 20.04
N GLU A 1031 1.33 8.79 19.08
CA GLU A 1031 0.50 9.78 18.40
C GLU A 1031 -0.67 9.11 17.66
N ALA A 1032 -0.46 7.98 16.97
CA ALA A 1032 -1.53 7.23 16.33
C ALA A 1032 -2.61 6.74 17.33
N VAL A 1033 -2.19 6.27 18.51
CA VAL A 1033 -3.10 5.88 19.61
C VAL A 1033 -3.84 7.09 20.17
N ALA A 1034 -3.17 8.25 20.30
CA ALA A 1034 -3.80 9.49 20.74
C ALA A 1034 -4.87 9.98 19.76
N SER A 1035 -4.55 10.07 18.46
CA SER A 1035 -5.51 10.39 17.39
C SER A 1035 -6.66 9.38 17.33
N ALA A 1036 -6.43 8.11 17.62
CA ALA A 1036 -7.49 7.10 17.61
C ALA A 1036 -8.52 7.24 18.74
N ARG A 1037 -8.17 7.91 19.84
CA ARG A 1037 -9.12 8.24 20.93
C ARG A 1037 -10.01 9.45 20.60
N THR A 1038 -9.65 10.25 19.60
CA THR A 1038 -10.52 11.33 19.13
C THR A 1038 -11.66 10.74 18.30
N PRO A 1039 -12.94 10.99 18.66
CA PRO A 1039 -14.06 10.50 17.86
C PRO A 1039 -14.04 11.11 16.46
N SER A 1040 -14.39 10.30 15.46
CA SER A 1040 -14.37 10.72 14.05
C SER A 1040 -15.31 11.91 13.83
N ALA A 1041 -15.03 12.73 12.81
CA ALA A 1041 -15.86 13.90 12.51
C ALA A 1041 -17.33 13.50 12.21
N GLY A 1042 -17.53 12.33 11.59
CA GLY A 1042 -18.86 11.76 11.33
C GLY A 1042 -19.61 11.36 12.61
N GLN A 1043 -18.95 10.73 13.59
CA GLN A 1043 -19.59 10.39 14.86
C GLN A 1043 -19.98 11.63 15.67
N ARG A 1044 -19.10 12.65 15.75
CA ARG A 1044 -19.39 13.90 16.46
C ARG A 1044 -20.60 14.66 15.89
N THR A 1045 -20.82 14.57 14.57
CA THR A 1045 -21.99 15.15 13.92
C THR A 1045 -23.25 14.29 14.14
N GLN A 1046 -23.14 12.96 14.12
CA GLN A 1046 -24.26 12.06 14.47
C GLN A 1046 -24.75 12.27 15.91
N ASP A 1047 -23.84 12.37 16.89
CA ASP A 1047 -24.17 12.68 18.29
C ASP A 1047 -24.89 14.03 18.43
N ALA A 1048 -24.47 15.04 17.66
CA ALA A 1048 -25.11 16.35 17.63
C ALA A 1048 -26.54 16.28 17.03
N LEU A 1049 -26.76 15.40 16.04
CA LEU A 1049 -28.10 15.15 15.48
C LEU A 1049 -29.03 14.42 16.47
N GLU A 1050 -28.54 13.40 17.17
CA GLU A 1050 -29.33 12.72 18.21
C GLU A 1050 -29.73 13.69 19.33
N ARG A 1051 -28.81 14.55 19.76
CA ARG A 1051 -29.09 15.62 20.75
C ARG A 1051 -30.12 16.63 20.23
N ALA A 1052 -30.01 17.07 18.96
CA ALA A 1052 -30.99 17.96 18.34
C ALA A 1052 -32.40 17.32 18.28
N ARG A 1053 -32.48 16.02 17.97
CA ARG A 1053 -33.73 15.25 17.95
C ARG A 1053 -34.35 15.12 19.34
N ALA A 1054 -33.57 14.74 20.35
CA ALA A 1054 -34.04 14.62 21.73
C ALA A 1054 -34.59 15.96 22.24
N LEU A 1055 -33.91 17.06 21.94
CA LEU A 1055 -34.32 18.41 22.28
C LEU A 1055 -35.65 18.82 21.60
N ALA A 1056 -35.79 18.54 20.30
CA ALA A 1056 -37.00 18.83 19.53
C ALA A 1056 -38.21 18.00 20.01
N GLN A 1057 -38.01 16.72 20.33
CA GLN A 1057 -39.03 15.85 20.92
C GLN A 1057 -39.42 16.28 22.34
N GLY A 1058 -38.43 16.68 23.16
CA GLY A 1058 -38.65 17.22 24.49
C GLY A 1058 -39.55 18.45 24.46
N MET A 1059 -39.23 19.42 23.60
CA MET A 1059 -40.01 20.64 23.43
C MET A 1059 -41.40 20.41 22.81
N SER A 1060 -41.58 19.48 21.86
CA SER A 1060 -42.93 19.15 21.39
C SER A 1060 -43.77 18.50 22.49
N SER A 1061 -43.20 17.57 23.28
CA SER A 1061 -43.94 16.94 24.39
C SER A 1061 -44.39 17.95 25.44
N LEU A 1062 -43.63 19.03 25.65
CA LEU A 1062 -43.97 20.12 26.57
C LEU A 1062 -45.08 21.02 26.00
N ALA A 1063 -45.05 21.32 24.69
CA ALA A 1063 -46.11 22.05 24.00
C ALA A 1063 -47.43 21.25 23.96
N ASP A 1064 -47.38 19.94 23.72
CA ASP A 1064 -48.55 19.07 23.69
C ASP A 1064 -49.21 18.95 25.08
N ARG A 1065 -48.41 18.78 26.16
CA ARG A 1065 -48.91 18.82 27.55
C ARG A 1065 -49.62 20.13 27.89
N LEU A 1066 -49.10 21.26 27.41
CA LEU A 1066 -49.71 22.59 27.61
C LEU A 1066 -51.01 22.78 26.85
N ARG A 1067 -51.11 22.23 25.62
CA ARG A 1067 -52.35 22.25 24.85
C ARG A 1067 -53.43 21.38 25.50
N GLN A 1068 -53.09 20.14 25.87
CA GLN A 1068 -54.03 19.22 26.53
C GLN A 1068 -54.60 19.83 27.84
N ARG A 1069 -53.77 20.43 28.68
CA ARG A 1069 -54.24 21.07 29.92
C ARG A 1069 -55.06 22.34 29.73
N ARG A 1070 -54.89 23.03 28.61
CA ARG A 1070 -55.81 24.10 28.22
C ARG A 1070 -57.17 23.54 27.79
N GLU A 1071 -57.19 22.45 27.04
CA GLU A 1071 -58.42 21.79 26.58
C GLU A 1071 -59.20 21.19 27.77
N GLU A 1072 -58.51 20.56 28.72
CA GLU A 1072 -59.07 20.12 30.02
C GLU A 1072 -59.63 21.30 30.83
N GLY A 1073 -58.98 22.46 30.81
CA GLY A 1073 -59.49 23.70 31.43
C GLY A 1073 -60.64 24.38 30.68
N ALA A 1074 -60.86 24.06 29.40
CA ALA A 1074 -61.91 24.64 28.57
C ALA A 1074 -63.23 23.85 28.62
N MET A 1075 -63.19 22.55 28.95
CA MET A 1075 -64.39 21.69 29.11
C MET A 1075 -65.00 21.77 30.51
N GLY A 1076 -65.07 22.99 31.07
CA GLY A 1076 -65.30 23.25 32.49
C GLY A 1076 -66.69 23.76 32.90
N ASN A 1077 -67.78 23.50 32.15
CA ASN A 1077 -69.14 23.60 32.71
C ASN A 1077 -70.22 22.85 31.88
N GLY A 1078 -70.97 21.94 32.52
CA GLY A 1078 -72.23 21.41 31.99
C GLY A 1078 -72.23 19.91 31.68
N GLY A 1079 -72.59 19.07 32.66
CA GLY A 1079 -72.93 17.66 32.42
C GLY A 1079 -72.60 16.75 33.61
N THR A 1080 -73.62 16.38 34.39
CA THR A 1080 -73.53 15.35 35.43
C THR A 1080 -73.53 13.94 34.79
N PRO A 1081 -72.63 13.03 35.21
CA PRO A 1081 -72.89 11.60 35.10
C PRO A 1081 -72.97 10.97 36.49
N ASN A 1082 -74.12 10.41 36.83
CA ASN A 1082 -74.28 9.55 37.99
C ASN A 1082 -74.29 8.08 37.55
N ASN A 1083 -73.45 7.28 38.19
CA ASN A 1083 -73.49 5.82 38.31
C ASN A 1083 -73.48 4.95 37.02
N GLY A 1084 -72.44 4.13 36.86
CA GLY A 1084 -72.24 3.26 35.70
C GLY A 1084 -71.16 2.18 35.90
N THR A 1085 -71.31 1.35 36.94
CA THR A 1085 -70.62 0.07 37.13
C THR A 1085 -69.09 0.11 37.23
N SER A 1086 -68.58 0.27 38.46
CA SER A 1086 -67.26 -0.21 38.84
C SER A 1086 -67.21 -1.73 38.73
N ASN A 1087 -66.27 -2.29 37.95
CA ASN A 1087 -65.81 -3.66 38.15
C ASN A 1087 -64.44 -3.62 38.84
N ASN A 1088 -64.46 -4.00 40.11
CA ASN A 1088 -63.28 -4.08 40.97
C ASN A 1088 -62.78 -5.52 40.98
N GLU A 1089 -61.67 -5.81 40.29
CA GLU A 1089 -60.92 -7.05 40.53
C GLU A 1089 -59.57 -6.74 41.16
N THR A 1090 -59.55 -6.94 42.48
CA THR A 1090 -58.37 -6.95 43.35
C THR A 1090 -57.32 -7.96 42.90
N PRO A 1091 -56.02 -7.65 43.07
CA PRO A 1091 -54.96 -8.64 42.91
C PRO A 1091 -54.78 -9.47 44.20
N ASN A 1092 -55.10 -10.78 44.19
CA ASN A 1092 -54.35 -11.74 45.02
C ASN A 1092 -54.57 -13.23 44.66
N GLY A 1093 -53.50 -14.03 44.77
CA GLY A 1093 -53.54 -15.33 45.45
C GLY A 1093 -54.18 -16.55 44.78
N GLY A 1094 -53.42 -17.22 43.90
CA GLY A 1094 -53.70 -18.60 43.45
C GLY A 1094 -52.56 -19.56 43.83
N THR A 1095 -52.73 -20.30 44.92
CA THR A 1095 -51.72 -21.19 45.54
C THR A 1095 -51.38 -22.43 44.68
N PRO A 1096 -50.10 -22.80 44.52
CA PRO A 1096 -49.70 -24.19 44.30
C PRO A 1096 -49.40 -24.85 45.66
N ASN A 1097 -50.25 -25.76 46.13
CA ASN A 1097 -50.00 -26.53 47.36
C ASN A 1097 -49.96 -28.04 47.09
N GLY A 1098 -49.03 -28.75 47.72
CA GLY A 1098 -49.00 -30.22 47.81
C GLY A 1098 -47.97 -30.91 46.91
N GLY A 1099 -46.72 -31.01 47.38
CA GLY A 1099 -45.65 -31.70 46.62
C GLY A 1099 -44.28 -31.78 47.30
N THR A 1100 -44.26 -32.09 48.60
CA THR A 1100 -43.11 -32.52 49.45
C THR A 1100 -41.66 -32.36 48.92
N PRO A 1101 -40.84 -31.45 49.48
CA PRO A 1101 -39.39 -31.53 49.39
C PRO A 1101 -38.80 -32.37 50.54
N ASN A 1102 -37.76 -33.17 50.28
CA ASN A 1102 -36.96 -33.83 51.31
C ASN A 1102 -35.46 -33.56 51.11
N GLY A 1103 -34.83 -32.97 52.14
CA GLY A 1103 -33.41 -33.10 52.46
C GLY A 1103 -32.39 -32.31 51.62
N GLY A 1104 -31.62 -31.42 52.25
CA GLY A 1104 -30.41 -30.85 51.61
C GLY A 1104 -29.85 -29.58 52.23
N GLN A 1105 -29.05 -29.74 53.29
CA GLN A 1105 -28.05 -28.81 53.85
C GLN A 1105 -27.11 -28.18 52.76
N GLN A 1106 -26.33 -27.09 52.96
CA GLN A 1106 -25.82 -26.39 54.15
C GLN A 1106 -25.23 -25.01 53.77
N GLN A 1107 -24.98 -24.12 54.75
CA GLN A 1107 -23.92 -23.07 54.88
C GLN A 1107 -23.50 -22.22 53.64
N GLY A 1108 -23.17 -20.92 53.74
CA GLY A 1108 -22.95 -20.03 54.89
C GLY A 1108 -21.87 -19.00 54.52
N GLY A 1109 -22.01 -17.71 54.92
CA GLY A 1109 -21.02 -16.68 54.58
C GLY A 1109 -21.38 -15.29 55.12
N GLN A 1110 -20.57 -14.79 56.06
CA GLN A 1110 -20.79 -13.51 56.77
C GLN A 1110 -20.09 -12.30 56.13
N GLN A 1111 -20.53 -11.12 56.55
CA GLN A 1111 -19.93 -9.80 56.28
C GLN A 1111 -18.58 -9.57 56.99
N GLN A 1112 -17.74 -8.74 56.37
CA GLN A 1112 -16.93 -7.63 56.95
C GLN A 1112 -16.15 -6.96 55.78
N GLY A 1113 -15.80 -5.66 55.75
CA GLY A 1113 -16.04 -4.53 56.65
C GLY A 1113 -15.17 -3.31 56.22
N GLY A 1114 -15.42 -2.11 56.77
CA GLY A 1114 -14.54 -0.91 56.65
C GLY A 1114 -14.98 0.14 55.60
N GLN A 1115 -15.52 1.30 55.98
CA GLN A 1115 -14.88 2.53 56.51
C GLN A 1115 -14.26 3.48 55.46
N ARG A 1116 -14.81 4.70 55.35
CA ARG A 1116 -14.08 5.97 55.59
C ARG A 1116 -15.00 7.20 55.72
N GLN A 1117 -14.65 8.08 56.66
CA GLN A 1117 -15.13 9.46 56.83
C GLN A 1117 -14.48 10.39 55.78
N GLY A 1118 -14.89 11.65 55.55
CA GLY A 1118 -15.99 12.44 56.12
C GLY A 1118 -15.70 13.97 56.07
N GLY A 1119 -16.69 14.80 56.42
CA GLY A 1119 -16.60 16.28 56.51
C GLY A 1119 -17.24 17.02 55.32
N GLY A 1120 -18.05 18.08 55.50
CA GLY A 1120 -18.57 18.68 56.73
C GLY A 1120 -19.68 19.72 56.45
N GLN A 1121 -20.62 19.90 57.39
CA GLN A 1121 -21.72 20.91 57.36
C GLN A 1121 -21.19 22.32 57.76
N PRO A 1122 -21.91 23.45 57.60
CA PRO A 1122 -23.28 23.73 58.12
C PRO A 1122 -24.26 24.30 57.05
N GLY A 1123 -25.56 24.49 57.30
CA GLY A 1123 -26.39 24.20 58.48
C GLY A 1123 -27.52 25.24 58.68
N GLY A 1124 -28.71 24.80 59.14
CA GLY A 1124 -29.86 25.65 59.49
C GLY A 1124 -30.87 25.89 58.34
N GLY A 1125 -32.19 25.84 58.54
CA GLY A 1125 -32.96 25.52 59.75
C GLY A 1125 -34.43 25.21 59.43
N ARG A 1126 -35.00 24.30 60.24
CA ARG A 1126 -36.42 23.84 60.28
C ARG A 1126 -37.22 24.89 61.15
N ILE A 1127 -38.55 25.01 61.25
CA ILE A 1127 -39.73 24.12 61.13
C ILE A 1127 -41.00 25.00 60.87
N GLU A 1128 -42.12 24.37 60.47
CA GLU A 1128 -43.51 24.57 60.98
C GLU A 1128 -44.50 25.61 60.38
N GLY A 1129 -45.75 25.15 60.22
CA GLY A 1129 -46.91 25.85 60.79
C GLY A 1129 -47.92 26.54 59.87
N SER A 1130 -49.00 25.84 59.51
CA SER A 1130 -50.33 26.40 59.11
C SER A 1130 -50.95 27.24 60.26
N PRO A 1131 -52.08 28.03 60.11
CA PRO A 1131 -53.15 27.92 59.11
C PRO A 1131 -53.91 29.22 58.67
N ARG A 1132 -54.94 29.01 57.82
CA ARG A 1132 -56.21 29.76 57.58
C ARG A 1132 -56.47 31.12 58.27
N GLY A 1133 -57.02 32.09 57.53
CA GLY A 1133 -57.78 33.22 58.11
C GLY A 1133 -58.40 34.25 57.13
N ASP A 1134 -59.72 34.16 56.95
CA ASP A 1134 -60.71 35.24 56.70
C ASP A 1134 -60.85 36.09 55.41
N ARG A 1135 -62.09 36.62 55.28
CA ARG A 1135 -62.73 37.31 54.15
C ARG A 1135 -62.74 38.84 54.32
N ALA A 1136 -62.81 39.57 53.20
CA ALA A 1136 -63.55 40.84 53.11
C ALA A 1136 -64.08 41.08 51.67
N LEU A 1137 -65.20 41.80 51.55
CA LEU A 1137 -65.93 42.06 50.28
C LEU A 1137 -65.72 43.51 49.80
N GLY A 1138 -65.77 43.72 48.48
CA GLY A 1138 -65.86 45.04 47.83
C GLY A 1138 -66.23 44.91 46.35
N ILE A 1139 -67.18 45.72 45.85
CA ILE A 1139 -67.85 45.51 44.54
C ILE A 1139 -67.68 46.70 43.58
N GLY A 1140 -67.21 46.41 42.35
CA GLY A 1140 -67.51 47.13 41.09
C GLY A 1140 -66.58 48.29 40.65
N PRO A 1141 -66.56 48.69 39.36
CA PRO A 1141 -67.25 48.12 38.18
C PRO A 1141 -66.37 47.86 36.91
N LEU A 1142 -66.88 46.96 36.04
CA LEU A 1142 -66.65 46.76 34.58
C LEU A 1142 -65.28 47.07 33.91
N ALA A 1143 -64.55 46.00 33.55
CA ALA A 1143 -64.04 45.72 32.19
C ALA A 1143 -63.57 44.24 32.11
N PRO A 1144 -63.75 43.49 31.01
CA PRO A 1144 -63.40 42.07 30.94
C PRO A 1144 -61.96 41.82 30.46
N PRO A 1145 -61.13 41.06 31.20
CA PRO A 1145 -59.94 40.39 30.66
C PRO A 1145 -60.31 38.99 30.13
N ALA A 1146 -59.62 38.54 29.09
CA ALA A 1146 -59.86 37.25 28.46
C ALA A 1146 -59.62 36.06 29.41
N TYR A 1147 -60.41 34.99 29.24
CA TYR A 1147 -60.23 33.70 29.92
C TYR A 1147 -58.90 33.05 29.49
N GLY A 1148 -57.85 33.24 30.29
CA GLY A 1148 -56.66 32.39 30.29
C GLY A 1148 -56.80 31.32 31.37
N SER A 1149 -56.62 30.05 31.01
CA SER A 1149 -56.57 28.95 31.99
C SER A 1149 -55.31 29.11 32.85
N ARG A 1150 -55.50 29.39 34.15
CA ARG A 1150 -54.39 29.45 35.13
C ARG A 1150 -53.89 28.06 35.43
N LEU A 1151 -52.57 27.88 35.33
CA LEU A 1151 -51.89 26.68 35.80
C LEU A 1151 -51.74 26.72 37.32
N ASP A 1152 -51.67 25.55 37.95
CA ASP A 1152 -51.30 25.47 39.36
C ASP A 1152 -49.87 26.02 39.57
N PRO A 1153 -49.59 26.76 40.65
CA PRO A 1153 -48.26 27.29 40.93
C PRO A 1153 -47.15 26.23 41.01
N GLU A 1154 -47.42 24.98 41.38
CA GLU A 1154 -46.44 23.88 41.37
C GLU A 1154 -46.16 23.39 39.95
N ASP A 1155 -47.21 23.24 39.15
CA ASP A 1155 -47.13 22.86 37.73
C ASP A 1155 -46.37 23.89 36.88
N ALA A 1156 -46.68 25.18 37.07
CA ALA A 1156 -45.97 26.26 36.39
C ALA A 1156 -44.47 26.30 36.76
N ARG A 1157 -44.14 25.95 38.02
CA ARG A 1157 -42.75 25.82 38.48
C ARG A 1157 -42.07 24.57 37.93
N GLN A 1158 -42.79 23.46 37.73
CA GLN A 1158 -42.25 22.26 37.08
C GLN A 1158 -41.92 22.50 35.61
N LEU A 1159 -42.87 23.06 34.84
CA LEU A 1159 -42.66 23.43 33.44
C LEU A 1159 -41.51 24.43 33.27
N GLY A 1160 -41.37 25.38 34.20
CA GLY A 1160 -40.24 26.30 34.27
C GLY A 1160 -38.88 25.63 34.55
N ARG A 1161 -38.85 24.47 35.22
CA ARG A 1161 -37.62 23.65 35.37
C ARG A 1161 -37.33 22.86 34.10
N GLU A 1162 -38.32 22.19 33.53
CA GLU A 1162 -38.19 21.45 32.27
C GLU A 1162 -37.69 22.35 31.12
N LEU A 1163 -38.24 23.57 30.98
CA LEU A 1163 -37.77 24.52 29.98
C LEU A 1163 -36.29 24.95 30.19
N ARG A 1164 -35.87 25.17 31.43
CA ARG A 1164 -34.46 25.50 31.77
C ARG A 1164 -33.51 24.36 31.41
N GLU A 1165 -33.91 23.13 31.69
CA GLU A 1165 -33.16 21.93 31.34
C GLU A 1165 -32.98 21.86 29.81
N ARG A 1166 -34.06 21.99 29.03
CA ARG A 1166 -33.98 22.06 27.56
C ARG A 1166 -33.13 23.23 27.07
N ARG A 1167 -33.22 24.43 27.67
CA ARG A 1167 -32.34 25.55 27.28
C ARG A 1167 -30.86 25.21 27.53
N THR A 1168 -30.55 24.53 28.62
CA THR A 1168 -29.17 24.13 28.98
C THR A 1168 -28.63 23.07 28.02
N GLU A 1169 -29.46 22.10 27.62
CA GLU A 1169 -29.15 21.12 26.57
C GLU A 1169 -28.86 21.79 25.22
N ALA A 1170 -29.69 22.78 24.84
CA ALA A 1170 -29.49 23.56 23.62
C ALA A 1170 -28.19 24.40 23.66
N GLU A 1171 -27.84 24.98 24.80
CA GLU A 1171 -26.57 25.70 24.99
C GLU A 1171 -25.35 24.78 24.95
N ALA A 1172 -25.48 23.51 25.36
CA ALA A 1172 -24.44 22.50 25.18
C ALA A 1172 -24.28 22.12 23.70
N LEU A 1173 -25.37 21.77 23.02
CA LEU A 1173 -25.38 21.47 21.58
C LEU A 1173 -24.77 22.61 20.75
N ARG A 1174 -25.05 23.87 21.12
CA ARG A 1174 -24.48 25.07 20.50
C ARG A 1174 -22.96 25.17 20.62
N ARG A 1175 -22.38 24.76 21.77
CA ARG A 1175 -20.92 24.68 21.95
C ARG A 1175 -20.33 23.54 21.12
N ASP A 1176 -20.98 22.38 21.13
CA ASP A 1176 -20.53 21.19 20.41
C ASP A 1176 -20.47 21.44 18.88
N LEU A 1177 -21.46 22.14 18.32
CA LEU A 1177 -21.51 22.52 16.90
C LEU A 1177 -20.44 23.54 16.53
N ALA A 1178 -20.23 24.57 17.36
CA ALA A 1178 -19.18 25.57 17.14
C ALA A 1178 -17.77 24.94 17.17
N ALA A 1179 -17.53 23.97 18.06
CA ALA A 1179 -16.28 23.21 18.11
C ALA A 1179 -16.08 22.28 16.90
N GLN A 1180 -17.14 22.00 16.13
CA GLN A 1180 -17.12 21.22 14.89
C GLN A 1180 -17.03 22.11 13.63
N GLY A 1181 -16.93 23.44 13.79
CA GLY A 1181 -16.91 24.38 12.66
C GLY A 1181 -18.26 24.58 11.95
N LEU A 1182 -19.36 24.09 12.55
CA LEU A 1182 -20.72 24.26 12.02
C LEU A 1182 -21.34 25.57 12.52
N ASP A 1183 -21.97 26.33 11.62
CA ASP A 1183 -22.59 27.62 11.93
C ASP A 1183 -23.78 27.46 12.92
N PRO A 1184 -23.70 28.00 14.15
CA PRO A 1184 -24.74 27.84 15.17
C PRO A 1184 -25.86 28.89 15.10
N ARG A 1185 -25.86 29.83 14.14
CA ARG A 1185 -26.80 30.97 14.09
C ARG A 1185 -28.27 30.60 14.22
N GLU A 1186 -28.71 29.51 13.60
CA GLU A 1186 -30.10 29.03 13.69
C GLU A 1186 -30.47 28.60 15.11
N LEU A 1187 -29.53 27.99 15.84
CA LEU A 1187 -29.71 27.56 17.23
C LEU A 1187 -29.59 28.74 18.21
N ASP A 1188 -28.70 29.71 17.94
CA ASP A 1188 -28.61 30.96 18.71
C ASP A 1188 -29.95 31.74 18.69
N ALA A 1189 -30.61 31.81 17.52
CA ALA A 1189 -31.93 32.43 17.40
C ALA A 1189 -33.05 31.68 18.15
N LEU A 1190 -32.92 30.36 18.32
CA LEU A 1190 -33.88 29.54 19.08
C LEU A 1190 -33.61 29.63 20.59
N LEU A 1191 -32.35 29.74 21.00
CA LEU A 1191 -31.94 29.99 22.39
C LEU A 1191 -32.49 31.32 22.92
N GLU A 1192 -32.45 32.39 22.13
CA GLU A 1192 -33.08 33.68 22.51
C GLU A 1192 -34.59 33.54 22.70
N ARG A 1193 -35.28 32.80 21.84
CA ARG A 1193 -36.72 32.52 22.02
C ARG A 1193 -36.98 31.71 23.29
N MET A 1194 -36.14 30.72 23.60
CA MET A 1194 -36.24 29.95 24.85
C MET A 1194 -35.99 30.82 26.10
N ARG A 1195 -35.09 31.81 26.03
CA ARG A 1195 -34.87 32.79 27.11
C ARG A 1195 -36.08 33.71 27.31
N ALA A 1196 -36.65 34.24 26.24
CA ALA A 1196 -37.86 35.06 26.31
C ALA A 1196 -39.06 34.28 26.89
N LEU A 1197 -39.21 33.01 26.49
CA LEU A 1197 -40.21 32.07 26.97
C LEU A 1197 -40.03 31.73 28.47
N GLU A 1198 -38.78 31.57 28.93
CA GLU A 1198 -38.45 31.39 30.35
C GLU A 1198 -38.80 32.62 31.18
N ALA A 1199 -38.52 33.83 30.66
CA ALA A 1199 -38.82 35.09 31.32
C ALA A 1199 -40.32 35.42 31.41
N GLN A 1200 -41.13 34.94 30.45
CA GLN A 1200 -42.58 35.13 30.44
C GLN A 1200 -43.30 34.25 31.48
N GLY A 1201 -42.75 33.06 31.78
CA GLY A 1201 -43.29 32.14 32.78
C GLY A 1201 -44.57 31.40 32.36
N PHE A 1202 -44.95 30.40 33.15
CA PHE A 1202 -46.05 29.47 32.85
C PHE A 1202 -47.32 29.70 33.71
N GLY A 1203 -47.51 30.89 34.29
CA GLY A 1203 -48.63 31.13 35.22
C GLY A 1203 -50.02 31.16 34.56
N ASP A 1204 -50.15 31.86 33.43
CA ASP A 1204 -51.37 31.97 32.64
C ASP A 1204 -51.13 31.34 31.24
N ILE A 1205 -51.90 30.32 30.85
CA ILE A 1205 -51.81 29.73 29.49
C ILE A 1205 -52.50 30.66 28.48
N THR A 1206 -51.78 31.70 28.05
CA THR A 1206 -52.21 32.63 26.99
C THR A 1206 -51.96 32.07 25.58
N ASP A 1207 -52.70 32.57 24.59
CA ASP A 1207 -52.51 32.14 23.19
C ASP A 1207 -51.10 32.46 22.69
N ASN A 1208 -50.57 33.61 23.11
CA ASN A 1208 -49.21 34.03 22.83
C ASN A 1208 -48.17 33.07 23.41
N LEU A 1209 -48.39 32.54 24.62
CA LEU A 1209 -47.50 31.54 25.23
C LEU A 1209 -47.55 30.21 24.47
N LEU A 1210 -48.75 29.75 24.08
CA LEU A 1210 -48.92 28.51 23.32
C LEU A 1210 -48.28 28.61 21.92
N ALA A 1211 -48.48 29.75 21.24
CA ALA A 1211 -47.87 30.04 19.95
C ALA A 1211 -46.34 30.19 20.05
N ALA A 1212 -45.83 30.82 21.10
CA ALA A 1212 -44.40 30.94 21.34
C ALA A 1212 -43.75 29.57 21.60
N GLN A 1213 -44.34 28.73 22.45
CA GLN A 1213 -43.93 27.33 22.67
C GLN A 1213 -43.90 26.54 21.36
N GLN A 1214 -45.00 26.58 20.60
CA GLN A 1214 -45.08 25.89 19.32
C GLN A 1214 -44.00 26.40 18.35
N SER A 1215 -43.76 27.71 18.26
CA SER A 1215 -42.73 28.29 17.38
C SER A 1215 -41.30 27.82 17.71
N VAL A 1216 -41.01 27.54 18.99
CA VAL A 1216 -39.72 26.99 19.43
C VAL A 1216 -39.63 25.50 19.08
N ALA A 1217 -40.67 24.72 19.34
CA ALA A 1217 -40.70 23.29 18.99
C ALA A 1217 -40.62 23.07 17.47
N GLU A 1218 -41.35 23.86 16.67
CA GLU A 1218 -41.34 23.85 15.19
C GLU A 1218 -39.97 24.30 14.65
N GLY A 1219 -39.36 25.32 15.28
CA GLY A 1219 -38.03 25.79 14.96
C GLY A 1219 -36.94 24.74 15.22
N LEU A 1220 -37.00 24.06 16.37
CA LEU A 1220 -36.09 22.97 16.71
C LEU A 1220 -36.26 21.73 15.82
N LYS A 1221 -37.48 21.41 15.40
CA LYS A 1221 -37.74 20.38 14.37
C LYS A 1221 -37.14 20.78 13.01
N THR A 1222 -37.29 22.05 12.62
CA THR A 1222 -36.68 22.58 11.39
C THR A 1222 -35.15 22.50 11.44
N PHE A 1223 -34.56 22.80 12.61
CA PHE A 1223 -33.14 22.71 12.86
C PHE A 1223 -32.62 21.25 12.85
N GLU A 1224 -33.31 20.30 13.50
CA GLU A 1224 -33.00 18.85 13.43
C GLU A 1224 -33.01 18.36 11.98
N PHE A 1225 -34.03 18.74 11.21
CA PHE A 1225 -34.14 18.37 9.81
C PHE A 1225 -33.03 19.00 8.95
N GLY A 1226 -32.68 20.27 9.22
CA GLY A 1226 -31.56 20.96 8.58
C GLY A 1226 -30.20 20.32 8.88
N LEU A 1227 -29.97 19.91 10.14
CA LEU A 1227 -28.77 19.20 10.57
C LEU A 1227 -28.71 17.79 9.99
N ARG A 1228 -29.83 17.07 9.95
CA ARG A 1228 -29.97 15.76 9.30
C ARG A 1228 -29.68 15.85 7.79
N ARG A 1229 -30.14 16.91 7.12
CA ARG A 1229 -29.83 17.17 5.71
C ARG A 1229 -28.35 17.46 5.49
N LYS A 1230 -27.69 18.20 6.39
CA LYS A 1230 -26.23 18.44 6.34
C LYS A 1230 -25.43 17.15 6.55
N LEU A 1231 -25.88 16.24 7.42
CA LEU A 1231 -25.28 14.91 7.62
C LEU A 1231 -25.50 13.96 6.44
N ALA A 1232 -26.70 13.94 5.86
CA ALA A 1232 -26.98 13.21 4.63
C ALA A 1232 -26.12 13.74 3.47
N GLY A 1233 -25.83 15.04 3.44
CA GLY A 1233 -25.01 15.70 2.41
C GLY A 1233 -23.52 15.31 2.34
N ALA A 1234 -23.04 14.36 3.16
CA ALA A 1234 -21.75 13.70 2.95
C ALA A 1234 -21.88 12.36 2.16
N ALA A 1235 -23.11 11.89 1.94
CA ALA A 1235 -23.42 10.66 1.21
C ALA A 1235 -24.83 10.71 0.56
N ALA A 1236 -25.23 11.87 0.03
CA ALA A 1236 -26.40 12.10 -0.83
C ALA A 1236 -26.46 13.58 -1.22
N ASP A 1237 -26.16 13.90 -2.49
CA ASP A 1237 -26.69 15.12 -3.09
C ASP A 1237 -28.19 14.92 -3.37
N GLY A 1238 -29.01 15.90 -2.97
CA GLY A 1238 -30.46 15.80 -2.98
C GLY A 1238 -31.14 17.09 -2.53
N PRO A 1239 -32.33 17.43 -3.05
CA PRO A 1239 -32.65 18.81 -3.38
C PRO A 1239 -32.90 19.74 -2.19
N ARG A 1240 -32.44 20.98 -2.33
CA ARG A 1240 -32.75 22.09 -1.43
C ARG A 1240 -34.20 22.53 -1.62
N ALA A 1241 -35.10 22.08 -0.74
CA ALA A 1241 -36.39 22.74 -0.57
C ALA A 1241 -36.17 24.21 -0.16
N GLY A 1242 -36.56 25.14 -1.02
CA GLY A 1242 -36.46 26.57 -0.78
C GLY A 1242 -37.50 27.06 0.23
N ARG A 1243 -37.12 28.05 1.04
CA ARG A 1243 -38.05 28.98 1.69
C ARG A 1243 -38.15 30.21 0.78
N GLY A 1244 -39.37 30.73 0.61
CA GLY A 1244 -39.69 31.63 -0.49
C GLY A 1244 -39.15 33.05 -0.41
N ASP A 1245 -39.29 33.71 -1.57
CA ASP A 1245 -39.31 35.14 -1.86
C ASP A 1245 -38.05 36.00 -1.64
N GLU A 1246 -37.36 36.24 -2.77
CA GLU A 1246 -37.38 37.59 -3.33
C GLU A 1246 -37.51 37.53 -4.87
N VAL A 1247 -38.65 38.00 -5.41
CA VAL A 1247 -38.88 38.06 -6.86
C VAL A 1247 -38.05 39.20 -7.48
N PRO A 1248 -37.20 38.93 -8.50
CA PRO A 1248 -36.39 39.97 -9.13
C PRO A 1248 -37.25 41.13 -9.67
N PRO A 1249 -36.85 42.40 -9.44
CA PRO A 1249 -37.72 43.56 -9.67
C PRO A 1249 -38.19 43.73 -11.12
N GLY A 1250 -37.45 43.21 -12.11
CA GLY A 1250 -37.88 43.21 -13.52
C GLY A 1250 -39.12 42.37 -13.81
N TYR A 1251 -39.40 41.33 -13.01
CA TYR A 1251 -40.54 40.44 -13.25
C TYR A 1251 -41.87 41.09 -12.87
N ARG A 1252 -41.89 41.95 -11.85
CA ARG A 1252 -43.09 42.74 -11.48
C ARG A 1252 -43.49 43.72 -12.58
N ALA A 1253 -42.53 44.37 -13.24
CA ALA A 1253 -42.81 45.32 -14.32
C ALA A 1253 -43.50 44.65 -15.53
N LEU A 1254 -43.04 43.45 -15.91
CA LEU A 1254 -43.61 42.69 -17.03
C LEU A 1254 -45.02 42.15 -16.71
N VAL A 1255 -45.28 41.74 -15.47
CA VAL A 1255 -46.61 41.31 -15.03
C VAL A 1255 -47.59 42.50 -14.99
N ASP A 1256 -47.16 43.66 -14.50
CA ASP A 1256 -47.96 44.89 -14.53
C ASP A 1256 -48.29 45.34 -15.97
N GLU A 1257 -47.35 45.16 -16.92
CA GLU A 1257 -47.57 45.48 -18.33
C GLU A 1257 -48.57 44.51 -18.99
N TYR A 1258 -48.46 43.21 -18.69
CA TYR A 1258 -49.40 42.17 -19.13
C TYR A 1258 -50.83 42.43 -18.63
N PHE A 1259 -51.01 42.76 -17.35
CA PHE A 1259 -52.34 43.11 -16.82
C PHE A 1259 -52.85 44.48 -17.32
N LYS A 1260 -51.98 45.46 -17.60
CA LYS A 1260 -52.36 46.72 -18.29
C LYS A 1260 -52.76 46.52 -19.74
N ALA A 1261 -52.26 45.48 -20.41
CA ALA A 1261 -52.69 45.10 -21.76
C ALA A 1261 -54.07 44.43 -21.72
N LEU A 1262 -54.29 43.46 -20.81
CA LEU A 1262 -55.62 42.85 -20.63
C LEU A 1262 -56.71 43.86 -20.21
N ALA A 1263 -56.39 44.81 -19.32
CA ALA A 1263 -57.35 45.80 -18.84
C ALA A 1263 -57.81 46.80 -19.92
N ARG A 1264 -57.08 46.93 -21.03
CA ARG A 1264 -57.46 47.81 -22.16
C ARG A 1264 -58.33 47.13 -23.22
N GLY A 1265 -58.59 45.84 -23.10
CA GLY A 1265 -59.32 45.04 -24.09
C GLY A 1265 -60.83 44.90 -23.87
N ARG A 1266 -61.45 45.63 -22.92
CA ARG A 1266 -62.88 45.41 -22.58
C ARG A 1266 -63.62 46.65 -22.07
N GLN A 1267 -64.08 47.49 -22.99
CA GLN A 1267 -65.39 48.16 -22.98
C GLN A 1267 -65.70 48.61 -24.44
N PRO A 1268 -66.99 48.77 -24.81
CA PRO A 1268 -67.44 48.76 -26.20
C PRO A 1268 -67.04 49.98 -27.03
#